data_AF-P59240-F1
#
_entry.id   AF-P59240-F1
#
_cell.length_a   1.000
_cell.length_b   1.000
_cell.length_c   1.000
_cell.angle_alpha   90.00
_cell.angle_beta   90.00
_cell.angle_gamma   90.00
#
_symmetry.space_group_name_H-M   'P 1'
#
loop_
_entity.id
_entity.type
_entity.pdbx_description
1 polymer ?
#
loop_
_entity_poly.entity_id
_entity_poly.type
_entity_poly.pdbx_seq_one_letter_code
_entity_poly.pdbx_strand_id
1 'polypeptide(L)'
;MGDWHRAFTQNTLVPPHPQRARQLGKESTAFQCILKWLDGPLIKQGILDMLSELECHLRVTLFDVTYKHFFGRTWKTTVKPTNQPSKQPPRITFNEPLYFHTTLSHPSIVAVVEVVTEGRKRDGTLQLLSCGFGILRIFGNKPESPTSAAQDKRLRLYHGTPRALLHPLLQDPIEQNKFMRLMENCSLQYTLKPHPPLEPAFHLLPENLLVSGFQQIPGLLPPHGDTGDALRKPRFQKPTTWHLDDLFFTLYPSLEKFEEELVQLLISDREGVGLLDSGTLEVLERRLHVCVHNGLGFVQRPQVVVLVPEMDVALTRSASFSRKISASSKNSSGNQALVLRSHLRLPEMVSHPAFAIVFQLEYVFNSPSGADGGASSPTSISSVACMHMVRWAVWNPDLEVGPGKVTLPLQGGVQQNPSRCLVYKVPSASMSSEEVKQVESGTIQFQFSLSSDGPTEHANGPRVGRRSSRKMPASPSGTPAPAARDLAATQDSPVGPGLSLSQLTASPLSPALQSSSKPPLQPPDSSQSPEGPQLQAESVLESRVSHLEADLSQPASLQGTPAVEHLQELPFTPLHAPIVVGAQTRSSRSQLSRAAMVLLQSSGFPEILDASQQPVEAVNPIDPVRFNPQKEESDCLRGNEIVLQFLAFSRAAQDCPGTPWPQTVYFTFQFYRFPPETTPRLQLVKLDGTGKSGSGSLSHILVPINKDGSFDAGSPGLQLRYMVDPGFLKPGEQRWFAHYLAAQTLQVDVWDGDSLLLIGSAGVQMKHLLRQGRPAVQVSHELEVVATEYEQEMMAVSGDVAGFGSVKPIGVHTVVKGRLHLTLANVGHACEPRARGSNLLPPSRSRVISNDGASFFSGGSLLIPGGPKRKRVVQAQRLADVDSELAAMLLTHTRAGQGPQAAGQEADAVHKRKLERMRLVRLQEAGGDSDSRRISLLAQHSVRAQHSRDLQVIDAYRERTKAESIAGVLSQAITTHHTLYATLGTAEFFEFALKNPHNTQHTVAIEIDSPELSIILDSQEWRYFKEATGLHTPLEEDMFHLRGSLAPQLYLRPRETAHIPLKFQSFSVGPLAPTQAPAEVITEKDAESGPLWKCSAMPTKHAKVLFRVETGQLIAVLCLTVEPQPHVVDQVFRFYHPELTFLKKAIRLPPWHTLPGAPVGMPGEDPPVHVRCSDPNVICEAQNVGPGEPRDVFLKVASGPSPEIKDFFVVIYADRWLAVPVQTWQVCLHSLQRVDVSCVAGQLTRLSLVLRGTQTVRKVRAFTSHPQELKTDPAGVFVLPPHGVQDLHVGVRPRRAGSRFVHLNLVDIDYHQLVASWLVCLSCRQPLISKAFEITMAAGDEKGTNKRITYTNPYPSRRTYRLHSDRPELLRFKEDSFQVAGGETYTIGLRFLPSGSAGQEEILIYINDHEDKNEETFCVKVLYQ
;
A
#
# COMPACT_ATOMS: atom_id res chain seq x y z
N MET A 1 -19.03 39.23 32.28
CA MET A 1 -18.68 38.42 31.08
C MET A 1 -17.42 38.89 30.31
N GLY A 2 -16.90 40.11 30.47
CA GLY A 2 -15.88 40.66 29.56
C GLY A 2 -14.41 40.26 29.84
N ASP A 3 -14.04 39.97 31.08
CA ASP A 3 -12.61 39.86 31.44
C ASP A 3 -11.97 38.55 30.97
N TRP A 4 -12.68 37.43 31.10
CA TRP A 4 -12.21 36.15 30.54
C TRP A 4 -12.11 36.22 29.01
N HIS A 5 -13.14 36.73 28.32
CA HIS A 5 -13.13 36.81 26.84
C HIS A 5 -12.01 37.73 26.34
N ARG A 6 -11.76 38.85 27.04
CA ARG A 6 -10.65 39.76 26.74
C ARG A 6 -9.30 39.07 26.94
N ALA A 7 -9.12 38.39 28.07
CA ALA A 7 -7.89 37.63 28.34
C ALA A 7 -7.68 36.52 27.30
N PHE A 8 -8.71 35.73 27.00
CA PHE A 8 -8.67 34.66 26.02
C PHE A 8 -8.27 35.17 24.63
N THR A 9 -8.98 36.19 24.12
CA THR A 9 -8.73 36.77 22.78
C THR A 9 -7.34 37.39 22.67
N GLN A 10 -6.84 38.01 23.75
CA GLN A 10 -5.50 38.58 23.76
C GLN A 10 -4.40 37.50 23.76
N ASN A 11 -4.66 36.31 24.28
CA ASN A 11 -3.67 35.26 24.52
C ASN A 11 -3.79 34.06 23.56
N THR A 12 -4.53 34.17 22.46
CA THR A 12 -4.62 33.12 21.44
C THR A 12 -3.22 32.80 20.87
N LEU A 13 -2.84 31.51 20.93
CA LEU A 13 -1.57 31.01 20.43
C LEU A 13 -1.75 30.35 19.06
N VAL A 14 -0.73 30.44 18.22
CA VAL A 14 -0.62 29.60 17.02
C VAL A 14 -0.05 28.24 17.45
N PRO A 15 -0.71 27.11 17.16
CA PRO A 15 -0.17 25.79 17.52
C PRO A 15 1.13 25.50 16.73
N PRO A 16 2.03 24.66 17.27
CA PRO A 16 3.16 24.17 16.49
C PRO A 16 2.68 23.37 15.28
N HIS A 17 3.57 23.17 14.31
CA HIS A 17 3.23 22.44 13.09
C HIS A 17 2.61 21.07 13.43
N PRO A 18 1.53 20.61 12.76
CA PRO A 18 0.81 19.38 13.14
C PRO A 18 1.70 18.14 13.25
N GLN A 19 2.76 18.06 12.42
CA GLN A 19 3.72 16.96 12.48
C GLN A 19 4.58 16.97 13.76
N ARG A 20 4.82 18.14 14.37
CA ARG A 20 5.47 18.25 15.69
C ARG A 20 4.51 17.91 16.83
N ALA A 21 3.25 18.34 16.71
CA ALA A 21 2.22 18.06 17.72
C ALA A 21 1.94 16.55 17.87
N ARG A 22 2.15 15.74 16.82
CA ARG A 22 2.01 14.28 16.88
C ARG A 22 3.13 13.55 17.64
N GLN A 23 4.22 14.23 18.00
CA GLN A 23 5.38 13.63 18.69
C GLN A 23 5.37 13.84 20.22
N LEU A 24 4.23 14.25 20.80
CA LEU A 24 4.12 14.64 22.21
C LEU A 24 4.13 13.43 23.17
N GLY A 25 5.33 13.12 23.68
CA GLY A 25 5.54 12.21 24.83
C GLY A 25 6.69 12.62 25.75
N LYS A 26 7.26 13.83 25.58
CA LYS A 26 8.39 14.34 26.38
C LYS A 26 7.90 15.35 27.42
N GLU A 27 8.54 15.36 28.58
CA GLU A 27 8.30 16.35 29.63
C GLU A 27 8.61 17.78 29.13
N SER A 28 7.81 18.75 29.57
CA SER A 28 7.98 20.15 29.19
C SER A 28 9.14 20.77 29.98
N THR A 29 10.05 21.46 29.29
CA THR A 29 11.20 22.12 29.94
C THR A 29 10.98 23.62 30.01
N ALA A 30 11.20 24.20 31.20
CA ALA A 30 11.06 25.64 31.45
C ALA A 30 12.37 26.39 31.19
N PHE A 31 12.25 27.58 30.58
CA PHE A 31 13.38 28.46 30.28
C PHE A 31 13.12 29.87 30.80
N GLN A 32 14.20 30.52 31.25
CA GLN A 32 14.27 31.96 31.48
C GLN A 32 15.23 32.56 30.44
N CYS A 33 14.74 33.52 29.67
CA CYS A 33 15.50 34.34 28.75
C CYS A 33 15.47 35.80 29.22
N ILE A 34 16.62 36.43 29.42
CA ILE A 34 16.71 37.85 29.78
C ILE A 34 17.37 38.58 28.61
N LEU A 35 16.63 39.50 28.00
CA LEU A 35 17.16 40.39 26.94
C LEU A 35 17.72 41.65 27.62
N LYS A 36 19.06 41.76 27.67
CA LYS A 36 19.74 42.74 28.52
C LYS A 36 19.79 44.12 27.88
N TRP A 37 20.68 44.29 26.90
CA TRP A 37 20.81 45.53 26.15
C TRP A 37 21.22 45.29 24.71
N LEU A 38 20.85 46.24 23.86
CA LEU A 38 21.12 46.27 22.44
C LEU A 38 22.26 47.26 22.17
N ASP A 39 23.35 46.79 21.59
CA ASP A 39 24.53 47.58 21.21
C ASP A 39 24.54 47.82 19.69
N GLY A 40 24.70 49.08 19.24
CA GLY A 40 24.98 49.43 17.83
C GLY A 40 24.06 50.49 17.21
N PRO A 41 24.49 51.17 16.12
CA PRO A 41 23.69 52.21 15.45
C PRO A 41 22.59 51.59 14.58
N LEU A 42 21.40 51.42 15.14
CA LEU A 42 20.29 50.69 14.49
C LEU A 42 19.56 51.48 13.41
N ILE A 43 19.62 52.81 13.48
CA ILE A 43 18.76 53.70 12.69
C ILE A 43 19.61 54.39 11.62
N LYS A 44 19.34 54.10 10.34
CA LYS A 44 19.92 54.86 9.23
C LYS A 44 19.47 56.32 9.35
N GLN A 45 20.38 57.27 9.24
CA GLN A 45 20.12 58.72 9.41
C GLN A 45 18.87 59.22 8.66
N GLY A 46 18.56 58.70 7.46
CA GLY A 46 17.38 59.10 6.70
C GLY A 46 16.01 58.70 7.31
N ILE A 47 15.96 57.81 8.30
CA ILE A 47 14.71 57.46 9.02
C ILE A 47 14.46 58.41 10.20
N LEU A 48 15.52 59.00 10.78
CA LEU A 48 15.39 60.01 11.83
C LEU A 48 14.73 61.30 11.33
N ASP A 49 14.89 61.65 10.05
CA ASP A 49 14.33 62.89 9.48
C ASP A 49 12.81 62.83 9.22
N MET A 50 12.23 61.62 9.21
CA MET A 50 10.83 61.36 8.81
C MET A 50 9.89 61.07 9.99
N LEU A 51 10.43 60.70 11.17
CA LEU A 51 9.65 60.24 12.32
C LEU A 51 10.01 61.03 13.59
N SER A 52 8.98 61.51 14.29
CA SER A 52 9.08 62.10 15.63
C SER A 52 8.78 61.04 16.71
N GLU A 53 9.35 61.22 17.91
CA GLU A 53 9.17 60.29 19.05
C GLU A 53 9.62 58.85 18.72
N LEU A 54 10.88 58.68 18.32
CA LEU A 54 11.44 57.36 18.03
C LEU A 54 11.65 56.54 19.31
N GLU A 55 10.86 55.49 19.46
CA GLU A 55 10.97 54.50 20.51
C GLU A 55 11.29 53.12 19.93
N CYS A 56 11.86 52.24 20.74
CA CYS A 56 12.31 50.92 20.33
C CYS A 56 11.85 49.84 21.31
N HIS A 57 11.43 48.70 20.75
CA HIS A 57 11.08 47.50 21.49
C HIS A 57 11.56 46.25 20.75
N LEU A 58 11.67 45.15 21.49
CA LEU A 58 12.01 43.85 20.94
C LEU A 58 10.74 43.01 20.83
N ARG A 59 10.64 42.23 19.76
CA ARG A 59 9.61 41.20 19.58
C ARG A 59 10.25 39.82 19.54
N VAL A 60 9.68 38.87 20.27
CA VAL A 60 10.19 37.50 20.31
C VAL A 60 9.09 36.54 19.85
N THR A 61 9.41 35.69 18.88
CA THR A 61 8.48 34.69 18.31
C THR A 61 9.19 33.36 18.16
N LEU A 62 8.50 32.24 18.39
CA LEU A 62 9.05 30.91 18.16
C LEU A 62 8.89 30.50 16.68
N PHE A 63 9.89 29.80 16.15
CA PHE A 63 9.94 29.38 14.75
C PHE A 63 10.51 27.96 14.63
N ASP A 64 9.85 27.10 13.85
CA ASP A 64 10.39 25.80 13.45
C ASP A 64 11.06 25.94 12.08
N VAL A 65 12.39 25.85 12.07
CA VAL A 65 13.21 25.94 10.86
C VAL A 65 12.89 24.81 9.86
N THR A 66 12.55 23.61 10.33
CA THR A 66 12.30 22.45 9.46
C THR A 66 11.01 22.64 8.67
N TYR A 67 9.95 23.11 9.31
CA TYR A 67 8.62 23.27 8.71
C TYR A 67 8.31 24.70 8.28
N LYS A 68 9.26 25.63 8.48
CA LYS A 68 9.11 27.07 8.18
C LYS A 68 7.84 27.66 8.79
N HIS A 69 7.57 27.30 10.05
CA HIS A 69 6.32 27.60 10.72
C HIS A 69 6.56 28.47 11.96
N PHE A 70 5.98 29.67 11.99
CA PHE A 70 5.94 30.47 13.21
C PHE A 70 4.82 29.95 14.11
N PHE A 71 5.12 29.78 15.40
CA PHE A 71 4.16 29.27 16.37
C PHE A 71 4.28 29.98 17.73
N GLY A 72 3.34 29.69 18.63
CA GLY A 72 3.18 30.40 19.89
C GLY A 72 2.58 31.80 19.68
N ARG A 73 2.96 32.74 20.53
CA ARG A 73 2.55 34.15 20.46
C ARG A 73 3.78 35.04 20.46
N THR A 74 3.74 36.07 19.63
CA THR A 74 4.80 37.08 19.60
C THR A 74 4.74 37.93 20.86
N TRP A 75 5.74 37.81 21.72
CA TRP A 75 5.91 38.65 22.89
C TRP A 75 6.60 39.96 22.52
N LYS A 76 6.31 41.03 23.26
CA LYS A 76 6.85 42.38 23.02
C LYS A 76 7.37 42.94 24.35
N THR A 77 8.57 43.52 24.35
CA THR A 77 9.12 44.24 25.52
C THR A 77 8.37 45.54 25.77
N THR A 78 8.58 46.15 26.94
CA THR A 78 8.26 47.58 27.10
C THR A 78 9.06 48.41 26.12
N VAL A 79 8.42 49.48 25.67
CA VAL A 79 8.96 50.44 24.71
C VAL A 79 10.00 51.31 25.42
N LYS A 80 11.17 51.51 24.79
CA LYS A 80 12.28 52.31 25.31
C LYS A 80 12.60 53.48 24.38
N PRO A 81 12.80 54.70 24.89
CA PRO A 81 13.18 55.84 24.05
C PRO A 81 14.59 55.65 23.49
N THR A 82 14.79 56.03 22.22
CA THR A 82 16.09 55.88 21.52
C THR A 82 17.02 57.09 21.66
N ASN A 83 16.55 58.19 22.25
CA ASN A 83 17.30 59.44 22.39
C ASN A 83 18.29 59.38 23.58
N GLN A 84 19.58 59.14 23.30
CA GLN A 84 20.67 59.42 24.25
C GLN A 84 21.58 60.53 23.72
N PRO A 85 21.82 61.62 24.48
CA PRO A 85 22.78 62.64 24.11
C PRO A 85 24.21 62.24 24.55
N SER A 86 25.15 62.30 23.59
CA SER A 86 26.62 62.37 23.73
C SER A 86 27.49 61.09 23.86
N LYS A 87 28.38 60.93 22.87
CA LYS A 87 29.76 60.35 22.87
C LYS A 87 30.06 58.89 23.28
N GLN A 88 29.09 58.00 23.42
CA GLN A 88 29.34 56.53 23.49
C GLN A 88 28.41 55.75 22.56
N PRO A 89 28.76 54.54 22.08
CA PRO A 89 27.92 53.79 21.15
C PRO A 89 26.49 53.62 21.72
N PRO A 90 25.43 53.83 20.92
CA PRO A 90 24.07 53.83 21.42
C PRO A 90 23.73 52.45 22.02
N ARG A 91 23.47 52.44 23.33
CA ARG A 91 23.07 51.24 24.09
C ARG A 91 21.67 51.43 24.65
N ILE A 92 20.75 50.56 24.24
CA ILE A 92 19.36 50.54 24.72
C ILE A 92 19.19 49.38 25.71
N THR A 93 18.81 49.67 26.95
CA THR A 93 18.65 48.66 28.02
C THR A 93 17.18 48.26 28.17
N PHE A 94 16.89 46.96 28.10
CA PHE A 94 15.55 46.40 28.31
C PHE A 94 15.46 45.72 29.68
N ASN A 95 16.36 44.76 29.96
CA ASN A 95 16.42 43.99 31.21
C ASN A 95 15.10 43.33 31.64
N GLU A 96 14.28 42.90 30.69
CA GLU A 96 13.03 42.20 30.98
C GLU A 96 13.22 40.68 30.94
N PRO A 97 12.84 39.94 32.02
CA PRO A 97 12.86 38.50 32.02
C PRO A 97 11.64 37.94 31.29
N LEU A 98 11.90 37.11 30.30
CA LEU A 98 10.94 36.33 29.53
C LEU A 98 11.00 34.86 29.97
N TYR A 99 9.84 34.27 30.24
CA TYR A 99 9.69 32.88 30.64
C TYR A 99 8.83 32.13 29.63
N PHE A 100 9.14 30.86 29.41
CA PHE A 100 8.32 29.95 28.61
C PHE A 100 8.65 28.50 28.95
N HIS A 101 7.78 27.58 28.55
CA HIS A 101 8.07 26.15 28.60
C HIS A 101 7.61 25.46 27.31
N THR A 102 8.31 24.40 26.93
CA THR A 102 8.05 23.65 25.70
C THR A 102 8.48 22.19 25.83
N THR A 103 7.72 21.29 25.22
CA THR A 103 8.05 19.88 25.01
C THR A 103 8.89 19.67 23.74
N LEU A 104 8.95 20.69 22.86
CA LEU A 104 9.61 20.65 21.56
C LEU A 104 11.12 20.84 21.70
N SER A 105 11.79 19.84 22.30
CA SER A 105 13.25 19.77 22.46
C SER A 105 13.96 19.36 21.17
N HIS A 106 13.82 20.15 20.10
CA HIS A 106 14.44 19.89 18.80
C HIS A 106 15.34 21.04 18.34
N PRO A 107 16.54 20.80 17.78
CA PRO A 107 17.46 21.86 17.36
C PRO A 107 16.94 22.81 16.28
N SER A 108 15.90 22.41 15.53
CA SER A 108 15.23 23.26 14.54
C SER A 108 14.32 24.31 15.18
N ILE A 109 14.03 24.20 16.48
CA ILE A 109 13.17 25.16 17.20
C ILE A 109 14.03 26.31 17.70
N VAL A 110 13.75 27.51 17.19
CA VAL A 110 14.50 28.73 17.49
C VAL A 110 13.55 29.84 17.95
N ALA A 111 14.06 30.74 18.77
CA ALA A 111 13.39 32.02 19.07
C ALA A 111 13.95 33.10 18.14
N VAL A 112 13.08 33.77 17.40
CA VAL A 112 13.43 34.89 16.53
C VAL A 112 13.19 36.18 17.29
N VAL A 113 14.23 36.99 17.43
CA VAL A 113 14.18 38.29 18.11
C VAL A 113 14.24 39.40 17.07
N GLU A 114 13.14 40.11 16.87
CA GLU A 114 13.03 41.26 15.97
C GLU A 114 13.23 42.56 16.76
N VAL A 115 14.08 43.46 16.24
CA VAL A 115 14.22 44.82 16.74
C VAL A 115 13.26 45.72 15.96
N VAL A 116 12.32 46.34 16.66
CA VAL A 116 11.32 47.21 16.06
C VAL A 116 11.47 48.61 16.62
N THR A 117 11.43 49.60 15.74
CA THR A 117 11.28 51.01 16.10
C THR A 117 9.87 51.45 15.78
N GLU A 118 9.26 52.14 16.73
CA GLU A 118 8.00 52.87 16.53
C GLU A 118 8.25 54.36 16.56
N GLY A 119 7.60 55.07 15.65
CA GLY A 119 7.65 56.52 15.58
C GLY A 119 6.38 57.06 14.96
N ARG A 120 6.04 58.31 15.26
CA ARG A 120 4.90 58.99 14.64
C ARG A 120 5.36 59.70 13.37
N LYS A 121 4.62 59.48 12.29
CA LYS A 121 4.71 60.34 11.11
C LYS A 121 4.18 61.75 11.43
N ARG A 122 4.47 62.73 10.56
CA ARG A 122 3.96 64.11 10.68
C ARG A 122 2.42 64.20 10.69
N ASP A 123 1.71 63.17 10.25
CA ASP A 123 0.25 63.04 10.24
C ASP A 123 -0.33 62.41 11.53
N GLY A 124 0.51 62.05 12.50
CA GLY A 124 0.10 61.41 13.76
C GLY A 124 -0.10 59.90 13.70
N THR A 125 0.00 59.27 12.52
CA THR A 125 -0.05 57.79 12.41
C THR A 125 1.21 57.15 12.97
N LEU A 126 1.01 56.12 13.80
CA LEU A 126 2.08 55.32 14.37
C LEU A 126 2.65 54.39 13.29
N GLN A 127 3.94 54.56 12.95
CA GLN A 127 4.64 53.73 11.99
C GLN A 127 5.60 52.78 12.73
N LEU A 128 5.47 51.49 12.44
CA LEU A 128 6.34 50.43 12.96
C LEU A 128 7.33 50.01 11.86
N LEU A 129 8.62 50.07 12.17
CA LEU A 129 9.70 49.68 11.26
C LEU A 129 10.56 48.61 11.92
N SER A 130 10.85 47.54 11.16
CA SER A 130 11.79 46.49 11.58
C SER A 130 13.21 46.92 11.24
N CYS A 131 14.08 47.02 12.24
CA CYS A 131 15.49 47.43 12.07
C CYS A 131 16.42 46.24 11.80
N GLY A 132 15.98 45.03 12.11
CA GLY A 132 16.71 43.79 11.93
C GLY A 132 16.22 42.71 12.87
N PHE A 133 16.69 41.48 12.69
CA PHE A 133 16.30 40.35 13.53
C PHE A 133 17.47 39.42 13.81
N GLY A 134 17.45 38.74 14.96
CA GLY A 134 18.41 37.73 15.35
C GLY A 134 17.74 36.37 15.57
N ILE A 135 18.51 35.30 15.41
CA ILE A 135 18.04 33.92 15.59
C ILE A 135 18.71 33.36 16.84
N LEU A 136 17.92 33.11 17.88
CA LEU A 136 18.34 32.54 19.15
C LEU A 136 18.03 31.04 19.14
N ARG A 137 19.07 30.21 18.96
CA ARG A 137 18.93 28.75 19.08
C ARG A 137 18.75 28.37 20.55
N ILE A 138 17.56 27.89 20.90
CA ILE A 138 17.19 27.49 22.26
C ILE A 138 17.87 26.16 22.61
N PHE A 139 17.90 25.25 21.64
CA PHE A 139 18.51 23.92 21.74
C PHE A 139 19.75 23.86 20.84
N GLY A 140 20.93 23.58 21.42
CA GLY A 140 22.20 23.54 20.69
C GLY A 140 22.59 22.13 20.20
N ASN A 141 23.30 22.05 19.07
CA ASN A 141 23.81 20.79 18.48
C ASN A 141 25.09 20.23 19.14
N LYS A 142 25.65 20.90 20.15
CA LYS A 142 26.89 20.46 20.83
C LYS A 142 26.57 20.01 22.26
N PRO A 143 26.89 18.77 22.66
CA PRO A 143 26.74 18.29 24.01
C PRO A 143 27.91 18.81 24.87
N GLU A 144 28.03 20.12 25.03
CA GLU A 144 28.93 20.71 26.03
C GLU A 144 28.08 21.12 27.24
N SER A 145 28.08 20.23 28.24
CA SER A 145 27.71 20.41 29.66
C SER A 145 26.83 21.64 30.03
N PRO A 146 25.56 21.47 30.45
CA PRO A 146 24.69 22.57 30.88
C PRO A 146 25.00 23.06 32.31
N THR A 147 26.23 22.92 32.80
CA THR A 147 26.64 23.29 34.17
C THR A 147 27.55 24.52 34.25
N SER A 148 27.91 25.17 33.14
CA SER A 148 28.59 26.47 33.22
C SER A 148 27.58 27.59 33.49
N ALA A 149 27.81 28.29 34.60
CA ALA A 149 27.04 29.41 35.12
C ALA A 149 26.56 30.38 34.02
N ALA A 150 25.37 30.95 34.20
CA ALA A 150 24.70 31.90 33.31
C ALA A 150 25.63 32.93 32.65
N GLN A 151 26.25 32.56 31.54
CA GLN A 151 27.12 33.44 30.76
C GLN A 151 26.26 34.24 29.80
N ASP A 152 26.55 35.54 29.73
CA ASP A 152 25.93 36.44 28.79
C ASP A 152 26.40 36.10 27.37
N LYS A 153 25.43 35.82 26.51
CA LYS A 153 25.65 35.52 25.10
C LYS A 153 25.34 36.73 24.26
N ARG A 154 26.04 36.86 23.13
CA ARG A 154 25.87 37.96 22.17
C ARG A 154 25.16 37.44 20.93
N LEU A 155 23.93 37.92 20.69
CA LEU A 155 23.11 37.61 19.53
C LEU A 155 23.47 38.54 18.38
N ARG A 156 23.80 37.95 17.22
CA ARG A 156 24.04 38.67 15.97
C ARG A 156 22.70 39.04 15.30
N LEU A 157 22.64 40.23 14.72
CA LEU A 157 21.44 40.73 14.03
C LEU A 157 21.66 40.73 12.51
N TYR A 158 20.60 40.41 11.77
CA TYR A 158 20.56 40.38 10.31
C TYR A 158 19.62 41.45 9.78
N HIS A 159 19.92 41.95 8.59
CA HIS A 159 19.06 42.90 7.87
C HIS A 159 17.77 42.22 7.39
N GLY A 160 16.67 42.98 7.38
CA GLY A 160 15.37 42.53 6.88
C GLY A 160 14.37 42.27 8.00
N THR A 161 13.28 41.58 7.66
CA THR A 161 12.23 41.20 8.61
C THR A 161 12.25 39.69 8.83
N PRO A 162 11.74 39.17 9.98
CA PRO A 162 11.60 37.74 10.23
C PRO A 162 10.86 36.96 9.14
N ARG A 163 10.01 37.63 8.34
CA ARG A 163 9.31 37.00 7.21
C ARG A 163 10.27 36.40 6.18
N ALA A 164 11.51 36.88 6.10
CA ALA A 164 12.53 36.28 5.24
C ALA A 164 12.72 34.79 5.51
N LEU A 165 12.56 34.34 6.77
CA LEU A 165 12.70 32.93 7.18
C LEU A 165 11.71 31.97 6.51
N LEU A 166 10.59 32.48 5.98
CA LEU A 166 9.61 31.68 5.24
C LEU A 166 10.07 31.35 3.81
N HIS A 167 11.17 31.94 3.35
CA HIS A 167 11.61 31.77 1.97
C HIS A 167 12.09 30.32 1.69
N PRO A 168 11.68 29.69 0.58
CA PRO A 168 12.06 28.33 0.22
C PRO A 168 13.57 28.08 0.19
N LEU A 169 14.35 29.07 -0.25
CA LEU A 169 15.81 28.97 -0.40
C LEU A 169 16.63 29.10 0.91
N LEU A 170 16.01 29.46 2.04
CA LEU A 170 16.69 29.46 3.34
C LEU A 170 16.61 28.06 3.95
N GLN A 171 17.70 27.29 3.83
CA GLN A 171 17.87 25.97 4.44
C GLN A 171 18.80 26.07 5.66
N ASP A 172 18.65 25.14 6.62
CA ASP A 172 19.48 25.06 7.83
C ASP A 172 20.90 24.57 7.49
N PRO A 173 22.00 25.17 8.01
CA PRO A 173 22.08 26.32 8.93
C PRO A 173 21.76 27.67 8.27
N ILE A 174 20.66 28.29 8.69
CA ILE A 174 20.15 29.55 8.11
C ILE A 174 21.19 30.67 8.21
N GLU A 175 21.97 30.70 9.30
CA GLU A 175 22.97 31.73 9.58
C GLU A 175 24.11 31.77 8.55
N GLN A 176 24.36 30.67 7.83
CA GLN A 176 25.42 30.56 6.82
C GLN A 176 24.92 30.84 5.40
N ASN A 177 23.63 31.12 5.23
CA ASN A 177 23.04 31.32 3.92
C ASN A 177 23.48 32.65 3.30
N LYS A 178 23.89 32.63 2.03
CA LYS A 178 24.33 33.80 1.25
C LYS A 178 23.32 34.96 1.22
N PHE A 179 22.04 34.68 1.41
CA PHE A 179 20.98 35.69 1.41
C PHE A 179 20.82 36.40 2.77
N MET A 180 21.43 35.88 3.84
CA MET A 180 21.42 36.48 5.17
C MET A 180 22.55 37.51 5.30
N ARG A 181 22.21 38.80 5.33
CA ARG A 181 23.18 39.90 5.49
C ARG A 181 23.31 40.29 6.96
N LEU A 182 24.50 40.07 7.53
CA LEU A 182 24.83 40.44 8.91
C LEU A 182 24.89 41.96 9.07
N MET A 183 24.33 42.48 10.17
CA MET A 183 24.49 43.88 10.57
C MET A 183 25.82 44.05 11.33
N GLU A 184 26.81 44.65 10.69
CA GLU A 184 28.09 44.93 11.33
C GLU A 184 27.92 45.89 12.52
N ASN A 185 28.60 45.62 13.63
CA ASN A 185 28.57 46.41 14.87
C ASN A 185 27.23 46.49 15.63
N CYS A 186 26.21 45.72 15.22
CA CYS A 186 24.92 45.62 15.92
C CYS A 186 24.75 44.24 16.59
N SER A 187 24.41 44.22 17.87
CA SER A 187 24.23 42.95 18.60
C SER A 187 23.37 43.11 19.85
N LEU A 188 22.60 42.08 20.18
CA LEU A 188 21.79 42.02 21.40
C LEU A 188 22.45 41.11 22.43
N GLN A 189 22.68 41.60 23.64
CA GLN A 189 23.14 40.75 24.75
C GLN A 189 21.96 40.08 25.43
N TYR A 190 22.07 38.78 25.67
CA TYR A 190 21.02 38.00 26.31
C TYR A 190 21.59 36.90 27.21
N THR A 191 20.78 36.47 28.17
CA THR A 191 21.05 35.31 29.01
C THR A 191 19.91 34.32 28.85
N LEU A 192 20.18 33.10 28.38
CA LEU A 192 19.19 32.01 28.30
C LEU A 192 19.63 30.88 29.23
N LYS A 193 18.75 30.44 30.13
CA LYS A 193 18.99 29.30 31.02
C LYS A 193 17.71 28.51 31.31
N PRO A 194 17.80 27.20 31.60
CA PRO A 194 16.69 26.45 32.17
C PRO A 194 16.23 27.08 33.50
N HIS A 195 14.92 27.04 33.78
CA HIS A 195 14.33 27.60 35.00
C HIS A 195 13.27 26.65 35.61
N PRO A 196 13.73 25.56 36.27
CA PRO A 196 12.86 24.58 36.94
C PRO A 196 11.83 25.16 37.93
N PRO A 197 12.08 26.28 38.66
CA PRO A 197 11.07 26.85 39.57
C PRO A 197 9.72 27.23 38.94
N LEU A 198 9.62 27.28 37.60
CA LEU A 198 8.38 27.51 36.88
C LEU A 198 7.50 26.25 36.72
N GLU A 199 8.08 25.05 36.85
CA GLU A 199 7.38 23.77 36.62
C GLU A 199 6.06 23.63 37.41
N PRO A 200 5.97 24.01 38.70
CA PRO A 200 4.71 23.94 39.43
C PRO A 200 3.60 24.82 38.83
N ALA A 201 3.93 25.83 38.02
CA ALA A 201 2.98 26.75 37.40
C ALA A 201 2.57 26.35 35.97
N PHE A 202 3.02 25.20 35.44
CA PHE A 202 2.66 24.74 34.09
C PHE A 202 1.15 24.58 33.88
N HIS A 203 0.40 24.21 34.91
CA HIS A 203 -1.06 24.13 34.84
C HIS A 203 -1.74 25.50 34.59
N LEU A 204 -1.07 26.64 34.88
CA LEU A 204 -1.60 27.98 34.64
C LEU A 204 -1.11 28.61 33.33
N LEU A 205 -0.06 28.06 32.73
CA LEU A 205 0.61 28.61 31.56
C LEU A 205 0.51 27.62 30.40
N PRO A 206 -0.07 27.99 29.25
CA PRO A 206 -0.05 27.15 28.07
C PRO A 206 1.37 26.95 27.54
N GLU A 207 1.61 25.77 26.99
CA GLU A 207 2.87 25.46 26.33
C GLU A 207 3.16 26.42 25.17
N ASN A 208 4.43 26.80 25.02
CA ASN A 208 4.93 27.71 23.97
C ASN A 208 4.41 29.16 24.09
N LEU A 209 3.81 29.55 25.23
CA LEU A 209 3.50 30.94 25.55
C LEU A 209 4.72 31.65 26.15
N LEU A 210 5.15 32.72 25.50
CA LEU A 210 6.17 33.63 25.99
C LEU A 210 5.52 34.66 26.94
N VAL A 211 5.89 34.63 28.23
CA VAL A 211 5.36 35.55 29.26
C VAL A 211 6.47 36.37 29.92
N SER A 212 6.18 37.64 30.22
CA SER A 212 7.09 38.48 31.00
C SER A 212 6.96 38.18 32.49
N GLY A 213 8.06 38.25 33.24
CA GLY A 213 8.03 38.17 34.71
C GLY A 213 7.15 39.25 35.38
N PHE A 214 6.90 40.36 34.67
CA PHE A 214 6.07 41.47 35.14
C PHE A 214 4.58 41.31 34.78
N GLN A 215 4.23 40.31 33.97
CA GLN A 215 2.86 40.08 33.57
C GLN A 215 2.08 39.40 34.70
N GLN A 216 0.88 39.89 35.01
CA GLN A 216 0.00 39.22 35.96
C GLN A 216 -0.57 37.95 35.33
N ILE A 217 -0.33 36.80 35.97
CA ILE A 217 -0.85 35.50 35.55
C ILE A 217 -2.03 35.12 36.46
N PRO A 218 -3.23 34.88 35.91
CA PRO A 218 -4.37 34.42 36.68
C PRO A 218 -4.05 33.16 37.50
N GLY A 219 -4.35 33.19 38.80
CA GLY A 219 -4.09 32.09 39.73
C GLY A 219 -2.77 32.22 40.51
N LEU A 220 -1.89 33.16 40.14
CA LEU A 220 -0.73 33.52 40.95
C LEU A 220 -1.03 34.67 41.90
N LEU A 221 -0.37 34.66 43.06
CA LEU A 221 -0.31 35.79 43.98
C LEU A 221 0.71 36.82 43.47
N PRO A 222 0.52 38.12 43.77
CA PRO A 222 1.47 39.15 43.41
C PRO A 222 2.87 38.87 43.98
N PRO A 223 3.95 39.36 43.31
CA PRO A 223 5.32 39.08 43.71
C PRO A 223 5.62 39.57 45.15
N HIS A 224 6.46 38.83 45.88
CA HIS A 224 6.97 39.28 47.19
C HIS A 224 8.38 39.84 47.03
N GLY A 225 8.58 41.13 47.30
CA GLY A 225 9.88 41.80 47.28
C GLY A 225 10.09 42.75 46.08
N ASP A 226 11.28 43.37 46.02
CA ASP A 226 11.55 44.57 45.22
C ASP A 226 11.70 44.33 43.70
N THR A 227 11.78 43.07 43.24
CA THR A 227 12.08 42.77 41.83
C THR A 227 10.86 42.78 40.90
N GLY A 228 9.62 42.82 41.42
CA GLY A 228 8.40 42.83 40.61
C GLY A 228 8.13 41.58 39.75
N ASP A 229 9.03 40.59 39.75
CA ASP A 229 8.95 39.37 38.95
C ASP A 229 8.21 38.24 39.70
N ALA A 230 6.97 37.96 39.32
CA ALA A 230 6.13 36.93 39.94
C ALA A 230 6.53 35.50 39.56
N LEU A 231 7.20 35.32 38.41
CA LEU A 231 7.53 34.01 37.83
C LEU A 231 8.91 33.50 38.26
N ARG A 232 9.73 34.36 38.87
CA ARG A 232 11.00 33.96 39.48
C ARG A 232 10.81 32.92 40.59
N LYS A 233 9.76 33.07 41.40
CA LYS A 233 9.31 32.14 42.45
C LYS A 233 7.78 32.21 42.57
N PRO A 234 7.04 31.46 41.73
CA PRO A 234 5.58 31.55 41.68
C PRO A 234 4.96 31.13 43.01
N ARG A 235 3.94 31.89 43.45
CA ARG A 235 3.11 31.58 44.63
C ARG A 235 1.66 31.48 44.17
N PHE A 236 0.97 30.42 44.55
CA PHE A 236 -0.37 30.10 44.04
C PHE A 236 -1.47 30.62 44.97
N GLN A 237 -2.60 31.00 44.39
CA GLN A 237 -3.84 31.22 45.13
C GLN A 237 -4.44 29.87 45.56
N LYS A 238 -5.23 29.84 46.64
CA LYS A 238 -5.83 28.59 47.15
C LYS A 238 -6.97 28.13 46.24
N PRO A 239 -6.94 26.91 45.67
CA PRO A 239 -8.04 26.38 44.88
C PRO A 239 -9.23 25.97 45.76
N THR A 240 -10.42 25.95 45.17
CA THR A 240 -11.71 25.57 45.76
C THR A 240 -12.40 24.53 44.88
N THR A 241 -13.09 23.57 45.49
CA THR A 241 -13.80 22.50 44.76
C THR A 241 -15.27 22.85 44.57
N TRP A 242 -15.69 22.86 43.30
CA TRP A 242 -17.06 23.16 42.87
C TRP A 242 -17.75 21.88 42.41
N HIS A 243 -19.05 21.75 42.70
CA HIS A 243 -19.89 20.65 42.23
C HIS A 243 -20.96 21.19 41.27
N LEU A 244 -21.18 20.51 40.14
CA LEU A 244 -22.24 20.81 39.19
C LEU A 244 -23.22 19.64 39.10
N ASP A 245 -24.49 19.96 39.30
CA ASP A 245 -25.62 19.05 39.38
C ASP A 245 -26.69 19.46 38.36
N ASP A 246 -27.64 18.57 38.05
CA ASP A 246 -28.82 18.89 37.24
C ASP A 246 -28.50 19.58 35.91
N LEU A 247 -27.56 19.02 35.15
CA LEU A 247 -27.12 19.53 33.85
C LEU A 247 -28.10 19.17 32.73
N PHE A 248 -28.75 20.18 32.15
CA PHE A 248 -29.65 20.09 31.00
C PHE A 248 -29.12 20.89 29.81
N PHE A 249 -29.09 20.28 28.63
CA PHE A 249 -28.73 20.90 27.36
C PHE A 249 -29.95 20.90 26.43
N THR A 250 -30.40 22.10 26.03
CA THR A 250 -31.53 22.26 25.10
C THR A 250 -31.03 22.81 23.77
N LEU A 251 -31.36 22.14 22.66
CA LEU A 251 -30.99 22.55 21.31
C LEU A 251 -32.22 23.01 20.53
N TYR A 252 -32.05 24.04 19.71
CA TYR A 252 -33.10 24.61 18.86
C TYR A 252 -33.04 24.00 17.45
N PRO A 253 -34.18 23.75 16.78
CA PRO A 253 -35.57 23.97 17.22
C PRO A 253 -36.15 22.89 18.14
N SER A 254 -35.59 21.69 18.08
CA SER A 254 -35.75 20.61 19.07
C SER A 254 -34.53 19.69 18.94
N LEU A 255 -34.25 18.87 19.96
CA LEU A 255 -33.14 17.91 19.89
C LEU A 255 -33.21 17.03 18.63
N GLU A 256 -34.38 16.44 18.35
CA GLU A 256 -34.62 15.56 17.20
C GLU A 256 -34.37 16.27 15.86
N LYS A 257 -34.96 17.45 15.66
CA LYS A 257 -34.80 18.22 14.41
C LYS A 257 -33.38 18.70 14.22
N PHE A 258 -32.74 19.13 15.32
CA PHE A 258 -31.35 19.56 15.29
C PHE A 258 -30.42 18.42 14.85
N GLU A 259 -30.61 17.22 15.41
CA GLU A 259 -29.82 16.04 15.04
C GLU A 259 -30.08 15.60 13.60
N GLU A 260 -31.34 15.65 13.15
CA GLU A 260 -31.73 15.37 11.75
C GLU A 260 -31.05 16.33 10.76
N GLU A 261 -31.12 17.64 11.01
CA GLU A 261 -30.45 18.66 10.18
C GLU A 261 -28.93 18.47 10.15
N LEU A 262 -28.33 18.17 11.31
CA LEU A 262 -26.89 17.95 11.44
C LEU A 262 -26.44 16.72 10.63
N VAL A 263 -27.17 15.61 10.73
CA VAL A 263 -26.90 14.38 9.97
C VAL A 263 -27.04 14.64 8.46
N GLN A 264 -28.10 15.32 8.01
CA GLN A 264 -28.30 15.64 6.60
C GLN A 264 -27.15 16.46 6.03
N LEU A 265 -26.70 17.49 6.74
CA LEU A 265 -25.58 18.32 6.28
C LEU A 265 -24.25 17.55 6.23
N LEU A 266 -24.00 16.65 7.19
CA LEU A 266 -22.82 15.79 7.17
C LEU A 266 -22.83 14.79 6.02
N ILE A 267 -24.02 14.30 5.63
CA ILE A 267 -24.18 13.47 4.42
C ILE A 267 -23.88 14.31 3.17
N SER A 268 -24.45 15.52 3.04
CA SER A 268 -24.19 16.39 1.88
C SER A 268 -22.72 16.82 1.74
N ASP A 269 -22.02 17.05 2.86
CA ASP A 269 -20.59 17.38 2.83
C ASP A 269 -19.73 16.19 2.34
N ARG A 270 -20.18 14.95 2.59
CA ARG A 270 -19.57 13.73 2.03
C ARG A 270 -19.83 13.58 0.53
N GLU A 271 -21.03 13.94 0.06
CA GLU A 271 -21.41 13.85 -1.37
C GLU A 271 -20.63 14.84 -2.25
N GLY A 272 -20.23 16.01 -1.73
CA GLY A 272 -19.43 17.00 -2.45
C GLY A 272 -17.97 16.56 -2.74
N VAL A 273 -17.49 15.51 -2.06
CA VAL A 273 -16.12 15.00 -2.16
C VAL A 273 -16.08 13.68 -2.95
N GLY A 274 -16.76 13.60 -4.11
CA GLY A 274 -16.52 12.59 -5.16
C GLY A 274 -16.54 11.09 -4.79
N LEU A 275 -17.00 10.72 -3.59
CA LEU A 275 -17.03 9.34 -3.10
C LEU A 275 -18.47 8.83 -3.21
N LEU A 276 -18.75 8.00 -4.23
CA LEU A 276 -20.02 7.27 -4.34
C LEU A 276 -20.12 6.23 -3.22
N ASP A 277 -20.71 6.60 -2.08
CA ASP A 277 -21.45 5.68 -1.21
C ASP A 277 -22.36 6.47 -0.26
N SER A 278 -23.66 6.47 -0.56
CA SER A 278 -24.73 7.14 0.20
C SER A 278 -25.14 6.26 1.39
N GLY A 279 -24.28 6.16 2.40
CA GLY A 279 -24.58 5.48 3.66
C GLY A 279 -25.28 6.39 4.67
N THR A 280 -26.35 5.91 5.33
CA THR A 280 -27.06 6.62 6.40
C THR A 280 -26.13 6.88 7.59
N LEU A 281 -25.99 8.13 8.04
CA LEU A 281 -25.22 8.53 9.22
C LEU A 281 -26.11 8.48 10.48
N GLU A 282 -25.64 7.89 11.57
CA GLU A 282 -26.38 7.80 12.84
C GLU A 282 -25.56 8.39 14.01
N VAL A 283 -26.24 9.00 14.99
CA VAL A 283 -25.60 9.56 16.20
C VAL A 283 -25.36 8.45 17.24
N LEU A 284 -24.10 8.12 17.52
CA LEU A 284 -23.70 7.11 18.52
C LEU A 284 -23.70 7.65 19.94
N GLU A 285 -22.98 8.75 20.18
CA GLU A 285 -22.74 9.29 21.53
C GLU A 285 -22.82 10.81 21.50
N ARG A 286 -23.41 11.39 22.56
CA ARG A 286 -23.34 12.84 22.85
C ARG A 286 -22.42 13.04 24.04
N ARG A 287 -21.30 13.70 23.86
CA ARG A 287 -20.27 13.91 24.89
C ARG A 287 -20.23 15.37 25.32
N LEU A 288 -20.15 15.60 26.62
CA LEU A 288 -19.92 16.90 27.20
C LEU A 288 -18.53 16.94 27.83
N HIS A 289 -17.71 17.86 27.35
CA HIS A 289 -16.41 18.20 27.91
C HIS A 289 -16.59 19.40 28.85
N VAL A 290 -16.26 19.23 30.13
CA VAL A 290 -16.34 20.28 31.16
C VAL A 290 -14.96 20.55 31.75
N CYS A 291 -14.52 21.80 31.74
CA CYS A 291 -13.18 22.16 32.21
C CYS A 291 -13.10 23.58 32.79
N VAL A 292 -12.10 23.83 33.65
CA VAL A 292 -11.76 25.17 34.15
C VAL A 292 -10.69 25.80 33.25
N HIS A 293 -10.91 27.04 32.80
CA HIS A 293 -10.02 27.80 31.93
C HIS A 293 -9.68 29.15 32.56
N ASN A 294 -8.39 29.48 32.70
CA ASN A 294 -7.91 30.69 33.39
C ASN A 294 -7.72 31.92 32.46
N GLY A 295 -8.21 31.83 31.22
CA GLY A 295 -8.06 32.86 30.20
C GLY A 295 -6.77 32.74 29.38
N LEU A 296 -5.80 31.94 29.84
CA LEU A 296 -4.60 31.58 29.08
C LEU A 296 -4.72 30.16 28.51
N GLY A 297 -5.12 29.21 29.34
CA GLY A 297 -5.33 27.81 28.96
C GLY A 297 -6.24 27.06 29.94
N PHE A 298 -6.42 25.77 29.66
CA PHE A 298 -7.12 24.87 30.56
C PHE A 298 -6.23 24.53 31.76
N VAL A 299 -6.78 24.68 32.96
CA VAL A 299 -6.05 24.46 34.22
C VAL A 299 -5.82 22.95 34.45
N GLN A 300 -6.84 22.16 34.10
CA GLN A 300 -6.83 20.70 34.15
C GLN A 300 -7.25 20.13 32.78
N ARG A 301 -7.09 18.81 32.58
CA ARG A 301 -7.68 18.16 31.40
C ARG A 301 -9.23 18.21 31.47
N PRO A 302 -9.94 18.44 30.36
CA PRO A 302 -11.41 18.42 30.36
C PRO A 302 -11.96 17.08 30.85
N GLN A 303 -12.98 17.13 31.71
CA GLN A 303 -13.74 15.95 32.12
C GLN A 303 -14.76 15.64 31.02
N VAL A 304 -14.68 14.44 30.44
CA VAL A 304 -15.60 13.99 29.39
C VAL A 304 -16.68 13.11 30.00
N VAL A 305 -17.94 13.50 29.83
CA VAL A 305 -19.11 12.74 30.28
C VAL A 305 -20.10 12.53 29.14
N VAL A 306 -20.88 11.46 29.19
CA VAL A 306 -21.89 11.15 28.17
C VAL A 306 -23.24 11.70 28.60
N LEU A 307 -23.88 12.46 27.70
CA LEU A 307 -25.24 12.96 27.85
C LEU A 307 -26.23 12.02 27.18
N VAL A 308 -27.41 11.88 27.78
CA VAL A 308 -28.48 11.00 27.31
C VAL A 308 -29.77 11.82 27.12
N PRO A 309 -30.59 11.55 26.08
CA PRO A 309 -31.91 12.18 25.96
C PRO A 309 -32.77 11.94 27.21
N GLU A 310 -33.52 12.96 27.64
CA GLU A 310 -34.34 12.91 28.87
C GLU A 310 -35.32 11.72 28.89
N MET A 311 -35.94 11.39 27.74
CA MET A 311 -36.93 10.31 27.62
C MET A 311 -36.35 8.91 27.92
N ASP A 312 -35.10 8.65 27.56
CA ASP A 312 -34.42 7.37 27.83
C ASP A 312 -34.12 7.16 29.32
N VAL A 313 -34.09 8.26 30.09
CA VAL A 313 -33.97 8.22 31.56
C VAL A 313 -35.26 7.73 32.21
N ALA A 314 -36.43 8.04 31.63
CA ALA A 314 -37.72 7.60 32.17
C ALA A 314 -37.97 6.09 31.95
N LEU A 315 -37.48 5.52 30.84
CA LEU A 315 -37.69 4.10 30.50
C LEU A 315 -36.93 3.11 31.39
N THR A 316 -35.80 3.51 31.98
CA THR A 316 -34.94 2.62 32.78
C THR A 316 -35.33 2.49 34.26
N ARG A 317 -36.30 3.27 34.75
CA ARG A 317 -36.79 3.18 36.14
C ARG A 317 -37.96 2.20 36.34
N SER A 318 -38.46 1.56 35.28
CA SER A 318 -39.65 0.70 35.34
C SER A 318 -39.34 -0.76 34.96
N ALA A 319 -38.57 -1.45 35.81
CA ALA A 319 -38.45 -2.91 35.77
C ALA A 319 -38.87 -3.51 37.13
N SER A 320 -40.15 -3.32 37.51
CA SER A 320 -40.83 -4.01 38.61
C SER A 320 -42.35 -3.81 38.50
N PHE A 321 -43.07 -4.91 38.20
CA PHE A 321 -44.52 -5.16 38.35
C PHE A 321 -45.58 -4.26 37.66
N SER A 322 -46.19 -4.81 36.60
CA SER A 322 -47.65 -4.88 36.32
C SER A 322 -48.59 -3.76 36.83
N ARG A 323 -49.03 -2.88 35.91
CA ARG A 323 -50.47 -2.58 35.67
C ARG A 323 -50.70 -1.73 34.41
N LYS A 324 -51.68 -2.14 33.58
CA LYS A 324 -52.30 -1.34 32.52
C LYS A 324 -52.81 -0.01 33.08
N ILE A 325 -52.44 1.13 32.47
CA ILE A 325 -53.19 2.39 32.58
C ILE A 325 -53.29 3.03 31.19
N SER A 326 -54.53 3.38 30.87
CA SER A 326 -55.06 3.91 29.62
C SER A 326 -54.58 5.33 29.29
N ALA A 327 -54.60 5.65 28.00
CA ALA A 327 -54.34 6.95 27.41
C ALA A 327 -55.24 8.06 27.96
N SER A 328 -54.63 9.14 28.51
CA SER A 328 -55.21 10.48 28.60
C SER A 328 -54.21 11.46 29.26
N SER A 329 -53.41 12.18 28.47
CA SER A 329 -53.12 13.61 28.69
C SER A 329 -52.30 14.17 27.52
N LYS A 330 -52.90 15.13 26.82
CA LYS A 330 -52.26 15.99 25.82
C LYS A 330 -51.43 17.06 26.54
N ASN A 331 -50.29 17.42 25.94
CA ASN A 331 -49.45 18.60 26.22
C ASN A 331 -48.45 18.55 27.40
N SER A 332 -47.41 17.72 27.30
CA SER A 332 -46.11 18.07 27.89
C SER A 332 -44.97 17.79 26.92
N SER A 333 -44.18 18.83 26.62
CA SER A 333 -43.09 18.90 25.64
C SER A 333 -41.80 18.23 26.15
N GLY A 334 -41.88 16.97 26.58
CA GLY A 334 -40.80 16.26 27.28
C GLY A 334 -39.65 15.70 26.40
N ASN A 335 -39.56 16.08 25.12
CA ASN A 335 -38.62 15.47 24.16
C ASN A 335 -37.39 16.32 23.79
N GLN A 336 -37.02 17.35 24.56
CA GLN A 336 -36.16 18.42 24.03
C GLN A 336 -34.77 18.60 24.65
N ALA A 337 -34.42 17.87 25.71
CA ALA A 337 -33.15 18.08 26.43
C ALA A 337 -32.25 16.84 26.52
N LEU A 338 -30.94 17.09 26.47
CA LEU A 338 -29.88 16.16 26.84
C LEU A 338 -29.53 16.35 28.32
N VAL A 339 -29.44 15.26 29.08
CA VAL A 339 -29.28 15.28 30.54
C VAL A 339 -28.06 14.48 30.98
N LEU A 340 -27.34 14.99 31.98
CA LEU A 340 -26.26 14.26 32.66
C LEU A 340 -26.78 13.55 33.92
N ARG A 341 -26.50 12.25 34.08
CA ARG A 341 -26.94 11.45 35.24
C ARG A 341 -26.04 11.58 36.49
N SER A 342 -24.83 12.11 36.33
CA SER A 342 -23.78 12.14 37.35
C SER A 342 -23.42 13.56 37.78
N HIS A 343 -23.09 13.72 39.06
CA HIS A 343 -22.54 14.96 39.63
C HIS A 343 -21.12 15.19 39.12
N LEU A 344 -20.81 16.41 38.64
CA LEU A 344 -19.45 16.77 38.21
C LEU A 344 -18.70 17.48 39.34
N ARG A 345 -17.44 17.09 39.58
CA ARG A 345 -16.57 17.71 40.59
C ARG A 345 -15.41 18.44 39.93
N LEU A 346 -15.28 19.74 40.14
CA LEU A 346 -14.23 20.61 39.59
C LEU A 346 -13.32 21.16 40.72
N PRO A 347 -12.17 20.51 41.01
CA PRO A 347 -11.38 20.80 42.20
C PRO A 347 -10.45 22.03 42.13
N GLU A 348 -10.13 22.53 40.94
CA GLU A 348 -9.08 23.54 40.72
C GLU A 348 -9.61 24.95 40.45
N MET A 349 -10.80 25.29 40.95
CA MET A 349 -11.37 26.61 40.72
C MET A 349 -10.75 27.65 41.66
N VAL A 350 -10.32 28.79 41.13
CA VAL A 350 -9.77 29.91 41.91
C VAL A 350 -10.72 31.10 41.81
N SER A 351 -10.87 31.82 42.92
CA SER A 351 -11.64 33.07 42.99
C SER A 351 -10.92 34.21 42.26
N HIS A 352 -10.93 34.16 40.93
CA HIS A 352 -10.30 35.14 40.05
C HIS A 352 -11.18 35.40 38.82
N PRO A 353 -11.38 36.66 38.38
CA PRO A 353 -12.32 37.01 37.30
C PRO A 353 -11.94 36.47 35.91
N ALA A 354 -10.73 35.94 35.76
CA ALA A 354 -10.28 35.26 34.54
C ALA A 354 -10.43 33.73 34.60
N PHE A 355 -10.94 33.15 35.69
CA PHE A 355 -11.25 31.72 35.77
C PHE A 355 -12.71 31.50 35.37
N ALA A 356 -12.93 30.62 34.40
CA ALA A 356 -14.27 30.29 33.91
C ALA A 356 -14.41 28.79 33.69
N ILE A 357 -15.64 28.28 33.80
CA ILE A 357 -16.00 26.91 33.47
C ILE A 357 -16.46 26.88 32.01
N VAL A 358 -15.80 26.04 31.21
CA VAL A 358 -16.07 25.84 29.79
C VAL A 358 -16.83 24.55 29.62
N PHE A 359 -17.93 24.61 28.87
CA PHE A 359 -18.77 23.48 28.47
C PHE A 359 -18.67 23.28 26.97
N GLN A 360 -18.46 22.06 26.51
CA GLN A 360 -18.18 21.74 25.11
C GLN A 360 -18.93 20.47 24.71
N LEU A 361 -19.89 20.60 23.80
CA LEU A 361 -20.76 19.52 23.33
C LEU A 361 -20.20 18.93 22.02
N GLU A 362 -19.84 17.65 22.07
CA GLU A 362 -19.29 16.86 20.97
C GLU A 362 -20.22 15.71 20.62
N TYR A 363 -20.45 15.49 19.32
CA TYR A 363 -21.24 14.39 18.81
C TYR A 363 -20.34 13.38 18.11
N VAL A 364 -20.57 12.10 18.38
CA VAL A 364 -19.89 10.97 17.74
C VAL A 364 -20.86 10.29 16.79
N PHE A 365 -20.49 10.17 15.52
CA PHE A 365 -21.34 9.61 14.47
C PHE A 365 -20.81 8.28 13.95
N ASN A 366 -21.73 7.38 13.57
CA ASN A 366 -21.44 6.18 12.82
C ASN A 366 -21.93 6.27 11.38
N SER A 367 -21.28 5.58 10.46
CA SER A 367 -21.90 5.19 9.18
C SER A 367 -22.00 3.66 9.13
N PRO A 368 -23.19 3.06 9.33
CA PRO A 368 -23.43 1.68 8.94
C PRO A 368 -23.09 1.47 7.46
N SER A 369 -22.25 0.47 7.16
CA SER A 369 -22.03 0.00 5.79
C SER A 369 -23.32 -0.63 5.26
N GLY A 370 -23.78 -0.22 4.09
CA GLY A 370 -25.07 -0.58 3.51
C GLY A 370 -25.35 -2.09 3.47
N ALA A 371 -26.56 -2.47 3.82
CA ALA A 371 -27.07 -3.83 3.80
C ALA A 371 -28.01 -4.03 2.60
N ASP A 372 -27.58 -4.81 1.61
CA ASP A 372 -28.51 -5.59 0.79
C ASP A 372 -28.85 -6.90 1.54
N GLY A 373 -30.14 -7.24 1.53
CA GLY A 373 -30.78 -8.12 2.50
C GLY A 373 -30.25 -9.56 2.61
N GLY A 374 -30.16 -10.03 3.85
CA GLY A 374 -29.97 -11.45 4.19
C GLY A 374 -29.45 -11.63 5.61
N ALA A 375 -30.32 -11.97 6.55
CA ALA A 375 -30.02 -12.14 7.97
C ALA A 375 -28.83 -13.09 8.26
N SER A 376 -27.77 -12.61 8.93
CA SER A 376 -27.05 -13.29 10.04
C SER A 376 -25.70 -12.64 10.45
N SER A 377 -25.47 -12.60 11.78
CA SER A 377 -24.22 -12.39 12.55
C SER A 377 -23.68 -10.95 12.80
N PRO A 378 -23.58 -10.50 14.08
CA PRO A 378 -23.03 -9.20 14.45
C PRO A 378 -21.57 -9.33 14.94
N THR A 379 -20.57 -9.16 14.08
CA THR A 379 -19.16 -8.92 14.51
C THR A 379 -18.34 -8.31 13.37
N SER A 380 -18.51 -7.02 13.11
CA SER A 380 -17.58 -6.20 12.30
C SER A 380 -17.87 -4.72 12.58
N ILE A 381 -17.18 -4.12 13.56
CA ILE A 381 -17.30 -2.68 13.88
C ILE A 381 -15.90 -2.06 13.83
N SER A 382 -15.40 -1.78 12.62
CA SER A 382 -14.44 -0.68 12.41
C SER A 382 -15.11 0.43 11.64
N SER A 383 -16.25 0.87 12.16
CA SER A 383 -16.97 1.97 11.58
C SER A 383 -16.28 3.27 12.01
N VAL A 384 -15.83 4.07 11.04
CA VAL A 384 -15.04 5.28 11.29
C VAL A 384 -15.91 6.28 12.05
N ALA A 385 -15.75 6.33 13.37
CA ALA A 385 -16.47 7.24 14.22
C ALA A 385 -15.98 8.68 13.97
N CYS A 386 -16.83 9.52 13.38
CA CYS A 386 -16.50 10.92 13.16
C CYS A 386 -16.96 11.75 14.37
N MET A 387 -16.11 12.62 14.89
CA MET A 387 -16.41 13.46 16.05
C MET A 387 -16.56 14.91 15.60
N HIS A 388 -17.67 15.55 15.96
CA HIS A 388 -17.92 16.95 15.63
C HIS A 388 -18.30 17.75 16.87
N MET A 389 -17.63 18.88 17.04
CA MET A 389 -17.98 19.86 18.07
C MET A 389 -19.16 20.71 17.60
N VAL A 390 -20.23 20.69 18.39
CA VAL A 390 -21.53 21.20 17.96
C VAL A 390 -21.88 22.53 18.62
N ARG A 391 -21.67 22.62 19.93
CA ARG A 391 -21.96 23.82 20.73
C ARG A 391 -20.96 23.94 21.89
N TRP A 392 -20.79 25.15 22.41
CA TRP A 392 -20.01 25.37 23.62
C TRP A 392 -20.58 26.54 24.42
N ALA A 393 -20.22 26.64 25.70
CA ALA A 393 -20.57 27.79 26.55
C ALA A 393 -19.46 28.04 27.56
N VAL A 394 -19.40 29.27 28.08
CA VAL A 394 -18.45 29.67 29.12
C VAL A 394 -19.20 30.37 30.23
N TRP A 395 -18.99 29.91 31.46
CA TRP A 395 -19.50 30.51 32.66
C TRP A 395 -18.37 31.10 33.49
N ASN A 396 -18.43 32.40 33.76
CA ASN A 396 -17.52 33.06 34.67
C ASN A 396 -18.30 33.38 35.96
N PRO A 397 -18.09 32.63 37.07
CA PRO A 397 -18.80 32.89 38.30
C PRO A 397 -18.32 34.19 38.95
N ASP A 398 -19.26 35.00 39.43
CA ASP A 398 -18.90 36.20 40.20
C ASP A 398 -18.34 35.79 41.57
N LEU A 399 -17.44 36.62 42.13
CA LEU A 399 -16.66 36.31 43.32
C LEU A 399 -17.49 36.08 44.61
N GLU A 400 -18.80 36.40 44.61
CA GLU A 400 -19.69 36.37 45.78
C GLU A 400 -20.94 35.46 45.64
N VAL A 401 -21.04 34.63 44.60
CA VAL A 401 -22.29 33.86 44.36
C VAL A 401 -22.38 32.59 45.21
N GLY A 402 -23.45 32.47 46.00
CA GLY A 402 -23.83 31.23 46.71
C GLY A 402 -24.42 30.15 45.79
N PRO A 403 -24.68 28.93 46.28
CA PRO A 403 -25.21 27.83 45.46
C PRO A 403 -26.52 28.21 44.78
N GLY A 404 -26.66 27.95 43.48
CA GLY A 404 -27.80 28.39 42.70
C GLY A 404 -27.92 27.72 41.33
N LYS A 405 -29.03 27.99 40.63
CA LYS A 405 -29.29 27.53 39.26
C LYS A 405 -28.80 28.57 38.25
N VAL A 406 -28.09 28.13 37.22
CA VAL A 406 -27.51 28.97 36.17
C VAL A 406 -28.02 28.49 34.82
N THR A 407 -28.37 29.45 33.95
CA THR A 407 -28.75 29.20 32.55
C THR A 407 -27.85 30.04 31.65
N LEU A 408 -27.22 29.41 30.65
CA LEU A 408 -26.32 30.10 29.72
C LEU A 408 -26.72 29.80 28.27
N PRO A 409 -26.63 30.79 27.37
CA PRO A 409 -26.76 30.55 25.94
C PRO A 409 -25.53 29.78 25.42
N LEU A 410 -25.78 28.87 24.48
CA LEU A 410 -24.74 28.14 23.77
C LEU A 410 -24.17 28.99 22.63
N GLN A 411 -22.97 28.67 22.19
CA GLN A 411 -22.24 29.37 21.13
C GLN A 411 -21.83 28.37 20.05
N GLY A 412 -21.72 28.85 18.81
CA GLY A 412 -21.34 28.05 17.64
C GLY A 412 -20.85 28.92 16.48
N GLY A 413 -20.40 28.28 15.40
CA GLY A 413 -19.84 28.94 14.22
C GLY A 413 -18.34 29.25 14.31
N VAL A 414 -17.89 30.24 13.55
CA VAL A 414 -16.46 30.56 13.31
C VAL A 414 -15.76 31.31 14.45
N GLN A 415 -16.42 31.48 15.60
CA GLN A 415 -15.86 32.17 16.75
C GLN A 415 -14.73 31.35 17.39
N GLN A 416 -13.69 32.04 17.89
CA GLN A 416 -12.61 31.38 18.61
C GLN A 416 -13.15 30.77 19.91
N ASN A 417 -12.90 29.48 20.12
CA ASN A 417 -13.27 28.75 21.32
C ASN A 417 -12.03 28.15 22.00
N PRO A 418 -12.12 27.82 23.30
CA PRO A 418 -10.99 27.27 24.08
C PRO A 418 -10.29 26.05 23.49
N SER A 419 -11.01 25.17 22.78
CA SER A 419 -10.43 23.97 22.14
C SER A 419 -9.83 24.25 20.76
N ARG A 420 -9.97 25.47 20.22
CA ARG A 420 -9.51 25.89 18.88
C ARG A 420 -10.01 24.99 17.74
N CYS A 421 -11.16 24.36 17.91
CA CYS A 421 -11.81 23.55 16.88
C CYS A 421 -12.86 24.37 16.12
N LEU A 422 -13.24 23.96 14.92
CA LEU A 422 -14.44 24.53 14.28
C LEU A 422 -15.69 23.99 15.00
N VAL A 423 -16.68 24.85 15.20
CA VAL A 423 -17.95 24.49 15.86
C VAL A 423 -19.09 24.68 14.87
N TYR A 424 -20.04 23.74 14.86
CA TYR A 424 -21.22 23.80 13.99
C TYR A 424 -21.93 25.17 14.08
N LYS A 425 -22.41 25.68 12.94
CA LYS A 425 -22.98 27.03 12.85
C LYS A 425 -24.24 27.20 13.72
N VAL A 426 -24.49 28.44 14.12
CA VAL A 426 -25.77 28.89 14.68
C VAL A 426 -26.64 29.38 13.50
N PRO A 427 -27.97 29.18 13.51
CA PRO A 427 -28.86 29.70 12.47
C PRO A 427 -28.67 31.21 12.22
N SER A 428 -28.76 31.64 10.95
CA SER A 428 -28.53 33.03 10.54
C SER A 428 -29.62 33.97 11.08
N ALA A 429 -29.31 34.64 12.19
CA ALA A 429 -30.24 35.48 12.94
C ALA A 429 -30.36 36.94 12.44
N SER A 430 -30.30 37.19 11.14
CA SER A 430 -30.27 38.57 10.61
C SER A 430 -31.59 39.36 10.80
N MET A 431 -32.66 38.70 11.25
CA MET A 431 -33.99 39.29 11.46
C MET A 431 -34.62 39.00 12.85
N SER A 432 -33.91 38.37 13.79
CA SER A 432 -34.44 37.99 15.11
C SER A 432 -33.95 38.91 16.25
N SER A 433 -34.77 39.07 17.30
CA SER A 433 -34.41 39.86 18.51
C SER A 433 -33.30 39.17 19.32
N GLU A 434 -32.60 39.90 20.19
CA GLU A 434 -31.52 39.31 21.02
C GLU A 434 -31.99 38.14 21.90
N GLU A 435 -33.20 38.22 22.44
CA GLU A 435 -33.82 37.14 23.21
C GLU A 435 -34.03 35.88 22.36
N VAL A 436 -34.49 36.05 21.12
CA VAL A 436 -34.69 34.94 20.18
C VAL A 436 -33.35 34.36 19.73
N LYS A 437 -32.32 35.18 19.55
CA LYS A 437 -30.94 34.73 19.24
C LYS A 437 -30.37 33.82 20.32
N GLN A 438 -30.63 34.11 21.59
CA GLN A 438 -30.18 33.26 22.70
C GLN A 438 -30.90 31.91 22.69
N VAL A 439 -32.20 31.88 22.38
CA VAL A 439 -32.95 30.63 22.27
C VAL A 439 -32.53 29.82 21.03
N GLU A 440 -32.35 30.46 19.87
CA GLU A 440 -31.89 29.84 18.62
C GLU A 440 -30.50 29.20 18.74
N SER A 441 -29.66 29.73 19.64
CA SER A 441 -28.34 29.19 19.90
C SER A 441 -28.37 27.88 20.72
N GLY A 442 -29.46 27.64 21.44
CA GLY A 442 -29.60 26.62 22.48
C GLY A 442 -29.14 27.11 23.85
N THR A 443 -29.48 26.38 24.92
CA THR A 443 -29.13 26.76 26.30
C THR A 443 -28.60 25.57 27.11
N ILE A 444 -27.73 25.87 28.07
CA ILE A 444 -27.31 24.93 29.12
C ILE A 444 -27.85 25.42 30.47
N GLN A 445 -28.47 24.54 31.23
CA GLN A 445 -28.92 24.79 32.60
C GLN A 445 -28.20 23.85 33.57
N PHE A 446 -27.77 24.34 34.72
CA PHE A 446 -27.18 23.52 35.78
C PHE A 446 -27.35 24.16 37.15
N GLN A 447 -27.25 23.35 38.20
CA GLN A 447 -27.13 23.81 39.58
C GLN A 447 -25.68 23.66 40.04
N PHE A 448 -25.17 24.62 40.81
CA PHE A 448 -23.82 24.52 41.37
C PHE A 448 -23.82 24.65 42.90
N SER A 449 -22.85 23.98 43.52
CA SER A 449 -22.59 24.08 44.96
C SER A 449 -21.08 24.11 45.26
N LEU A 450 -20.71 24.79 46.35
CA LEU A 450 -19.32 24.89 46.82
C LEU A 450 -19.13 23.94 48.00
N SER A 451 -18.11 23.08 47.93
CA SER A 451 -17.73 22.25 49.08
C SER A 451 -17.00 23.12 50.11
N SER A 452 -17.61 23.35 51.28
CA SER A 452 -16.93 24.00 52.40
C SER A 452 -16.06 22.97 53.12
N ASP A 453 -14.87 22.66 52.58
CA ASP A 453 -13.85 21.93 53.32
C ASP A 453 -13.20 22.88 54.35
N GLY A 454 -13.93 23.07 55.45
CA GLY A 454 -13.47 23.61 56.72
C GLY A 454 -14.25 22.91 57.84
N PRO A 455 -13.61 22.52 58.95
CA PRO A 455 -14.34 21.93 60.06
C PRO A 455 -15.38 22.95 60.56
N THR A 456 -16.61 22.51 60.68
CA THR A 456 -17.72 23.22 61.31
C THR A 456 -17.36 23.55 62.76
N GLU A 457 -16.76 24.72 62.99
CA GLU A 457 -16.83 25.38 64.29
C GLU A 457 -18.10 26.24 64.34
N HIS A 458 -19.02 25.81 65.20
CA HIS A 458 -20.26 26.47 65.54
C HIS A 458 -20.09 27.97 65.78
N ALA A 459 -20.81 28.78 64.99
CA ALA A 459 -21.07 30.16 65.33
C ALA A 459 -22.10 30.23 66.47
N ASN A 460 -21.63 30.57 67.67
CA ASN A 460 -22.47 31.16 68.71
C ASN A 460 -21.66 32.23 69.48
N GLY A 461 -21.85 33.49 69.08
CA GLY A 461 -21.80 34.67 69.93
C GLY A 461 -20.44 35.25 70.37
N PRO A 462 -20.35 36.58 70.64
CA PRO A 462 -19.13 37.37 70.48
C PRO A 462 -18.55 37.93 71.80
N ARG A 463 -17.24 38.24 71.85
CA ARG A 463 -16.63 39.45 72.49
C ARG A 463 -15.08 39.41 72.54
N VAL A 464 -14.46 40.42 71.91
CA VAL A 464 -13.38 41.32 72.38
C VAL A 464 -12.38 40.82 73.44
N GLY A 465 -11.06 40.85 73.15
CA GLY A 465 -10.04 40.93 74.22
C GLY A 465 -8.56 40.55 73.93
N ARG A 466 -7.83 41.39 73.18
CA ARG A 466 -6.46 41.93 73.47
C ARG A 466 -5.27 41.04 73.97
N ARG A 467 -4.11 41.24 73.29
CA ARG A 467 -2.67 41.14 73.72
C ARG A 467 -2.09 39.72 73.90
N SER A 468 -0.84 39.37 73.55
CA SER A 468 0.43 40.10 73.44
C SER A 468 1.51 39.29 72.68
N SER A 469 2.44 40.01 72.05
CA SER A 469 3.73 39.62 71.48
C SER A 469 4.72 38.91 72.43
N ARG A 470 5.57 37.99 71.90
CA ARG A 470 7.07 38.07 71.94
C ARG A 470 7.82 36.86 71.33
N LYS A 471 8.83 37.19 70.52
CA LYS A 471 10.20 36.62 70.37
C LYS A 471 10.45 35.22 69.73
N MET A 472 11.23 35.23 68.63
CA MET A 472 12.19 34.17 68.27
C MET A 472 13.43 34.20 69.20
N PRO A 473 14.24 33.12 69.28
CA PRO A 473 15.48 33.08 68.48
C PRO A 473 16.02 31.68 68.05
N ALA A 474 16.84 31.73 66.98
CA ALA A 474 18.04 30.94 66.63
C ALA A 474 18.00 29.40 66.42
N SER A 475 18.41 28.99 65.21
CA SER A 475 18.72 27.63 64.72
C SER A 475 20.07 27.10 65.24
N PRO A 476 20.36 25.78 65.16
CA PRO A 476 21.26 25.33 64.08
C PRO A 476 21.04 23.90 63.50
N SER A 477 21.43 23.77 62.23
CA SER A 477 21.98 22.61 61.48
C SER A 477 21.39 21.19 61.63
N GLY A 478 20.88 20.66 60.50
CA GLY A 478 20.72 19.21 60.24
C GLY A 478 19.63 18.90 59.21
N THR A 479 20.02 18.63 57.95
CA THR A 479 19.21 18.05 56.86
C THR A 479 18.45 16.78 57.29
N PRO A 480 17.33 16.35 56.64
CA PRO A 480 17.10 16.40 55.19
C PRO A 480 15.67 16.79 54.73
N ALA A 481 15.55 16.92 53.41
CA ALA A 481 14.36 17.27 52.64
C ALA A 481 13.08 16.50 53.03
N PRO A 482 11.90 17.15 53.08
CA PRO A 482 10.64 16.44 53.16
C PRO A 482 10.28 15.93 51.76
N ALA A 483 10.24 14.60 51.65
CA ALA A 483 9.64 13.88 50.54
C ALA A 483 8.25 14.43 50.23
N ALA A 484 7.96 14.57 48.93
CA ALA A 484 6.62 14.79 48.41
C ALA A 484 5.71 13.69 48.97
N ARG A 485 4.78 14.10 49.84
CA ARG A 485 3.68 13.25 50.28
C ARG A 485 2.73 13.13 49.11
N ASP A 486 2.74 11.95 48.50
CA ASP A 486 1.64 11.45 47.69
C ASP A 486 0.33 11.61 48.47
N LEU A 487 -0.54 12.47 47.95
CA LEU A 487 -1.92 12.56 48.37
C LEU A 487 -2.62 11.28 47.91
N ALA A 488 -2.65 10.30 48.82
CA ALA A 488 -3.59 9.21 48.79
C ALA A 488 -5.02 9.78 48.81
N ALA A 489 -5.73 9.65 47.69
CA ALA A 489 -7.17 9.88 47.65
C ALA A 489 -7.88 8.69 48.31
N THR A 490 -8.56 8.99 49.40
CA THR A 490 -9.41 8.12 50.21
C THR A 490 -10.56 7.53 49.38
N GLN A 491 -10.80 6.23 49.57
CA GLN A 491 -11.96 5.50 49.05
C GLN A 491 -13.25 5.99 49.72
N ASP A 492 -14.30 6.24 48.93
CA ASP A 492 -15.70 5.89 49.23
C ASP A 492 -16.65 6.36 48.10
N SER A 493 -17.10 5.40 47.26
CA SER A 493 -18.34 5.41 46.42
C SER A 493 -18.15 4.49 45.18
N PRO A 494 -19.11 3.59 44.86
CA PRO A 494 -18.95 2.60 43.80
C PRO A 494 -19.23 3.22 42.42
N VAL A 495 -18.19 3.37 41.60
CA VAL A 495 -18.34 3.69 40.18
C VAL A 495 -18.71 2.39 39.43
N GLY A 496 -20.00 2.24 39.12
CA GLY A 496 -20.49 1.26 38.13
C GLY A 496 -20.01 1.60 36.72
N PRO A 497 -20.01 0.65 35.77
CA PRO A 497 -19.10 0.68 34.63
C PRO A 497 -19.59 1.64 33.54
N GLY A 498 -19.03 2.84 33.52
CA GLY A 498 -19.06 3.75 32.36
C GLY A 498 -17.82 3.53 31.50
N LEU A 499 -17.68 2.37 30.87
CA LEU A 499 -16.63 2.14 29.87
C LEU A 499 -17.14 2.60 28.49
N SER A 500 -16.68 3.76 28.04
CA SER A 500 -16.76 4.12 26.62
C SER A 500 -15.79 3.23 25.83
N LEU A 501 -16.27 2.62 24.74
CA LEU A 501 -15.52 1.72 23.85
C LEU A 501 -14.29 2.39 23.18
N SER A 502 -14.11 3.71 23.34
CA SER A 502 -13.03 4.49 22.72
C SER A 502 -11.82 4.78 23.63
N GLN A 503 -11.85 4.38 24.91
CA GLN A 503 -10.77 4.67 25.89
C GLN A 503 -9.70 3.57 26.05
N LEU A 504 -9.67 2.55 25.18
CA LEU A 504 -8.69 1.45 25.23
C LEU A 504 -7.43 1.66 24.36
N THR A 505 -7.12 2.90 23.94
CA THR A 505 -5.93 3.19 23.12
C THR A 505 -5.25 4.51 23.51
N ALA A 506 -4.33 4.49 24.49
CA ALA A 506 -3.18 5.40 24.56
C ALA A 506 -2.10 4.93 25.58
N SER A 507 -0.87 4.75 25.07
CA SER A 507 0.47 5.02 25.62
C SER A 507 0.91 4.48 27.00
N PRO A 508 2.14 3.93 27.08
CA PRO A 508 3.07 4.50 28.07
C PRO A 508 4.54 4.62 27.63
N LEU A 509 5.25 5.41 28.45
CA LEU A 509 6.59 5.98 28.38
C LEU A 509 7.78 5.02 28.29
N SER A 510 8.90 5.56 27.80
CA SER A 510 10.29 5.07 27.87
C SER A 510 11.02 5.54 29.15
N PRO A 511 12.13 4.89 29.59
CA PRO A 511 13.46 5.45 29.29
C PRO A 511 14.63 4.46 29.06
N ALA A 512 15.71 5.02 28.47
CA ALA A 512 16.97 4.49 27.91
C ALA A 512 17.99 3.94 28.96
N LEU A 513 19.20 3.39 28.66
CA LEU A 513 20.28 3.76 27.73
C LEU A 513 21.43 2.70 27.79
N GLN A 514 22.16 2.42 26.70
CA GLN A 514 23.62 2.61 26.54
C GLN A 514 24.24 1.85 25.35
N SER A 515 25.30 2.47 24.82
CA SER A 515 25.83 2.38 23.46
C SER A 515 27.28 1.89 23.41
N SER A 516 27.70 1.57 22.18
CA SER A 516 29.03 1.86 21.58
C SER A 516 30.21 0.93 21.88
N SER A 517 30.77 0.33 20.81
CA SER A 517 32.12 0.73 20.35
C SER A 517 32.35 0.49 18.85
N LYS A 518 32.90 1.54 18.23
CA LYS A 518 33.53 1.74 16.90
C LYS A 518 35.00 1.19 16.98
N PRO A 519 35.99 1.38 16.06
CA PRO A 519 36.10 2.16 14.79
C PRO A 519 37.10 1.51 13.75
N PRO A 520 37.92 2.22 12.90
CA PRO A 520 37.77 3.42 12.04
C PRO A 520 38.24 3.23 10.57
N LEU A 521 37.96 4.24 9.72
CA LEU A 521 38.62 4.55 8.43
C LEU A 521 39.94 5.32 8.63
N GLN A 522 40.94 5.12 7.75
CA GLN A 522 41.89 6.16 7.25
C GLN A 522 42.71 5.65 6.02
N PRO A 523 43.43 6.51 5.25
CA PRO A 523 43.14 6.81 3.82
C PRO A 523 44.37 6.54 2.86
N PRO A 524 44.37 6.96 1.56
CA PRO A 524 45.07 6.28 0.45
C PRO A 524 46.40 6.91 -0.01
N ASP A 525 47.22 6.19 -0.80
CA ASP A 525 48.21 6.79 -1.74
C ASP A 525 48.80 5.83 -2.82
N SER A 526 49.15 6.45 -3.97
CA SER A 526 50.12 6.07 -5.04
C SER A 526 49.69 5.28 -6.33
N SER A 527 49.24 6.06 -7.33
CA SER A 527 49.78 6.26 -8.70
C SER A 527 50.37 5.11 -9.58
N GLN A 528 49.80 4.91 -10.79
CA GLN A 528 50.45 5.05 -12.11
C GLN A 528 49.41 5.05 -13.27
N SER A 529 49.77 5.70 -14.38
CA SER A 529 48.94 6.34 -15.44
C SER A 529 48.79 5.49 -16.74
N PRO A 530 48.39 6.02 -17.94
CA PRO A 530 47.04 5.93 -18.55
C PRO A 530 47.02 5.37 -20.02
N GLU A 531 45.85 5.50 -20.69
CA GLU A 531 45.52 5.35 -22.14
C GLU A 531 44.76 4.09 -22.61
N GLY A 532 43.70 4.31 -23.40
CA GLY A 532 43.14 3.33 -24.34
C GLY A 532 41.63 3.01 -24.21
N PRO A 533 40.78 3.27 -25.24
CA PRO A 533 39.31 3.36 -25.10
C PRO A 533 38.55 2.06 -25.44
N GLN A 534 37.23 2.08 -25.16
CA GLN A 534 36.19 1.13 -25.58
C GLN A 534 36.26 -0.28 -24.98
N LEU A 535 35.26 -0.60 -24.14
CA LEU A 535 34.45 -1.81 -24.31
C LEU A 535 33.23 -1.75 -23.38
N GLN A 536 32.09 -2.01 -24.01
CA GLN A 536 30.76 -2.17 -23.44
C GLN A 536 30.79 -3.07 -22.21
N ALA A 537 30.40 -2.54 -21.06
CA ALA A 537 30.00 -3.33 -19.92
C ALA A 537 28.48 -3.27 -19.82
N GLU A 538 27.82 -4.25 -20.44
CA GLU A 538 26.41 -4.56 -20.25
C GLU A 538 26.19 -4.91 -18.77
N SER A 539 25.67 -3.96 -17.99
CA SER A 539 25.13 -4.27 -16.67
C SER A 539 23.75 -4.89 -16.84
N VAL A 540 23.72 -6.22 -16.91
CA VAL A 540 22.51 -7.04 -16.91
C VAL A 540 21.71 -6.75 -15.65
N LEU A 541 20.52 -6.16 -15.80
CA LEU A 541 19.58 -5.92 -14.72
C LEU A 541 18.85 -7.24 -14.43
N GLU A 542 19.33 -7.98 -13.42
CA GLU A 542 18.79 -9.28 -13.02
C GLU A 542 17.39 -9.12 -12.37
N SER A 543 16.43 -9.91 -12.87
CA SER A 543 15.03 -9.96 -12.43
C SER A 543 14.88 -10.38 -10.96
N ARG A 544 13.87 -9.83 -10.25
CA ARG A 544 13.61 -10.13 -8.83
C ARG A 544 12.12 -10.22 -8.53
N VAL A 545 11.78 -11.12 -7.60
CA VAL A 545 10.43 -11.34 -7.05
C VAL A 545 10.29 -10.54 -5.75
N SER A 546 9.14 -9.91 -5.53
CA SER A 546 8.78 -9.26 -4.26
C SER A 546 7.32 -9.55 -3.91
N HIS A 547 7.08 -10.20 -2.77
CA HIS A 547 5.75 -10.44 -2.21
C HIS A 547 5.38 -9.25 -1.32
N LEU A 548 4.32 -8.50 -1.61
CA LEU A 548 3.94 -7.29 -0.89
C LEU A 548 2.53 -7.39 -0.35
N GLU A 549 2.32 -7.31 0.96
CA GLU A 549 0.97 -7.32 1.52
C GLU A 549 0.45 -5.91 1.74
N ALA A 550 -0.87 -5.75 1.69
CA ALA A 550 -1.51 -4.46 1.84
C ALA A 550 -1.57 -4.01 3.30
N ASP A 551 -1.12 -2.78 3.52
CA ASP A 551 -1.38 -2.03 4.74
C ASP A 551 -2.86 -1.61 4.74
N LEU A 552 -3.65 -2.09 5.70
CA LEU A 552 -5.00 -1.58 5.99
C LEU A 552 -5.03 -0.75 7.28
N SER A 553 -4.04 0.09 7.48
CA SER A 553 -4.23 1.24 8.34
C SER A 553 -4.79 2.40 7.51
N GLN A 554 -6.10 2.65 7.62
CA GLN A 554 -6.71 3.92 7.21
C GLN A 554 -7.76 4.36 8.23
N PRO A 555 -8.10 5.66 8.34
CA PRO A 555 -7.60 6.80 7.55
C PRO A 555 -7.08 7.97 8.41
N ALA A 556 -6.34 8.89 7.80
CA ALA A 556 -6.26 10.26 8.31
C ALA A 556 -6.62 11.23 7.19
N SER A 557 -7.90 11.58 7.14
CA SER A 557 -8.48 12.71 6.41
C SER A 557 -8.06 14.03 7.07
N LEU A 558 -7.61 15.01 6.26
CA LEU A 558 -8.23 16.33 6.03
C LEU A 558 -7.27 17.53 5.87
N GLN A 559 -7.59 18.29 4.81
CA GLN A 559 -7.34 19.72 4.50
C GLN A 559 -7.86 20.66 5.62
N GLY A 560 -7.67 21.99 5.63
CA GLY A 560 -7.29 22.99 4.60
C GLY A 560 -7.05 24.39 5.22
N THR A 561 -6.26 25.28 4.56
CA THR A 561 -6.62 26.42 3.63
C THR A 561 -6.77 27.78 4.35
N PRO A 562 -6.61 28.98 3.70
CA PRO A 562 -6.49 29.29 2.27
C PRO A 562 -5.40 30.34 1.86
N ALA A 563 -5.00 30.38 0.57
CA ALA A 563 -4.95 31.59 -0.26
C ALA A 563 -4.66 31.23 -1.73
N VAL A 564 -5.43 31.85 -2.61
CA VAL A 564 -5.55 31.70 -4.08
C VAL A 564 -4.20 31.61 -4.83
N GLU A 565 -3.93 30.50 -5.52
CA GLU A 565 -3.15 30.40 -6.77
C GLU A 565 -3.22 28.97 -7.34
N HIS A 566 -3.05 28.82 -8.66
CA HIS A 566 -3.32 27.61 -9.47
C HIS A 566 -2.85 26.28 -8.81
N LEU A 567 -3.76 25.30 -8.71
CA LEU A 567 -3.52 23.98 -8.12
C LEU A 567 -2.51 23.17 -8.94
N GLN A 568 -1.35 22.88 -8.35
CA GLN A 568 -0.44 21.82 -8.79
C GLN A 568 -0.56 20.65 -7.81
N GLU A 569 -0.82 19.46 -8.34
CA GLU A 569 -0.91 18.22 -7.59
C GLU A 569 0.40 17.92 -6.86
N LEU A 570 0.35 17.70 -5.55
CA LEU A 570 1.49 17.21 -4.77
C LEU A 570 1.43 15.68 -4.77
N PRO A 571 2.50 14.98 -5.19
CA PRO A 571 2.51 13.52 -5.24
C PRO A 571 2.38 12.95 -3.82
N PHE A 572 1.27 12.27 -3.56
CA PHE A 572 1.06 11.48 -2.36
C PHE A 572 1.73 10.12 -2.57
N THR A 573 2.96 9.94 -2.10
CA THR A 573 3.59 8.62 -2.10
C THR A 573 3.52 8.00 -0.69
N PRO A 574 2.71 6.94 -0.48
CA PRO A 574 3.13 5.93 0.48
C PRO A 574 4.38 5.30 -0.15
N LEU A 575 5.55 5.72 0.32
CA LEU A 575 6.82 5.06 0.00
C LEU A 575 6.74 3.61 0.47
N HIS A 576 6.19 2.74 -0.36
CA HIS A 576 6.69 1.39 -0.42
C HIS A 576 8.07 1.51 -1.04
N ALA A 577 9.08 1.11 -0.28
CA ALA A 577 10.19 0.46 -0.92
C ALA A 577 9.66 -0.91 -1.40
N PRO A 578 9.42 -1.15 -2.70
CA PRO A 578 10.47 -1.75 -3.44
C PRO A 578 11.43 -0.61 -3.77
N ILE A 579 12.46 -0.42 -2.94
CA ILE A 579 13.74 -0.29 -3.62
C ILE A 579 13.68 -1.49 -4.56
N VAL A 580 13.87 -1.30 -5.87
CA VAL A 580 14.41 -2.38 -6.67
C VAL A 580 15.74 -2.68 -5.98
N VAL A 581 15.66 -3.36 -4.81
CA VAL A 581 16.79 -3.75 -4.02
C VAL A 581 17.32 -4.69 -5.07
N GLY A 582 18.44 -4.30 -5.66
CA GLY A 582 19.69 -4.94 -5.32
C GLY A 582 19.64 -5.79 -4.05
N ALA A 583 18.63 -6.63 -3.80
CA ALA A 583 18.66 -7.69 -2.82
C ALA A 583 19.71 -8.50 -3.46
N GLN A 584 20.96 -8.25 -3.06
CA GLN A 584 22.15 -8.81 -3.67
C GLN A 584 21.86 -10.29 -3.71
N THR A 585 21.32 -10.72 -4.84
CA THR A 585 20.95 -12.08 -5.10
C THR A 585 22.30 -12.58 -5.50
N ARG A 586 23.08 -12.84 -4.46
CA ARG A 586 24.18 -13.79 -4.49
C ARG A 586 23.72 -15.10 -5.15
N SER A 587 22.40 -15.31 -5.28
CA SER A 587 21.72 -16.45 -5.90
C SER A 587 21.85 -16.62 -7.42
N SER A 588 22.48 -15.74 -8.21
CA SER A 588 22.96 -16.16 -9.55
C SER A 588 24.41 -16.68 -9.54
N ARG A 589 25.16 -16.44 -8.46
CA ARG A 589 26.60 -16.79 -8.36
C ARG A 589 26.91 -17.95 -7.42
N SER A 590 25.91 -18.57 -6.80
CA SER A 590 26.13 -19.74 -5.95
C SER A 590 26.34 -20.98 -6.81
N GLN A 591 27.59 -21.24 -7.18
CA GLN A 591 28.00 -22.55 -7.67
C GLN A 591 27.62 -23.60 -6.62
N LEU A 592 27.02 -24.72 -7.06
CA LEU A 592 26.81 -25.87 -6.18
C LEU A 592 28.14 -26.24 -5.52
N SER A 593 28.14 -26.39 -4.20
CA SER A 593 29.32 -26.86 -3.50
C SER A 593 29.73 -28.23 -4.04
N ARG A 594 31.03 -28.51 -4.13
CA ARG A 594 31.49 -29.83 -4.62
C ARG A 594 30.93 -30.98 -3.79
N ALA A 595 30.71 -30.78 -2.49
CA ALA A 595 30.08 -31.77 -1.62
C ALA A 595 28.60 -31.99 -1.97
N ALA A 596 27.87 -30.91 -2.26
CA ALA A 596 26.49 -30.97 -2.74
C ALA A 596 26.37 -31.73 -4.06
N MET A 597 27.25 -31.46 -5.02
CA MET A 597 27.33 -32.17 -6.31
C MET A 597 27.56 -33.67 -6.14
N VAL A 598 28.49 -34.08 -5.26
CA VAL A 598 28.75 -35.49 -5.00
C VAL A 598 27.51 -36.20 -4.42
N LEU A 599 26.83 -35.56 -3.46
CA LEU A 599 25.60 -36.12 -2.89
C LEU A 599 24.50 -36.25 -3.95
N LEU A 600 24.30 -35.22 -4.78
CA LEU A 600 23.33 -35.28 -5.86
C LEU A 600 23.67 -36.38 -6.87
N GLN A 601 24.91 -36.48 -7.34
CA GLN A 601 25.31 -37.56 -8.26
C GLN A 601 25.14 -38.95 -7.65
N SER A 602 25.44 -39.13 -6.37
CA SER A 602 25.26 -40.42 -5.68
C SER A 602 23.79 -40.83 -5.52
N SER A 603 22.85 -39.90 -5.74
CA SER A 603 21.42 -40.15 -5.60
C SER A 603 20.81 -40.85 -6.82
N GLY A 604 21.49 -40.87 -7.98
CA GLY A 604 21.00 -41.57 -9.17
C GLY A 604 19.94 -40.81 -9.99
N PHE A 605 20.03 -39.47 -10.06
CA PHE A 605 19.16 -38.69 -10.96
C PHE A 605 19.36 -39.11 -12.44
N PRO A 606 18.31 -39.06 -13.28
CA PRO A 606 18.42 -39.34 -14.70
C PRO A 606 19.47 -38.45 -15.37
N GLU A 607 20.46 -39.05 -16.04
CA GLU A 607 21.43 -38.31 -16.84
C GLU A 607 20.74 -37.66 -18.05
N ILE A 608 21.07 -36.39 -18.30
CA ILE A 608 20.67 -35.69 -19.51
C ILE A 608 21.71 -36.04 -20.57
N LEU A 609 21.26 -36.62 -21.67
CA LEU A 609 22.09 -37.04 -22.79
C LEU A 609 21.74 -36.23 -24.03
N ASP A 610 22.72 -36.03 -24.91
CA ASP A 610 22.48 -35.43 -26.21
C ASP A 610 21.82 -36.42 -27.19
N ALA A 611 21.51 -35.94 -28.41
CA ALA A 611 20.92 -36.76 -29.46
C ALA A 611 21.79 -37.96 -29.90
N SER A 612 23.08 -37.97 -29.56
CA SER A 612 24.03 -39.06 -29.81
C SER A 612 24.28 -39.94 -28.58
N GLN A 613 23.49 -39.78 -27.52
CA GLN A 613 23.65 -40.44 -26.22
C GLN A 613 24.98 -40.15 -25.52
N GLN A 614 25.61 -39.01 -25.81
CA GLN A 614 26.76 -38.51 -25.08
C GLN A 614 26.30 -37.61 -23.92
N PRO A 615 27.04 -37.60 -22.79
CA PRO A 615 26.74 -36.71 -21.69
C PRO A 615 26.90 -35.24 -22.09
N VAL A 616 25.96 -34.41 -21.64
CA VAL A 616 25.87 -32.99 -22.01
C VAL A 616 27.01 -32.16 -21.41
N GLU A 617 27.50 -31.17 -22.16
CA GLU A 617 28.54 -30.26 -21.67
C GLU A 617 28.00 -29.38 -20.52
N ALA A 618 28.59 -29.52 -19.34
CA ALA A 618 28.23 -28.74 -18.16
C ALA A 618 28.90 -27.35 -18.19
N VAL A 619 28.08 -26.31 -18.21
CA VAL A 619 28.50 -24.89 -18.18
C VAL A 619 28.49 -24.40 -16.74
N ASN A 620 29.49 -23.60 -16.39
CA ASN A 620 29.54 -22.97 -15.08
C ASN A 620 28.63 -21.73 -15.04
N PRO A 621 27.69 -21.61 -14.08
CA PRO A 621 26.79 -20.46 -14.00
C PRO A 621 27.50 -19.11 -13.74
N ILE A 622 28.75 -19.12 -13.27
CA ILE A 622 29.53 -17.90 -13.03
C ILE A 622 30.10 -17.33 -14.34
N ASP A 623 30.24 -18.15 -15.38
CA ASP A 623 30.93 -17.74 -16.61
C ASP A 623 30.05 -16.79 -17.44
N PRO A 624 30.60 -15.65 -17.93
CA PRO A 624 29.85 -14.72 -18.76
C PRO A 624 29.54 -15.35 -20.13
N VAL A 625 28.27 -15.34 -20.52
CA VAL A 625 27.82 -15.85 -21.82
C VAL A 625 27.84 -14.72 -22.84
N ARG A 626 28.64 -14.86 -23.91
CA ARG A 626 28.55 -13.99 -25.09
C ARG A 626 27.48 -14.51 -26.05
N PHE A 627 26.34 -13.84 -26.09
CA PHE A 627 25.28 -14.15 -27.04
C PHE A 627 25.63 -13.62 -28.44
N ASN A 628 25.80 -14.53 -29.41
CA ASN A 628 25.86 -14.17 -30.83
C ASN A 628 24.61 -14.70 -31.56
N PRO A 629 23.68 -13.83 -31.99
CA PRO A 629 22.43 -14.26 -32.64
C PRO A 629 22.67 -14.97 -33.98
N GLN A 630 23.72 -14.59 -34.72
CA GLN A 630 24.03 -15.24 -36.00
C GLN A 630 24.46 -16.69 -35.82
N LYS A 631 25.22 -16.99 -34.76
CA LYS A 631 25.64 -18.37 -34.44
C LYS A 631 24.43 -19.25 -34.10
N GLU A 632 23.53 -18.75 -33.26
CA GLU A 632 22.34 -19.49 -32.84
C GLU A 632 21.38 -19.75 -34.03
N GLU A 633 21.23 -18.79 -34.95
CA GLU A 633 20.45 -18.98 -36.18
C GLU A 633 21.08 -19.94 -37.17
N SER A 634 22.41 -19.99 -37.22
CA SER A 634 23.16 -20.90 -38.08
C SER A 634 23.27 -22.32 -37.51
N ASP A 635 22.72 -22.58 -36.32
CA ASP A 635 22.74 -23.91 -35.71
C ASP A 635 22.02 -24.93 -36.60
N CYS A 636 22.70 -26.06 -36.82
CA CYS A 636 22.22 -27.16 -37.63
C CYS A 636 21.08 -27.91 -36.94
N LEU A 637 21.08 -27.93 -35.59
CA LEU A 637 20.10 -28.62 -34.76
C LEU A 637 18.94 -27.68 -34.43
N ARG A 638 17.98 -27.55 -35.36
CA ARG A 638 16.91 -26.54 -35.21
C ARG A 638 15.88 -26.83 -34.11
N GLY A 639 15.76 -28.08 -33.65
CA GLY A 639 14.91 -28.41 -32.51
C GLY A 639 15.63 -28.15 -31.20
N ASN A 640 15.00 -27.48 -30.24
CA ASN A 640 15.50 -27.32 -28.87
C ASN A 640 14.62 -28.15 -27.93
N GLU A 641 15.20 -29.13 -27.25
CA GLU A 641 14.58 -29.77 -26.09
C GLU A 641 15.10 -29.08 -24.83
N ILE A 642 14.26 -28.25 -24.22
CA ILE A 642 14.59 -27.59 -22.97
C ILE A 642 14.16 -28.49 -21.82
N VAL A 643 15.12 -28.82 -20.96
CA VAL A 643 14.94 -29.71 -19.82
C VAL A 643 15.04 -28.90 -18.53
N LEU A 644 14.03 -29.01 -17.68
CA LEU A 644 14.07 -28.53 -16.30
C LEU A 644 14.05 -29.73 -15.36
N GLN A 645 15.15 -29.93 -14.62
CA GLN A 645 15.29 -31.03 -13.69
C GLN A 645 15.40 -30.48 -12.25
N PHE A 646 14.33 -30.62 -11.48
CA PHE A 646 14.26 -30.26 -10.07
C PHE A 646 14.85 -31.40 -9.23
N LEU A 647 15.93 -31.13 -8.51
CA LEU A 647 16.72 -32.17 -7.84
C LEU A 647 16.39 -32.27 -6.35
N ALA A 648 16.48 -31.14 -5.66
CA ALA A 648 16.46 -31.10 -4.20
C ALA A 648 16.02 -29.73 -3.70
N PHE A 649 15.40 -29.71 -2.52
CA PHE A 649 14.99 -28.47 -1.85
C PHE A 649 15.39 -28.54 -0.37
N SER A 650 16.31 -27.68 0.03
CA SER A 650 16.97 -27.71 1.33
C SER A 650 16.49 -26.58 2.23
N ARG A 651 16.45 -26.85 3.53
CA ARG A 651 16.12 -25.86 4.54
C ARG A 651 17.23 -24.82 4.73
N ALA A 652 16.87 -23.55 4.89
CA ALA A 652 17.83 -22.49 5.19
C ALA A 652 18.34 -22.60 6.65
N ALA A 653 19.61 -22.24 6.88
CA ALA A 653 20.24 -22.33 8.20
C ALA A 653 19.69 -21.32 9.23
N GLN A 654 19.02 -20.25 8.78
CA GLN A 654 18.47 -19.19 9.63
C GLN A 654 17.09 -19.52 10.22
N ASP A 655 16.47 -20.63 9.82
CA ASP A 655 15.13 -21.01 10.27
C ASP A 655 15.16 -21.43 11.75
N CYS A 656 14.27 -20.85 12.58
CA CYS A 656 14.21 -21.15 14.01
C CYS A 656 13.95 -22.65 14.27
N PRO A 657 14.60 -23.26 15.27
CA PRO A 657 14.40 -24.67 15.59
C PRO A 657 12.93 -24.94 15.96
N GLY A 658 12.24 -25.71 15.12
CA GLY A 658 10.86 -26.18 15.36
C GLY A 658 9.80 -25.60 14.41
N THR A 659 10.13 -24.76 13.43
CA THR A 659 9.17 -24.47 12.34
C THR A 659 8.94 -25.77 11.56
N PRO A 660 7.69 -26.17 11.28
CA PRO A 660 7.43 -27.38 10.52
C PRO A 660 8.01 -27.21 9.11
N TRP A 661 8.77 -28.23 8.69
CA TRP A 661 9.26 -28.33 7.33
C TRP A 661 8.20 -29.05 6.50
N PRO A 662 7.87 -28.57 5.29
CA PRO A 662 6.90 -29.24 4.44
C PRO A 662 7.33 -30.68 4.15
N GLN A 663 6.36 -31.59 4.12
CA GLN A 663 6.60 -32.97 3.67
C GLN A 663 6.55 -33.06 2.15
N THR A 664 5.68 -32.25 1.54
CA THR A 664 5.49 -32.20 0.10
C THR A 664 5.58 -30.77 -0.42
N VAL A 665 6.09 -30.61 -1.63
CA VAL A 665 6.18 -29.31 -2.32
C VAL A 665 5.77 -29.46 -3.77
N TYR A 666 5.30 -28.37 -4.37
CA TYR A 666 5.12 -28.27 -5.81
C TYR A 666 5.60 -26.91 -6.31
N PHE A 667 5.81 -26.81 -7.61
CA PHE A 667 6.33 -25.63 -8.26
C PHE A 667 5.33 -25.09 -9.29
N THR A 668 5.27 -23.77 -9.40
CA THR A 668 4.56 -23.11 -10.49
C THR A 668 5.49 -22.18 -11.23
N PHE A 669 5.43 -22.21 -12.57
CA PHE A 669 6.22 -21.35 -13.43
C PHE A 669 5.59 -21.30 -14.83
N GLN A 670 6.02 -20.35 -15.66
CA GLN A 670 5.63 -20.29 -17.06
C GLN A 670 6.88 -20.17 -17.93
N PHE A 671 7.06 -21.15 -18.81
CA PHE A 671 8.17 -21.16 -19.77
C PHE A 671 7.67 -20.73 -21.15
N TYR A 672 8.20 -19.62 -21.67
CA TYR A 672 7.93 -19.13 -23.03
C TYR A 672 6.42 -19.07 -23.38
N ARG A 673 6.01 -19.68 -24.50
CA ARG A 673 4.60 -19.78 -24.96
C ARG A 673 3.84 -20.95 -24.38
N PHE A 674 4.49 -21.77 -23.56
CA PHE A 674 3.79 -22.87 -22.92
C PHE A 674 2.81 -22.30 -21.89
N PRO A 675 1.65 -22.96 -21.70
CA PRO A 675 0.72 -22.59 -20.65
C PRO A 675 1.43 -22.62 -19.28
N PRO A 676 0.95 -21.86 -18.29
CA PRO A 676 1.47 -21.92 -16.93
C PRO A 676 1.48 -23.37 -16.43
N GLU A 677 2.64 -23.83 -15.97
CA GLU A 677 2.84 -25.19 -15.51
C GLU A 677 2.67 -25.22 -13.98
N THR A 678 1.96 -26.24 -13.49
CA THR A 678 1.93 -26.59 -12.07
C THR A 678 2.45 -28.01 -11.95
N THR A 679 3.57 -28.20 -11.26
CA THR A 679 4.15 -29.54 -11.10
C THR A 679 3.26 -30.40 -10.20
N PRO A 680 3.31 -31.74 -10.35
CA PRO A 680 2.76 -32.63 -9.34
C PRO A 680 3.43 -32.41 -7.99
N ARG A 681 2.78 -32.85 -6.91
CA ARG A 681 3.37 -32.84 -5.57
C ARG A 681 4.58 -33.76 -5.51
N LEU A 682 5.65 -33.26 -4.92
CA LEU A 682 6.92 -33.94 -4.73
C LEU A 682 7.17 -34.11 -3.23
N GLN A 683 7.52 -35.33 -2.82
CA GLN A 683 7.91 -35.67 -1.47
C GLN A 683 9.34 -35.19 -1.19
N LEU A 684 9.57 -34.59 -0.03
CA LEU A 684 10.90 -34.26 0.48
C LEU A 684 11.47 -35.44 1.25
N VAL A 685 12.41 -36.15 0.65
CA VAL A 685 13.09 -37.31 1.24
C VAL A 685 14.42 -36.88 1.86
N LYS A 686 14.60 -37.16 3.16
CA LYS A 686 15.80 -36.77 3.89
C LYS A 686 17.00 -37.63 3.48
N LEU A 687 18.16 -37.00 3.33
CA LEU A 687 19.39 -37.68 2.92
C LEU A 687 20.13 -38.27 4.13
N ASP A 688 20.34 -39.59 4.15
CA ASP A 688 21.08 -40.28 5.20
C ASP A 688 22.59 -40.05 5.05
N GLY A 689 23.20 -39.35 6.02
CA GLY A 689 24.63 -39.04 6.02
C GLY A 689 25.03 -37.67 6.60
N THR A 690 24.06 -36.80 6.90
CA THR A 690 24.27 -35.48 7.52
C THR A 690 24.53 -35.58 9.03
N GLY A 691 25.50 -36.40 9.42
CA GLY A 691 26.00 -36.47 10.79
C GLY A 691 27.17 -35.50 10.99
N LYS A 692 26.92 -34.40 11.72
CA LYS A 692 27.91 -33.62 12.50
C LYS A 692 28.70 -32.47 11.85
N SER A 693 28.63 -32.17 10.55
CA SER A 693 29.34 -30.98 10.03
C SER A 693 28.39 -29.81 9.76
N GLY A 694 28.63 -28.69 10.45
CA GLY A 694 27.71 -27.56 10.54
C GLY A 694 27.52 -26.74 9.25
N SER A 695 26.35 -26.10 9.19
CA SER A 695 26.01 -24.93 8.36
C SER A 695 25.99 -25.15 6.84
N GLY A 696 24.80 -25.43 6.29
CA GLY A 696 24.44 -25.10 4.89
C GLY A 696 24.38 -26.24 3.86
N SER A 697 24.62 -27.49 4.24
CA SER A 697 24.67 -28.63 3.31
C SER A 697 23.30 -29.23 2.97
N LEU A 698 23.17 -29.65 1.70
CA LEU A 698 22.05 -30.40 1.11
C LEU A 698 21.39 -31.39 2.07
N SER A 699 20.06 -31.31 2.24
CA SER A 699 19.34 -32.10 3.25
C SER A 699 18.21 -32.97 2.72
N HIS A 700 17.47 -32.52 1.70
CA HIS A 700 16.31 -33.25 1.19
C HIS A 700 16.30 -33.29 -0.35
N ILE A 701 16.04 -34.49 -0.88
CA ILE A 701 15.82 -34.76 -2.31
C ILE A 701 14.33 -34.69 -2.61
N LEU A 702 13.98 -34.25 -3.81
CA LEU A 702 12.62 -34.25 -4.32
C LEU A 702 12.30 -35.59 -4.98
N VAL A 703 11.17 -36.21 -4.64
CA VAL A 703 10.70 -37.45 -5.29
C VAL A 703 9.25 -37.28 -5.71
N PRO A 704 8.88 -37.56 -6.97
CA PRO A 704 7.49 -37.44 -7.42
C PRO A 704 6.56 -38.42 -6.70
N ILE A 705 5.38 -37.93 -6.34
CA ILE A 705 4.33 -38.73 -5.71
C ILE A 705 3.38 -39.22 -6.81
N ASN A 706 3.13 -40.53 -6.84
CA ASN A 706 2.15 -41.13 -7.74
C ASN A 706 0.72 -40.76 -7.32
N LYS A 707 -0.25 -40.89 -8.23
CA LYS A 707 -1.68 -40.63 -7.93
C LYS A 707 -2.19 -41.39 -6.69
N ASP A 708 -1.57 -42.53 -6.40
CA ASP A 708 -1.90 -43.44 -5.31
C ASP A 708 -1.31 -42.99 -3.95
N GLY A 709 -0.52 -41.91 -3.93
CA GLY A 709 0.21 -41.44 -2.75
C GLY A 709 1.53 -42.17 -2.46
N SER A 710 1.86 -43.20 -3.25
CA SER A 710 3.15 -43.90 -3.18
C SER A 710 4.25 -43.08 -3.87
N PHE A 711 5.48 -43.19 -3.39
CA PHE A 711 6.66 -42.58 -4.02
C PHE A 711 7.76 -43.63 -4.14
N ASP A 712 8.42 -43.68 -5.30
CA ASP A 712 9.53 -44.58 -5.55
C ASP A 712 10.85 -43.84 -5.35
N ALA A 713 11.58 -44.18 -4.30
CA ALA A 713 12.87 -43.57 -3.99
C ALA A 713 13.94 -43.87 -5.05
N GLY A 714 13.72 -44.86 -5.93
CA GLY A 714 14.66 -45.25 -6.98
C GLY A 714 14.79 -44.26 -8.14
N SER A 715 13.83 -43.35 -8.32
CA SER A 715 13.84 -42.33 -9.38
C SER A 715 13.69 -40.92 -8.77
N PRO A 716 14.76 -40.37 -8.17
CA PRO A 716 14.71 -39.05 -7.58
C PRO A 716 14.69 -37.94 -8.63
N GLY A 717 14.14 -36.80 -8.22
CA GLY A 717 13.99 -35.58 -9.00
C GLY A 717 12.74 -35.58 -9.88
N LEU A 718 12.38 -34.39 -10.36
CA LEU A 718 11.33 -34.19 -11.36
C LEU A 718 11.98 -33.60 -12.62
N GLN A 719 11.85 -34.30 -13.75
CA GLN A 719 12.32 -33.82 -15.05
C GLN A 719 11.13 -33.44 -15.93
N LEU A 720 11.09 -32.19 -16.37
CA LEU A 720 10.15 -31.67 -17.35
C LEU A 720 10.90 -31.38 -18.65
N ARG A 721 10.27 -31.69 -19.79
CA ARG A 721 10.87 -31.56 -21.13
C ARG A 721 9.94 -30.73 -22.00
N TYR A 722 10.46 -29.65 -22.56
CA TYR A 722 9.76 -28.73 -23.44
C TYR A 722 10.40 -28.81 -24.82
N MET A 723 9.66 -29.36 -25.80
CA MET A 723 10.10 -29.41 -27.19
C MET A 723 9.74 -28.11 -27.90
N VAL A 724 10.77 -27.40 -28.34
CA VAL A 724 10.68 -26.18 -29.15
C VAL A 724 11.32 -26.46 -30.50
N ASP A 725 10.53 -27.10 -31.35
CA ASP A 725 10.89 -27.47 -32.72
C ASP A 725 10.37 -26.44 -33.75
N PRO A 726 10.91 -26.42 -34.98
CA PRO A 726 10.45 -25.53 -36.04
C PRO A 726 8.97 -25.69 -36.42
N GLY A 727 8.34 -26.81 -36.03
CA GLY A 727 6.90 -27.02 -36.17
C GLY A 727 6.08 -26.31 -35.09
N PHE A 728 6.63 -26.18 -33.89
CA PHE A 728 6.04 -25.41 -32.78
C PHE A 728 6.22 -23.90 -32.98
N LEU A 729 7.41 -23.48 -33.42
CA LEU A 729 7.73 -22.09 -33.69
C LEU A 729 7.07 -21.61 -35.00
N LYS A 730 6.46 -20.43 -34.95
CA LYS A 730 5.97 -19.75 -36.15
C LYS A 730 7.14 -19.22 -37.00
N PRO A 731 6.95 -19.01 -38.32
CA PRO A 731 8.01 -18.48 -39.18
C PRO A 731 8.56 -17.14 -38.66
N GLY A 732 9.87 -17.07 -38.41
CA GLY A 732 10.54 -15.87 -37.86
C GLY A 732 10.64 -15.82 -36.33
N GLU A 733 9.95 -16.71 -35.63
CA GLU A 733 9.92 -16.76 -34.17
C GLU A 733 11.21 -17.32 -33.55
N GLN A 734 12.00 -18.08 -34.30
CA GLN A 734 13.25 -18.67 -33.81
C GLN A 734 14.23 -17.62 -33.25
N ARG A 735 14.28 -16.43 -33.85
CA ARG A 735 15.07 -15.28 -33.33
C ARG A 735 14.58 -14.81 -31.97
N TRP A 736 13.26 -14.72 -31.81
CA TRP A 736 12.61 -14.30 -30.58
C TRP A 736 12.83 -15.30 -29.46
N PHE A 737 12.74 -16.60 -29.76
CA PHE A 737 13.06 -17.64 -28.80
C PHE A 737 14.52 -17.58 -28.32
N ALA A 738 15.48 -17.36 -29.22
CA ALA A 738 16.88 -17.17 -28.85
C ALA A 738 17.09 -15.91 -27.97
N HIS A 739 16.43 -14.80 -28.32
CA HIS A 739 16.45 -13.58 -27.50
C HIS A 739 15.79 -13.78 -26.12
N TYR A 740 14.71 -14.55 -26.05
CA TYR A 740 14.07 -14.94 -24.80
C TYR A 740 15.07 -15.68 -23.91
N LEU A 741 15.71 -16.75 -24.40
CA LEU A 741 16.74 -17.45 -23.62
C LEU A 741 17.89 -16.53 -23.18
N ALA A 742 18.31 -15.59 -24.01
CA ALA A 742 19.43 -14.70 -23.71
C ALA A 742 19.13 -13.69 -22.59
N ALA A 743 17.90 -13.14 -22.54
CA ALA A 743 17.56 -12.01 -21.67
C ALA A 743 16.68 -12.39 -20.47
N GLN A 744 15.87 -13.44 -20.57
CA GLN A 744 14.85 -13.75 -19.58
C GLN A 744 15.36 -14.51 -18.36
N THR A 745 14.69 -14.26 -17.24
CA THR A 745 14.88 -14.97 -15.98
C THR A 745 13.61 -15.74 -15.69
N LEU A 746 13.70 -17.06 -15.71
CA LEU A 746 12.57 -17.90 -15.36
C LEU A 746 12.29 -17.77 -13.87
N GLN A 747 11.07 -17.38 -13.52
CA GLN A 747 10.60 -17.42 -12.14
C GLN A 747 9.97 -18.76 -11.82
N VAL A 748 10.30 -19.25 -10.63
CA VAL A 748 9.77 -20.49 -10.06
C VAL A 748 9.28 -20.18 -8.66
N ASP A 749 8.02 -20.51 -8.40
CA ASP A 749 7.45 -20.41 -7.07
C ASP A 749 7.41 -21.76 -6.40
N VAL A 750 7.72 -21.77 -5.11
CA VAL A 750 7.77 -22.98 -4.31
C VAL A 750 6.62 -22.94 -3.32
N TRP A 751 5.71 -23.89 -3.46
CA TRP A 751 4.52 -24.02 -2.63
C TRP A 751 4.63 -25.26 -1.76
N ASP A 752 4.07 -25.19 -0.57
CA ASP A 752 3.82 -26.37 0.26
C ASP A 752 2.63 -27.15 -0.33
N GLY A 753 2.85 -28.42 -0.67
CA GLY A 753 1.84 -29.27 -1.29
C GLY A 753 0.71 -29.69 -0.37
N ASP A 754 0.88 -29.55 0.95
CA ASP A 754 -0.15 -29.89 1.92
C ASP A 754 -0.96 -28.67 2.33
N SER A 755 -0.29 -27.54 2.62
CA SER A 755 -0.94 -26.32 3.09
C SER A 755 -1.35 -25.34 1.99
N LEU A 756 -0.83 -25.52 0.76
CA LEU A 756 -0.97 -24.58 -0.36
C LEU A 756 -0.48 -23.16 -0.01
N LEU A 757 0.38 -23.03 1.01
CA LEU A 757 1.03 -21.77 1.35
C LEU A 757 2.27 -21.58 0.48
N LEU A 758 2.49 -20.35 0.04
CA LEU A 758 3.69 -20.00 -0.69
C LEU A 758 4.88 -19.97 0.29
N ILE A 759 5.89 -20.79 0.01
CA ILE A 759 7.13 -20.81 0.79
C ILE A 759 8.02 -19.64 0.36
N GLY A 760 8.05 -19.35 -0.94
CA GLY A 760 8.79 -18.24 -1.53
C GLY A 760 9.01 -18.45 -3.01
N SER A 761 9.85 -17.60 -3.62
CA SER A 761 10.11 -17.61 -5.05
C SER A 761 11.60 -17.56 -5.34
N ALA A 762 11.99 -18.15 -6.47
CA ALA A 762 13.34 -18.17 -7.00
C ALA A 762 13.34 -17.70 -8.47
N GLY A 763 14.41 -17.03 -8.88
CA GLY A 763 14.64 -16.64 -10.27
C GLY A 763 15.91 -17.29 -10.82
N VAL A 764 15.85 -17.84 -12.03
CA VAL A 764 17.00 -18.44 -12.71
C VAL A 764 17.20 -17.83 -14.11
N GLN A 765 18.42 -17.35 -14.38
CA GLN A 765 18.75 -16.76 -15.68
C GLN A 765 18.92 -17.85 -16.73
N MET A 766 18.29 -17.67 -17.89
CA MET A 766 18.30 -18.69 -18.94
C MET A 766 19.41 -18.52 -19.99
N LYS A 767 20.24 -17.48 -19.87
CA LYS A 767 21.33 -17.20 -20.81
C LYS A 767 22.29 -18.38 -21.01
N HIS A 768 22.45 -19.23 -20.00
CA HIS A 768 23.33 -20.41 -20.08
C HIS A 768 22.73 -21.57 -20.92
N LEU A 769 21.46 -21.50 -21.30
CA LEU A 769 20.80 -22.45 -22.20
C LEU A 769 21.07 -22.17 -23.69
N LEU A 770 21.74 -21.06 -24.02
CA LEU A 770 22.17 -20.78 -25.40
C LEU A 770 23.26 -21.78 -25.81
N ARG A 771 23.03 -22.53 -26.89
CA ARG A 771 23.97 -23.56 -27.34
C ARG A 771 25.19 -22.95 -28.01
N GLN A 772 25.03 -21.84 -28.73
CA GLN A 772 26.11 -21.14 -29.44
C GLN A 772 26.90 -22.08 -30.38
N GLY A 773 26.21 -23.06 -30.98
CA GLY A 773 26.77 -24.07 -31.89
C GLY A 773 27.18 -25.40 -31.22
N ARG A 774 26.98 -25.56 -29.90
CA ARG A 774 27.17 -26.83 -29.19
C ARG A 774 25.95 -27.75 -29.39
N PRO A 775 26.12 -29.09 -29.39
CA PRO A 775 25.01 -30.02 -29.58
C PRO A 775 24.03 -30.01 -28.40
N ALA A 776 24.54 -29.89 -27.18
CA ALA A 776 23.73 -29.75 -25.97
C ALA A 776 24.51 -28.97 -24.89
N VAL A 777 23.80 -28.27 -24.02
CA VAL A 777 24.38 -27.57 -22.85
C VAL A 777 23.54 -27.80 -21.61
N GLN A 778 24.20 -27.95 -20.47
CA GLN A 778 23.61 -28.16 -19.15
C GLN A 778 24.20 -27.14 -18.17
N VAL A 779 23.38 -26.64 -17.25
CA VAL A 779 23.82 -25.80 -16.13
C VAL A 779 23.08 -26.20 -14.86
N SER A 780 23.78 -26.28 -13.74
CA SER A 780 23.19 -26.59 -12.44
C SER A 780 23.29 -25.39 -11.51
N HIS A 781 22.16 -25.00 -10.93
CA HIS A 781 22.00 -23.81 -10.10
C HIS A 781 21.59 -24.18 -8.68
N GLU A 782 22.14 -23.45 -7.70
CA GLU A 782 21.65 -23.40 -6.33
C GLU A 782 20.95 -22.05 -6.12
N LEU A 783 19.62 -22.09 -6.08
CA LEU A 783 18.77 -20.92 -6.02
C LEU A 783 18.27 -20.70 -4.60
N GLU A 784 18.46 -19.49 -4.07
CA GLU A 784 17.85 -19.11 -2.79
C GLU A 784 16.36 -18.81 -3.00
N VAL A 785 15.50 -19.52 -2.27
CA VAL A 785 14.06 -19.31 -2.26
C VAL A 785 13.76 -18.23 -1.23
N VAL A 786 13.28 -17.09 -1.71
CA VAL A 786 13.14 -15.88 -0.91
C VAL A 786 11.65 -15.58 -0.70
N ALA A 787 11.31 -15.20 0.53
CA ALA A 787 10.01 -14.66 0.89
C ALA A 787 10.22 -13.28 1.51
N THR A 788 9.24 -12.39 1.36
CA THR A 788 9.24 -11.09 2.01
C THR A 788 8.39 -11.17 3.26
N GLU A 789 8.99 -10.87 4.41
CA GLU A 789 8.27 -10.75 5.68
C GLU A 789 8.07 -9.28 6.04
N TYR A 790 6.89 -9.00 6.59
CA TYR A 790 6.48 -7.68 7.00
C TYR A 790 6.45 -7.64 8.52
N GLU A 791 7.44 -7.00 9.11
CA GLU A 791 7.47 -6.76 10.55
C GLU A 791 7.34 -5.26 10.76
N GLN A 792 6.18 -4.84 11.25
CA GLN A 792 6.03 -3.47 11.71
C GLN A 792 6.73 -3.39 13.05
N GLU A 793 7.98 -2.88 13.06
CA GLU A 793 8.70 -2.57 14.30
C GLU A 793 7.79 -1.69 15.16
N MET A 794 7.25 -2.28 16.23
CA MET A 794 6.76 -1.50 17.37
C MET A 794 7.95 -0.71 17.87
N MET A 795 7.79 0.62 17.93
CA MET A 795 8.81 1.61 18.29
C MET A 795 9.97 1.02 19.09
N ALA A 796 11.12 0.85 18.45
CA ALA A 796 12.38 0.68 19.14
C ALA A 796 12.61 1.95 19.96
N VAL A 797 12.19 1.89 21.23
CA VAL A 797 12.53 2.84 22.27
C VAL A 797 14.01 2.67 22.57
N SER A 798 14.86 3.29 21.77
CA SER A 798 16.24 3.58 22.15
C SER A 798 16.69 4.81 21.37
N GLY A 799 16.86 5.91 22.10
CA GLY A 799 17.30 7.17 21.53
C GLY A 799 18.76 7.12 21.11
N ASP A 800 19.02 7.43 19.85
CA ASP A 800 20.20 8.20 19.48
C ASP A 800 19.73 9.57 18.97
N VAL A 801 20.06 10.62 19.73
CA VAL A 801 19.57 12.00 19.55
C VAL A 801 20.60 12.80 18.74
N ALA A 802 21.11 12.22 17.66
CA ALA A 802 22.05 12.89 16.77
C ALA A 802 21.88 12.43 15.31
N GLY A 803 21.19 13.23 14.50
CA GLY A 803 21.26 13.17 13.03
C GLY A 803 20.05 12.59 12.32
N PHE A 804 19.36 13.47 11.57
CA PHE A 804 18.43 13.20 10.46
C PHE A 804 17.19 12.33 10.73
N GLY A 805 16.03 13.00 10.75
CA GLY A 805 14.71 12.38 10.79
C GLY A 805 14.41 11.60 9.51
N SER A 806 14.68 10.30 9.55
CA SER A 806 14.14 9.30 8.64
C SER A 806 13.00 8.58 9.38
N VAL A 807 11.79 8.63 8.81
CA VAL A 807 10.71 7.72 9.17
C VAL A 807 11.23 6.32 8.84
N LYS A 808 11.41 5.46 9.86
CA LYS A 808 11.74 4.06 9.59
C LYS A 808 10.59 3.46 8.77
N PRO A 809 10.84 2.97 7.55
CA PRO A 809 9.82 2.26 6.80
C PRO A 809 9.36 1.04 7.61
N ILE A 810 8.14 0.56 7.38
CA ILE A 810 7.75 -0.81 7.77
C ILE A 810 8.92 -1.72 7.38
N GLY A 811 9.44 -2.48 8.34
CA GLY A 811 10.56 -3.39 8.11
C GLY A 811 10.10 -4.45 7.11
N VAL A 812 10.42 -4.23 5.84
CA VAL A 812 10.28 -5.22 4.78
C VAL A 812 11.61 -5.93 4.69
N HIS A 813 11.67 -7.13 5.23
CA HIS A 813 12.89 -7.95 5.19
C HIS A 813 12.66 -9.11 4.25
N THR A 814 13.61 -9.32 3.34
CA THR A 814 13.66 -10.54 2.53
C THR A 814 14.35 -11.62 3.35
N VAL A 815 13.68 -12.75 3.51
CA VAL A 815 14.16 -13.89 4.31
C VAL A 815 14.32 -15.08 3.37
N VAL A 816 15.47 -15.75 3.46
CA VAL A 816 15.73 -16.97 2.70
C VAL A 816 15.08 -18.13 3.45
N LYS A 817 14.06 -18.74 2.86
CA LYS A 817 13.31 -19.87 3.45
C LYS A 817 13.92 -21.22 3.10
N GLY A 818 14.60 -21.31 1.96
CA GLY A 818 15.26 -22.54 1.54
C GLY A 818 16.18 -22.33 0.34
N ARG A 819 16.79 -23.44 -0.12
CA ARG A 819 17.62 -23.48 -1.32
C ARG A 819 17.10 -24.56 -2.27
N LEU A 820 16.79 -24.18 -3.50
CA LEU A 820 16.34 -25.05 -4.56
C LEU A 820 17.52 -25.41 -5.46
N HIS A 821 17.73 -26.70 -5.69
CA HIS A 821 18.71 -27.21 -6.64
C HIS A 821 18.01 -27.58 -7.95
N LEU A 822 18.35 -26.86 -9.01
CA LEU A 822 17.73 -26.97 -10.33
C LEU A 822 18.82 -27.16 -11.38
N THR A 823 18.66 -28.15 -12.25
CA THR A 823 19.46 -28.29 -13.47
C THR A 823 18.62 -27.92 -14.68
N LEU A 824 19.17 -27.04 -15.52
CA LEU A 824 18.60 -26.63 -16.79
C LEU A 824 19.46 -27.21 -17.91
N ALA A 825 18.85 -27.71 -18.98
CA ALA A 825 19.58 -28.11 -20.17
C ALA A 825 18.84 -27.75 -21.47
N ASN A 826 19.60 -27.54 -22.55
CA ASN A 826 19.08 -27.40 -23.91
C ASN A 826 19.77 -28.42 -24.81
N VAL A 827 19.02 -29.40 -25.30
CA VAL A 827 19.49 -30.45 -26.20
C VAL A 827 19.02 -30.17 -27.62
N GLY A 828 19.96 -30.16 -28.57
CA GLY A 828 19.68 -29.94 -29.98
C GLY A 828 19.21 -31.19 -30.70
N HIS A 829 18.10 -31.06 -31.44
CA HIS A 829 17.57 -32.12 -32.30
C HIS A 829 17.60 -31.72 -33.77
N ALA A 830 17.96 -32.68 -34.62
CA ALA A 830 17.83 -32.56 -36.06
C ALA A 830 16.35 -32.77 -36.44
N CYS A 831 15.67 -31.72 -36.92
CA CYS A 831 14.31 -31.86 -37.42
C CYS A 831 14.32 -32.26 -38.90
N GLU A 832 13.56 -33.30 -39.25
CA GLU A 832 13.37 -33.67 -40.66
C GLU A 832 12.78 -32.48 -41.45
N PRO A 833 13.37 -32.10 -42.59
CA PRO A 833 12.86 -31.00 -43.39
C PRO A 833 11.54 -31.42 -44.05
N ARG A 834 10.41 -31.08 -43.43
CA ARG A 834 9.09 -31.23 -44.09
C ARG A 834 9.12 -30.50 -45.43
N ALA A 835 8.75 -31.23 -46.47
CA ALA A 835 8.94 -30.92 -47.88
C ALA A 835 8.70 -29.45 -48.27
N ARG A 836 9.79 -28.76 -48.65
CA ARG A 836 9.92 -27.70 -49.69
C ARG A 836 8.70 -26.78 -49.95
N GLY A 837 7.93 -26.45 -48.92
CA GLY A 837 7.03 -25.30 -48.91
C GLY A 837 7.90 -24.09 -48.63
N SER A 838 7.99 -23.19 -49.61
CA SER A 838 8.78 -21.95 -49.57
C SER A 838 8.97 -21.37 -48.16
N ASN A 839 10.16 -21.59 -47.58
CA ASN A 839 10.73 -20.76 -46.52
C ASN A 839 11.12 -19.39 -47.11
N LEU A 840 10.24 -18.78 -47.91
CA LEU A 840 10.21 -17.34 -48.00
C LEU A 840 9.93 -16.92 -46.57
N LEU A 841 10.98 -16.44 -45.89
CA LEU A 841 10.86 -15.57 -44.73
C LEU A 841 9.56 -14.77 -44.93
N PRO A 842 8.61 -14.76 -43.97
CA PRO A 842 7.44 -13.92 -44.16
C PRO A 842 7.97 -12.51 -44.51
N PRO A 843 7.49 -11.86 -45.57
CA PRO A 843 7.81 -10.46 -45.81
C PRO A 843 7.10 -9.63 -44.73
N SER A 844 7.53 -9.73 -43.47
CA SER A 844 6.98 -8.99 -42.33
C SER A 844 7.95 -7.94 -41.79
N ARG A 845 9.08 -7.70 -42.47
CA ARG A 845 9.80 -6.42 -42.39
C ARG A 845 9.48 -5.48 -43.54
N SER A 846 8.62 -5.88 -44.48
CA SER A 846 8.05 -4.93 -45.44
C SER A 846 7.10 -4.03 -44.67
N ARG A 847 7.66 -3.01 -44.03
CA ARG A 847 6.91 -2.00 -43.31
C ARG A 847 6.15 -1.08 -44.26
N VAL A 848 6.29 -1.28 -45.58
CA VAL A 848 5.37 -0.74 -46.60
C VAL A 848 4.59 -1.91 -47.19
N ILE A 849 3.28 -1.90 -47.02
CA ILE A 849 2.35 -2.87 -47.58
C ILE A 849 1.76 -2.24 -48.85
N SER A 850 2.04 -2.80 -50.01
CA SER A 850 1.49 -2.32 -51.29
C SER A 850 0.50 -3.31 -51.89
N ASN A 851 -0.46 -2.78 -52.65
CA ASN A 851 -1.45 -3.59 -53.36
C ASN A 851 -0.91 -4.14 -54.70
N ASP A 852 0.32 -3.79 -55.09
CA ASP A 852 0.88 -4.11 -56.41
C ASP A 852 1.14 -5.63 -56.63
N GLY A 853 1.00 -6.46 -55.59
CA GLY A 853 1.23 -7.91 -55.64
C GLY A 853 -0.01 -8.81 -55.56
N ALA A 854 -1.22 -8.27 -55.36
CA ALA A 854 -2.44 -9.07 -55.23
C ALA A 854 -3.05 -9.43 -56.60
N SER A 855 -2.27 -10.09 -57.46
CA SER A 855 -2.82 -10.79 -58.63
C SER A 855 -3.54 -12.08 -58.20
N PHE A 856 -4.47 -12.00 -57.24
CA PHE A 856 -5.39 -13.12 -56.98
C PHE A 856 -6.43 -13.24 -58.10
N PHE A 857 -6.55 -12.20 -58.92
CA PHE A 857 -7.25 -12.24 -60.20
C PHE A 857 -6.26 -12.34 -61.35
N SER A 858 -5.88 -13.57 -61.71
CA SER A 858 -5.41 -13.84 -63.07
C SER A 858 -6.62 -13.69 -64.00
N GLY A 859 -6.96 -12.45 -64.37
CA GLY A 859 -7.83 -12.20 -65.52
C GLY A 859 -7.34 -13.09 -66.67
N GLY A 860 -8.26 -13.80 -67.32
CA GLY A 860 -8.02 -14.93 -68.22
C GLY A 860 -7.18 -14.64 -69.48
N SER A 861 -5.97 -14.13 -69.32
CA SER A 861 -4.99 -13.99 -70.37
C SER A 861 -4.29 -15.34 -70.58
N LEU A 862 -4.55 -15.96 -71.73
CA LEU A 862 -3.88 -17.18 -72.21
C LEU A 862 -2.41 -16.95 -72.61
N LEU A 863 -1.82 -15.77 -72.34
CA LEU A 863 -0.52 -15.37 -72.87
C LEU A 863 0.37 -14.72 -71.79
N ILE A 864 0.91 -15.52 -70.86
CA ILE A 864 2.15 -15.14 -70.16
C ILE A 864 3.09 -16.37 -70.12
N PRO A 865 4.22 -16.33 -70.86
CA PRO A 865 5.29 -17.30 -70.72
C PRO A 865 6.24 -16.84 -69.59
N GLY A 866 6.34 -17.55 -68.47
CA GLY A 866 7.49 -17.34 -67.56
C GLY A 866 7.40 -17.68 -66.07
N GLY A 867 6.27 -18.12 -65.50
CA GLY A 867 6.20 -18.46 -64.05
C GLY A 867 6.13 -19.97 -63.75
N PRO A 868 6.72 -20.48 -62.64
CA PRO A 868 6.71 -21.89 -62.30
C PRO A 868 5.29 -22.36 -61.96
N LYS A 869 4.71 -23.10 -62.89
CA LYS A 869 3.36 -23.67 -62.85
C LYS A 869 3.21 -24.66 -61.69
N ARG A 870 2.53 -24.27 -60.62
CA ARG A 870 1.61 -25.21 -59.95
C ARG A 870 0.40 -25.37 -60.87
N LYS A 871 0.31 -26.49 -61.58
CA LYS A 871 -0.87 -26.90 -62.33
C LYS A 871 -2.06 -27.00 -61.34
N ARG A 872 -2.85 -25.94 -61.17
CA ARG A 872 -4.24 -26.06 -60.69
C ARG A 872 -5.09 -26.58 -61.85
N VAL A 873 -4.88 -27.85 -62.23
CA VAL A 873 -5.91 -28.60 -62.95
C VAL A 873 -6.84 -29.10 -61.85
N VAL A 874 -7.93 -28.38 -61.61
CA VAL A 874 -8.99 -28.83 -60.69
C VAL A 874 -10.02 -29.53 -61.57
N GLN A 875 -10.31 -30.80 -61.26
CA GLN A 875 -11.34 -31.55 -61.96
C GLN A 875 -12.70 -30.89 -61.69
N ALA A 876 -13.48 -30.60 -62.73
CA ALA A 876 -14.78 -29.95 -62.57
C ALA A 876 -15.69 -30.81 -61.67
N GLN A 877 -15.99 -30.33 -60.47
CA GLN A 877 -16.92 -30.97 -59.54
C GLN A 877 -18.33 -30.44 -59.77
N ARG A 878 -19.35 -31.28 -59.54
CA ARG A 878 -20.75 -30.83 -59.62
C ARG A 878 -21.00 -29.82 -58.50
N LEU A 879 -21.69 -28.73 -58.82
CA LEU A 879 -21.96 -27.64 -57.86
C LEU A 879 -22.63 -28.16 -56.57
N ALA A 880 -23.56 -29.11 -56.70
CA ALA A 880 -24.24 -29.77 -55.58
C ALA A 880 -23.37 -30.71 -54.71
N ASP A 881 -22.15 -31.03 -55.14
CA ASP A 881 -21.19 -31.80 -54.35
C ASP A 881 -20.24 -30.87 -53.55
N VAL A 882 -20.20 -29.57 -53.88
CA VAL A 882 -19.33 -28.56 -53.23
C VAL A 882 -20.14 -27.61 -52.35
N ASP A 883 -21.38 -27.32 -52.74
CA ASP A 883 -22.28 -26.39 -52.05
C ASP A 883 -23.38 -27.16 -51.32
N SER A 884 -23.32 -27.17 -49.98
CA SER A 884 -24.22 -27.94 -49.13
C SER A 884 -25.65 -27.41 -49.14
N GLU A 885 -25.83 -26.10 -49.37
CA GLU A 885 -27.13 -25.44 -49.42
C GLU A 885 -27.87 -25.82 -50.72
N LEU A 886 -27.17 -25.76 -51.86
CA LEU A 886 -27.69 -26.26 -53.14
C LEU A 886 -27.99 -27.77 -53.07
N ALA A 887 -27.14 -28.54 -52.38
CA ALA A 887 -27.37 -29.96 -52.19
C ALA A 887 -28.64 -30.24 -51.39
N ALA A 888 -28.91 -29.45 -50.34
CA ALA A 888 -30.12 -29.55 -49.54
C ALA A 888 -31.37 -29.19 -50.37
N MET A 889 -31.31 -28.13 -51.18
CA MET A 889 -32.40 -27.73 -52.09
C MET A 889 -32.77 -28.83 -53.09
N LEU A 890 -31.78 -29.56 -53.60
CA LEU A 890 -32.02 -30.69 -54.51
C LEU A 890 -32.60 -31.92 -53.78
N LEU A 891 -32.34 -32.07 -52.48
CA LEU A 891 -32.83 -33.18 -51.64
C LEU A 891 -34.21 -32.94 -51.04
N THR A 892 -34.64 -31.69 -50.85
CA THR A 892 -35.93 -31.35 -50.21
C THR A 892 -37.15 -31.88 -50.98
N HIS A 893 -37.01 -32.24 -52.25
CA HIS A 893 -38.13 -32.71 -53.07
C HIS A 893 -38.34 -34.24 -53.03
N THR A 894 -37.46 -35.02 -52.38
CA THR A 894 -37.58 -36.49 -52.31
C THR A 894 -38.10 -37.04 -50.98
N ARG A 895 -38.30 -36.22 -49.95
CA ARG A 895 -38.82 -36.67 -48.63
C ARG A 895 -39.83 -35.70 -48.03
N ALA A 896 -41.09 -35.86 -48.39
CA ALA A 896 -42.21 -35.18 -47.73
C ALA A 896 -42.69 -35.89 -46.43
N GLY A 897 -41.80 -36.50 -45.62
CA GLY A 897 -42.28 -37.39 -44.54
C GLY A 897 -41.46 -37.59 -43.25
N GLN A 898 -40.23 -37.08 -43.09
CA GLN A 898 -39.51 -37.23 -41.82
C GLN A 898 -38.69 -35.98 -41.48
N GLY A 899 -38.93 -35.44 -40.29
CA GLY A 899 -38.36 -34.17 -39.80
C GLY A 899 -36.83 -34.21 -39.59
N PRO A 900 -36.17 -33.04 -39.54
CA PRO A 900 -34.72 -32.97 -39.48
C PRO A 900 -34.23 -33.15 -38.04
N GLN A 901 -33.65 -34.31 -37.73
CA GLN A 901 -32.77 -34.48 -36.57
C GLN A 901 -31.31 -34.61 -37.07
N ALA A 902 -30.44 -33.83 -36.42
CA ALA A 902 -28.97 -33.84 -36.45
C ALA A 902 -28.24 -33.16 -37.63
N ALA A 903 -27.80 -31.92 -37.41
CA ALA A 903 -26.92 -31.12 -38.26
C ALA A 903 -25.40 -31.40 -38.03
N GLY A 904 -25.01 -32.63 -37.69
CA GLY A 904 -23.67 -32.92 -37.16
C GLY A 904 -22.72 -33.73 -38.05
N GLN A 905 -23.09 -34.16 -39.26
CA GLN A 905 -22.27 -35.11 -40.04
C GLN A 905 -22.25 -34.81 -41.55
N GLU A 906 -21.54 -33.76 -41.98
CA GLU A 906 -21.34 -33.46 -43.41
C GLU A 906 -20.55 -34.56 -44.14
N ALA A 907 -19.59 -35.20 -43.47
CA ALA A 907 -18.80 -36.28 -44.05
C ALA A 907 -19.64 -37.55 -44.35
N ASP A 908 -20.63 -37.88 -43.51
CA ASP A 908 -21.52 -39.03 -43.72
C ASP A 908 -22.54 -38.79 -44.83
N ALA A 909 -22.93 -37.54 -45.09
CA ALA A 909 -23.86 -37.21 -46.18
C ALA A 909 -23.24 -37.49 -47.56
N VAL A 910 -21.96 -37.11 -47.75
CA VAL A 910 -21.21 -37.40 -48.98
C VAL A 910 -20.98 -38.91 -49.13
N HIS A 911 -20.62 -39.59 -48.04
CA HIS A 911 -20.43 -41.04 -48.04
C HIS A 911 -21.73 -41.79 -48.38
N LYS A 912 -22.86 -41.43 -47.76
CA LYS A 912 -24.20 -41.99 -48.07
C LYS A 912 -24.60 -41.78 -49.53
N ARG A 913 -24.41 -40.58 -50.10
CA ARG A 913 -24.71 -40.31 -51.52
C ARG A 913 -23.87 -41.18 -52.45
N LYS A 914 -22.60 -41.42 -52.10
CA LYS A 914 -21.70 -42.28 -52.89
C LYS A 914 -22.11 -43.74 -52.80
N LEU A 915 -22.54 -44.19 -51.61
CA LEU A 915 -23.03 -45.53 -51.36
C LEU A 915 -24.37 -45.81 -52.07
N GLU A 916 -25.32 -44.86 -52.04
CA GLU A 916 -26.59 -44.96 -52.78
C GLU A 916 -26.38 -44.98 -54.30
N ARG A 917 -25.49 -44.12 -54.84
CA ARG A 917 -25.11 -44.19 -56.26
C ARG A 917 -24.49 -45.53 -56.61
N MET A 918 -23.61 -46.07 -55.77
CA MET A 918 -23.03 -47.40 -56.00
C MET A 918 -24.11 -48.49 -55.94
N ARG A 919 -25.11 -48.36 -55.05
CA ARG A 919 -26.24 -49.29 -54.94
C ARG A 919 -27.13 -49.25 -56.19
N LEU A 920 -27.43 -48.05 -56.71
CA LEU A 920 -28.22 -47.85 -57.92
C LEU A 920 -27.49 -48.38 -59.17
N VAL A 921 -26.18 -48.12 -59.28
CA VAL A 921 -25.36 -48.67 -60.37
C VAL A 921 -25.33 -50.20 -60.28
N ARG A 922 -25.12 -50.78 -59.09
CA ARG A 922 -25.16 -52.24 -58.91
C ARG A 922 -26.55 -52.84 -59.18
N LEU A 923 -27.64 -52.15 -58.88
CA LEU A 923 -29.00 -52.57 -59.25
C LEU A 923 -29.22 -52.53 -60.77
N GLN A 924 -28.62 -51.56 -61.45
CA GLN A 924 -28.67 -51.44 -62.90
C GLN A 924 -27.76 -52.45 -63.62
N GLU A 925 -26.64 -52.83 -63.00
CA GLU A 925 -25.72 -53.88 -63.48
C GLU A 925 -26.21 -55.30 -63.15
N ALA A 926 -26.96 -55.49 -62.06
CA ALA A 926 -27.52 -56.78 -61.64
C ALA A 926 -28.85 -57.13 -62.32
N GLY A 927 -29.50 -56.18 -63.00
CA GLY A 927 -30.77 -56.38 -63.70
C GLY A 927 -30.60 -56.97 -65.10
N GLY A 928 -30.15 -58.21 -65.20
CA GLY A 928 -30.16 -59.01 -66.43
C GLY A 928 -31.42 -59.85 -66.55
N ASP A 929 -32.60 -59.23 -66.64
CA ASP A 929 -33.84 -59.95 -66.99
C ASP A 929 -34.77 -59.07 -67.85
N SER A 930 -35.24 -59.67 -68.94
CA SER A 930 -35.84 -59.05 -70.12
C SER A 930 -37.28 -58.54 -69.97
N ASP A 931 -37.88 -58.51 -68.77
CA ASP A 931 -39.30 -58.18 -68.58
C ASP A 931 -39.60 -56.78 -68.01
N SER A 932 -38.59 -55.92 -67.79
CA SER A 932 -38.78 -54.56 -67.22
C SER A 932 -38.87 -53.42 -68.26
N ARG A 933 -39.13 -53.72 -69.54
CA ARG A 933 -39.05 -52.72 -70.63
C ARG A 933 -40.17 -51.65 -70.62
N ARG A 934 -41.34 -51.93 -70.02
CA ARG A 934 -42.45 -50.95 -69.91
C ARG A 934 -42.41 -50.07 -68.65
N ILE A 935 -41.90 -50.58 -67.53
CA ILE A 935 -41.70 -49.79 -66.31
C ILE A 935 -40.49 -48.85 -66.47
N SER A 936 -39.49 -49.27 -67.25
CA SER A 936 -38.29 -48.47 -67.57
C SER A 936 -38.58 -47.17 -68.35
N LEU A 937 -39.61 -47.11 -69.21
CA LEU A 937 -39.95 -45.89 -69.97
C LEU A 937 -40.62 -44.80 -69.11
N LEU A 938 -41.55 -45.18 -68.23
CA LEU A 938 -42.19 -44.24 -67.30
C LEU A 938 -41.19 -43.77 -66.22
N ALA A 939 -40.32 -44.67 -65.74
CA ALA A 939 -39.21 -44.33 -64.85
C ALA A 939 -38.19 -43.42 -65.55
N GLN A 940 -37.85 -43.65 -66.82
CA GLN A 940 -36.98 -42.75 -67.57
C GLN A 940 -37.61 -41.37 -67.80
N HIS A 941 -38.92 -41.30 -68.03
CA HIS A 941 -39.61 -40.03 -68.22
C HIS A 941 -39.70 -39.23 -66.92
N SER A 942 -39.97 -39.88 -65.78
CA SER A 942 -39.96 -39.24 -64.46
C SER A 942 -38.56 -38.78 -64.07
N VAL A 943 -37.52 -39.58 -64.34
CA VAL A 943 -36.12 -39.22 -64.12
C VAL A 943 -35.71 -38.03 -65.00
N ARG A 944 -36.09 -37.98 -66.28
CA ARG A 944 -35.82 -36.83 -67.16
C ARG A 944 -36.54 -35.57 -66.70
N ALA A 945 -37.81 -35.67 -66.28
CA ALA A 945 -38.58 -34.55 -65.77
C ALA A 945 -38.03 -34.02 -64.43
N GLN A 946 -37.49 -34.91 -63.59
CA GLN A 946 -36.79 -34.53 -62.37
C GLN A 946 -35.46 -33.83 -62.69
N HIS A 947 -34.65 -34.39 -63.59
CA HIS A 947 -33.39 -33.78 -64.04
C HIS A 947 -33.59 -32.39 -64.68
N SER A 948 -34.66 -32.20 -65.46
CA SER A 948 -35.02 -30.90 -66.04
C SER A 948 -35.33 -29.84 -64.96
N ARG A 949 -36.08 -30.24 -63.93
CA ARG A 949 -36.37 -29.37 -62.77
C ARG A 949 -35.12 -29.07 -61.97
N ASP A 950 -34.30 -30.08 -61.68
CA ASP A 950 -33.04 -29.90 -60.96
C ASP A 950 -32.10 -28.94 -61.71
N LEU A 951 -32.03 -29.02 -63.05
CA LEU A 951 -31.28 -28.07 -63.88
C LEU A 951 -31.81 -26.63 -63.75
N GLN A 952 -33.13 -26.43 -63.76
CA GLN A 952 -33.71 -25.09 -63.54
C GLN A 952 -33.38 -24.53 -62.16
N VAL A 953 -33.40 -25.37 -61.13
CA VAL A 953 -33.02 -24.97 -59.76
C VAL A 953 -31.54 -24.59 -59.68
N ILE A 954 -30.66 -25.36 -60.32
CA ILE A 954 -29.22 -25.07 -60.38
C ILE A 954 -28.94 -23.76 -61.13
N ASP A 955 -29.62 -23.51 -62.25
CA ASP A 955 -29.44 -22.26 -63.01
C ASP A 955 -29.95 -21.04 -62.22
N ALA A 956 -31.10 -21.15 -61.54
CA ALA A 956 -31.61 -20.09 -60.68
C ALA A 956 -30.66 -19.81 -59.49
N TYR A 957 -30.12 -20.86 -58.87
CA TYR A 957 -29.14 -20.74 -57.79
C TYR A 957 -27.86 -20.06 -58.28
N ARG A 958 -27.37 -20.45 -59.47
CA ARG A 958 -26.20 -19.82 -60.11
C ARG A 958 -26.43 -18.34 -60.36
N GLU A 959 -27.55 -17.94 -60.97
CA GLU A 959 -27.80 -16.51 -61.24
C GLU A 959 -27.96 -15.71 -59.93
N ARG A 960 -28.54 -16.29 -58.88
CA ARG A 960 -28.64 -15.64 -57.56
C ARG A 960 -27.26 -15.44 -56.91
N THR A 961 -26.41 -16.47 -56.91
CA THR A 961 -25.05 -16.41 -56.33
C THR A 961 -24.04 -15.69 -57.21
N LYS A 962 -24.31 -15.51 -58.50
CA LYS A 962 -23.40 -14.85 -59.45
C LYS A 962 -23.06 -13.42 -59.02
N ALA A 963 -24.05 -12.64 -58.58
CA ALA A 963 -23.82 -11.28 -58.10
C ALA A 963 -22.93 -11.25 -56.86
N GLU A 964 -23.19 -12.12 -55.88
CA GLU A 964 -22.38 -12.26 -54.66
C GLU A 964 -20.98 -12.82 -54.96
N SER A 965 -20.86 -13.78 -55.88
CA SER A 965 -19.58 -14.36 -56.30
C SER A 965 -18.73 -13.32 -57.03
N ILE A 966 -19.33 -12.54 -57.94
CA ILE A 966 -18.66 -11.42 -58.61
C ILE A 966 -18.27 -10.35 -57.58
N ALA A 967 -19.15 -9.99 -56.65
CA ALA A 967 -18.83 -9.04 -55.58
C ALA A 967 -17.72 -9.57 -54.65
N GLY A 968 -17.72 -10.85 -54.33
CA GLY A 968 -16.68 -11.55 -53.56
C GLY A 968 -15.34 -11.57 -54.27
N VAL A 969 -15.35 -11.81 -55.58
CA VAL A 969 -14.17 -11.77 -56.44
C VAL A 969 -13.62 -10.34 -56.58
N LEU A 970 -14.49 -9.36 -56.82
CA LEU A 970 -14.10 -7.95 -56.92
C LEU A 970 -13.58 -7.42 -55.59
N SER A 971 -14.21 -7.79 -54.47
CA SER A 971 -13.71 -7.45 -53.14
C SER A 971 -12.36 -8.10 -52.87
N GLN A 972 -12.12 -9.36 -53.27
CA GLN A 972 -10.80 -9.99 -53.18
C GLN A 972 -9.72 -9.26 -54.00
N ALA A 973 -10.07 -8.72 -55.17
CA ALA A 973 -9.12 -7.98 -56.01
C ALA A 973 -8.68 -6.64 -55.41
N ILE A 974 -9.52 -6.01 -54.57
CA ILE A 974 -9.16 -4.80 -53.82
C ILE A 974 -8.69 -5.10 -52.39
N THR A 975 -8.75 -6.36 -51.96
CA THR A 975 -8.38 -6.77 -50.60
C THR A 975 -6.92 -7.24 -50.54
N THR A 976 -6.16 -6.57 -49.71
CA THR A 976 -4.80 -6.97 -49.33
C THR A 976 -4.85 -7.71 -48.00
N HIS A 977 -4.24 -8.89 -47.94
CA HIS A 977 -4.10 -9.66 -46.71
C HIS A 977 -2.67 -9.53 -46.19
N HIS A 978 -2.53 -9.14 -44.93
CA HIS A 978 -1.23 -9.06 -44.27
C HIS A 978 -1.28 -9.65 -42.86
N THR A 979 -0.19 -10.28 -42.44
CA THR A 979 -0.09 -10.91 -41.12
C THR A 979 0.89 -10.12 -40.26
N LEU A 980 0.41 -9.60 -39.14
CA LEU A 980 1.21 -8.89 -38.15
C LEU A 980 1.57 -9.82 -37.00
N TYR A 981 2.79 -9.70 -36.49
CA TYR A 981 3.26 -10.46 -35.33
C TYR A 981 3.47 -9.47 -34.18
N ALA A 982 2.46 -9.34 -33.32
CA ALA A 982 2.44 -8.29 -32.30
C ALA A 982 2.77 -8.86 -30.91
N THR A 983 3.64 -8.17 -30.17
CA THR A 983 3.96 -8.51 -28.77
C THR A 983 3.13 -7.63 -27.83
N LEU A 984 2.78 -8.13 -26.64
CA LEU A 984 2.00 -7.36 -25.66
C LEU A 984 2.63 -5.98 -25.41
N GLY A 985 1.83 -4.93 -25.57
CA GLY A 985 2.25 -3.54 -25.36
C GLY A 985 3.19 -2.96 -26.41
N THR A 986 3.77 -3.76 -27.31
CA THR A 986 4.66 -3.23 -28.35
C THR A 986 3.85 -2.69 -29.53
N ALA A 987 4.21 -1.50 -30.01
CA ALA A 987 3.54 -0.88 -31.16
C ALA A 987 4.16 -1.35 -32.48
N GLU A 988 3.37 -2.09 -33.26
CA GLU A 988 3.75 -2.53 -34.60
C GLU A 988 3.38 -1.46 -35.63
N PHE A 989 4.40 -0.76 -36.15
CA PHE A 989 4.26 0.28 -37.17
C PHE A 989 4.49 -0.25 -38.59
N PHE A 990 3.58 0.13 -39.50
CA PHE A 990 3.69 -0.11 -40.92
C PHE A 990 2.88 0.93 -41.73
N GLU A 991 3.20 1.09 -43.00
CA GLU A 991 2.55 1.99 -43.94
C GLU A 991 1.82 1.21 -45.02
N PHE A 992 0.60 1.59 -45.34
CA PHE A 992 -0.14 1.05 -46.47
C PHE A 992 -0.03 2.00 -47.68
N ALA A 993 0.54 1.53 -48.78
CA ALA A 993 0.65 2.28 -50.03
C ALA A 993 -0.69 2.26 -50.77
N LEU A 994 -1.56 3.24 -50.47
CA LEU A 994 -2.86 3.41 -51.10
C LEU A 994 -2.69 4.16 -52.43
N LYS A 995 -3.14 3.54 -53.52
CA LYS A 995 -3.11 4.12 -54.86
C LYS A 995 -4.52 4.43 -55.35
N ASN A 996 -4.74 5.61 -55.91
CA ASN A 996 -5.98 5.92 -56.62
C ASN A 996 -5.97 5.23 -58.00
N PRO A 997 -6.79 4.19 -58.25
CA PRO A 997 -6.81 3.50 -59.54
C PRO A 997 -7.54 4.30 -60.61
N HIS A 998 -8.31 5.31 -60.24
CA HIS A 998 -9.11 6.12 -61.16
C HIS A 998 -8.28 7.27 -61.77
N ASN A 999 -8.74 7.68 -62.93
CA ASN A 999 -8.28 8.85 -63.69
C ASN A 999 -8.97 10.15 -63.23
N THR A 1000 -9.71 10.10 -62.13
CA THR A 1000 -10.40 11.23 -61.47
C THR A 1000 -9.91 11.39 -60.03
N GLN A 1001 -9.94 12.62 -59.52
CA GLN A 1001 -9.60 12.91 -58.12
C GLN A 1001 -10.68 12.37 -57.18
N HIS A 1002 -10.27 11.93 -55.99
CA HIS A 1002 -11.17 11.32 -55.02
C HIS A 1002 -10.76 11.69 -53.59
N THR A 1003 -11.75 12.05 -52.75
CA THR A 1003 -11.57 12.09 -51.30
C THR A 1003 -11.91 10.71 -50.74
N VAL A 1004 -10.97 10.15 -49.98
CA VAL A 1004 -11.04 8.81 -49.41
C VAL A 1004 -11.20 8.90 -47.90
N ALA A 1005 -12.27 8.31 -47.36
CA ALA A 1005 -12.47 8.11 -45.93
C ALA A 1005 -11.90 6.75 -45.50
N ILE A 1006 -11.24 6.72 -44.34
CA ILE A 1006 -10.57 5.52 -43.82
C ILE A 1006 -11.32 5.00 -42.59
N GLU A 1007 -12.02 3.87 -42.73
CA GLU A 1007 -12.76 3.22 -41.65
C GLU A 1007 -11.97 2.02 -41.11
N ILE A 1008 -11.91 1.86 -39.78
CA ILE A 1008 -11.21 0.77 -39.10
C ILE A 1008 -12.22 0.01 -38.22
N ASP A 1009 -12.18 -1.32 -38.25
CA ASP A 1009 -13.12 -2.18 -37.51
C ASP A 1009 -12.63 -2.61 -36.11
N SER A 1010 -11.40 -2.27 -35.73
CA SER A 1010 -10.74 -2.70 -34.49
C SER A 1010 -10.18 -1.52 -33.70
N PRO A 1011 -10.41 -1.46 -32.37
CA PRO A 1011 -9.89 -0.39 -31.51
C PRO A 1011 -8.38 -0.49 -31.26
N GLU A 1012 -7.76 -1.65 -31.52
CA GLU A 1012 -6.31 -1.87 -31.32
C GLU A 1012 -5.47 -1.41 -32.52
N LEU A 1013 -6.13 -1.03 -33.63
CA LEU A 1013 -5.50 -0.51 -34.83
C LEU A 1013 -5.87 0.97 -35.01
N SER A 1014 -4.86 1.82 -35.17
CA SER A 1014 -5.03 3.28 -35.31
C SER A 1014 -4.19 3.85 -36.46
N ILE A 1015 -4.68 4.92 -37.07
CA ILE A 1015 -3.89 5.73 -38.02
C ILE A 1015 -3.08 6.75 -37.23
N ILE A 1016 -1.81 6.92 -37.61
CA ILE A 1016 -0.95 7.96 -37.03
C ILE A 1016 -1.29 9.29 -37.70
N LEU A 1017 -1.85 10.21 -36.92
CA LEU A 1017 -2.26 11.54 -37.39
C LEU A 1017 -1.19 12.61 -37.11
N ASP A 1018 -0.41 12.44 -36.03
CA ASP A 1018 0.64 13.38 -35.64
C ASP A 1018 1.91 13.15 -36.48
N SER A 1019 2.41 14.20 -37.12
CA SER A 1019 3.63 14.14 -37.94
C SER A 1019 4.89 13.86 -37.11
N GLN A 1020 4.92 14.23 -35.83
CA GLN A 1020 6.02 13.91 -34.92
C GLN A 1020 6.03 12.44 -34.54
N GLU A 1021 4.86 11.86 -34.25
CA GLU A 1021 4.71 10.42 -34.01
C GLU A 1021 5.14 9.63 -35.25
N TRP A 1022 4.69 10.06 -36.44
CA TRP A 1022 5.05 9.40 -37.70
C TRP A 1022 6.56 9.45 -37.97
N ARG A 1023 7.19 10.61 -37.75
CA ARG A 1023 8.64 10.78 -37.90
C ARG A 1023 9.41 9.88 -36.93
N TYR A 1024 8.98 9.81 -35.67
CA TYR A 1024 9.59 8.96 -34.65
C TYR A 1024 9.55 7.48 -35.05
N PHE A 1025 8.39 6.97 -35.47
CA PHE A 1025 8.30 5.59 -35.92
C PHE A 1025 9.15 5.35 -37.18
N LYS A 1026 9.15 6.25 -38.17
CA LYS A 1026 10.04 6.11 -39.34
C LYS A 1026 11.51 5.99 -38.96
N GLU A 1027 11.96 6.80 -38.03
CA GLU A 1027 13.36 6.81 -37.56
C GLU A 1027 13.70 5.54 -36.77
N ALA A 1028 12.84 5.15 -35.82
CA ALA A 1028 12.99 3.91 -35.05
C ALA A 1028 12.96 2.66 -35.94
N THR A 1029 12.26 2.75 -37.08
CA THR A 1029 12.09 1.63 -38.01
C THR A 1029 13.07 1.61 -39.17
N GLY A 1030 13.81 2.68 -39.40
CA GLY A 1030 14.72 2.86 -40.53
C GLY A 1030 14.00 3.02 -41.88
N LEU A 1031 12.78 3.56 -41.89
CA LEU A 1031 11.99 3.81 -43.10
C LEU A 1031 12.28 5.17 -43.71
N HIS A 1032 12.35 5.24 -45.04
CA HIS A 1032 12.72 6.45 -45.79
C HIS A 1032 11.64 6.89 -46.80
N THR A 1033 10.41 6.43 -46.64
CA THR A 1033 9.26 6.88 -47.46
C THR A 1033 8.94 8.35 -47.19
N PRO A 1034 8.35 9.07 -48.18
CA PRO A 1034 7.99 10.48 -48.01
C PRO A 1034 7.03 10.68 -46.83
N LEU A 1035 7.30 11.71 -46.02
CA LEU A 1035 6.45 12.13 -44.90
C LEU A 1035 5.73 13.41 -45.33
N GLU A 1036 4.40 13.40 -45.25
CA GLU A 1036 3.55 14.53 -45.64
C GLU A 1036 2.83 15.07 -44.40
N GLU A 1037 3.13 16.31 -44.02
CA GLU A 1037 2.50 16.95 -42.85
C GLU A 1037 1.06 17.35 -43.20
N ASP A 1038 0.14 17.20 -42.24
CA ASP A 1038 -1.30 17.52 -42.40
C ASP A 1038 -2.02 16.78 -43.54
N MET A 1039 -1.61 15.54 -43.83
CA MET A 1039 -2.19 14.69 -44.89
C MET A 1039 -3.69 14.36 -44.69
N PHE A 1040 -4.20 14.42 -43.45
CA PHE A 1040 -5.56 14.01 -43.10
C PHE A 1040 -6.45 15.20 -42.70
N HIS A 1041 -7.66 15.26 -43.25
CA HIS A 1041 -8.70 16.19 -42.80
C HIS A 1041 -9.66 15.51 -41.83
N LEU A 1042 -9.77 16.04 -40.61
CA LEU A 1042 -10.68 15.58 -39.56
C LEU A 1042 -11.89 16.53 -39.46
N ARG A 1043 -13.09 16.03 -39.78
CA ARG A 1043 -14.34 16.82 -39.70
C ARG A 1043 -15.28 16.22 -38.65
N GLY A 1044 -15.14 16.64 -37.39
CA GLY A 1044 -15.98 16.16 -36.28
C GLY A 1044 -15.76 14.67 -35.94
N SER A 1045 -16.80 13.97 -35.48
CA SER A 1045 -16.77 12.54 -35.12
C SER A 1045 -16.69 11.56 -36.32
N LEU A 1046 -16.22 12.03 -37.48
CA LEU A 1046 -16.17 11.25 -38.73
C LEU A 1046 -14.75 10.76 -39.02
N ALA A 1047 -14.66 9.64 -39.73
CA ALA A 1047 -13.41 8.98 -40.12
C ALA A 1047 -12.43 9.92 -40.86
N PRO A 1048 -11.09 9.75 -40.71
CA PRO A 1048 -10.09 10.59 -41.37
C PRO A 1048 -10.24 10.56 -42.89
N GLN A 1049 -10.17 11.74 -43.52
CA GLN A 1049 -10.29 11.91 -44.96
C GLN A 1049 -8.96 12.31 -45.60
N LEU A 1050 -8.64 11.71 -46.75
CA LEU A 1050 -7.44 11.97 -47.55
C LEU A 1050 -7.88 12.34 -48.98
N TYR A 1051 -7.29 13.37 -49.57
CA TYR A 1051 -7.50 13.69 -50.98
C TYR A 1051 -6.41 13.04 -51.83
N LEU A 1052 -6.81 12.29 -52.87
CA LEU A 1052 -5.89 11.66 -53.83
C LEU A 1052 -6.15 12.18 -55.25
N ARG A 1053 -5.09 12.66 -55.91
CA ARG A 1053 -5.11 13.00 -57.33
C ARG A 1053 -5.21 11.73 -58.20
N PRO A 1054 -5.56 11.87 -59.49
CA PRO A 1054 -5.56 10.74 -60.43
C PRO A 1054 -4.22 10.00 -60.41
N ARG A 1055 -4.26 8.67 -60.21
CA ARG A 1055 -3.08 7.78 -60.19
C ARG A 1055 -2.03 8.07 -59.10
N GLU A 1056 -2.31 8.95 -58.15
CA GLU A 1056 -1.42 9.24 -57.03
C GLU A 1056 -1.37 8.06 -56.05
N THR A 1057 -0.22 7.85 -55.42
CA THR A 1057 -0.03 6.85 -54.37
C THR A 1057 0.42 7.55 -53.10
N ALA A 1058 -0.31 7.35 -52.01
CA ALA A 1058 0.01 7.89 -50.69
C ALA A 1058 0.32 6.75 -49.71
N HIS A 1059 1.23 6.99 -48.77
CA HIS A 1059 1.60 6.03 -47.73
C HIS A 1059 0.85 6.35 -46.44
N ILE A 1060 -0.10 5.49 -46.09
CA ILE A 1060 -0.96 5.68 -44.92
C ILE A 1060 -0.31 5.02 -43.70
N PRO A 1061 0.14 5.77 -42.68
CA PRO A 1061 0.78 5.22 -41.51
C PRO A 1061 -0.23 4.58 -40.54
N LEU A 1062 -0.05 3.29 -40.28
CA LEU A 1062 -0.89 2.48 -39.39
C LEU A 1062 -0.05 1.94 -38.22
N LYS A 1063 -0.67 1.91 -37.04
CA LYS A 1063 -0.09 1.38 -35.80
C LYS A 1063 -1.04 0.36 -35.20
N PHE A 1064 -0.54 -0.85 -34.94
CA PHE A 1064 -1.25 -1.87 -34.17
C PHE A 1064 -0.63 -2.01 -32.78
N GLN A 1065 -1.44 -1.95 -31.72
CA GLN A 1065 -0.96 -2.12 -30.36
C GLN A 1065 -2.03 -2.79 -29.49
N SER A 1066 -1.69 -3.90 -28.85
CA SER A 1066 -2.61 -4.65 -27.99
C SER A 1066 -2.07 -4.73 -26.56
N PHE A 1067 -2.94 -4.41 -25.61
CA PHE A 1067 -2.68 -4.55 -24.18
C PHE A 1067 -3.50 -5.69 -23.55
N SER A 1068 -4.46 -6.24 -24.28
CA SER A 1068 -5.35 -7.26 -23.77
C SER A 1068 -4.71 -8.66 -23.89
N VAL A 1069 -4.52 -9.32 -22.76
CA VAL A 1069 -4.16 -10.75 -22.73
C VAL A 1069 -5.47 -11.53 -22.85
N GLY A 1070 -5.56 -12.43 -23.84
CA GLY A 1070 -6.73 -13.30 -23.98
C GLY A 1070 -6.98 -14.09 -22.68
N PRO A 1071 -8.20 -14.61 -22.46
CA PRO A 1071 -8.52 -15.31 -21.22
C PRO A 1071 -7.49 -16.43 -21.00
N LEU A 1072 -6.65 -16.29 -19.97
CA LEU A 1072 -5.92 -17.42 -19.42
C LEU A 1072 -7.00 -18.43 -19.02
N ALA A 1073 -6.86 -19.67 -19.47
CA ALA A 1073 -7.86 -20.72 -19.34
C ALA A 1073 -8.50 -20.73 -17.94
N PRO A 1074 -9.82 -20.95 -17.82
CA PRO A 1074 -10.52 -20.80 -16.56
C PRO A 1074 -9.90 -21.68 -15.49
N THR A 1075 -9.62 -21.04 -14.35
CA THR A 1075 -9.26 -21.64 -13.07
C THR A 1075 -10.16 -22.83 -12.79
N GLN A 1076 -9.54 -24.02 -12.77
CA GLN A 1076 -10.08 -25.33 -12.37
C GLN A 1076 -11.61 -25.43 -12.23
N ALA A 1077 -12.30 -25.77 -13.32
CA ALA A 1077 -13.56 -26.50 -13.20
C ALA A 1077 -13.26 -27.91 -12.62
N PRO A 1078 -14.12 -28.46 -11.75
CA PRO A 1078 -13.90 -29.78 -11.18
C PRO A 1078 -13.79 -30.80 -12.31
N ALA A 1079 -12.76 -31.64 -12.25
CA ALA A 1079 -12.59 -32.76 -13.17
C ALA A 1079 -13.77 -33.72 -13.04
N GLU A 1080 -14.85 -33.46 -13.79
CA GLU A 1080 -15.81 -34.49 -14.12
C GLU A 1080 -15.11 -35.49 -15.03
N VAL A 1081 -14.72 -36.60 -14.39
CA VAL A 1081 -14.48 -37.94 -14.94
C VAL A 1081 -14.66 -38.03 -16.46
N ILE A 1082 -13.59 -37.73 -17.20
CA ILE A 1082 -13.46 -38.24 -18.56
C ILE A 1082 -12.91 -39.66 -18.40
N THR A 1083 -13.78 -40.62 -18.70
CA THR A 1083 -13.51 -42.05 -18.77
C THR A 1083 -12.28 -42.34 -19.63
N GLU A 1084 -11.26 -42.95 -19.01
CA GLU A 1084 -10.10 -43.51 -19.69
C GLU A 1084 -10.57 -44.57 -20.71
N LYS A 1085 -10.47 -44.22 -21.99
CA LYS A 1085 -10.17 -45.17 -23.06
C LYS A 1085 -9.05 -44.57 -23.90
N ASP A 1086 -8.03 -45.41 -24.11
CA ASP A 1086 -6.84 -45.23 -24.95
C ASP A 1086 -5.60 -44.62 -24.25
N ALA A 1087 -4.97 -45.45 -23.42
CA ALA A 1087 -3.56 -45.35 -23.08
C ALA A 1087 -2.71 -45.84 -24.28
N GLU A 1088 -2.12 -44.91 -25.04
CA GLU A 1088 -0.88 -45.11 -25.85
C GLU A 1088 -0.43 -43.86 -26.64
N SER A 1089 -1.08 -42.70 -26.46
CA SER A 1089 -0.54 -41.43 -26.97
C SER A 1089 0.01 -40.61 -25.81
N GLY A 1090 1.34 -40.43 -25.77
CA GLY A 1090 1.97 -39.47 -24.87
C GLY A 1090 1.29 -38.10 -24.98
N PRO A 1091 1.31 -37.26 -23.94
CA PRO A 1091 0.55 -36.03 -23.95
C PRO A 1091 1.10 -35.15 -25.08
N LEU A 1092 0.38 -35.08 -26.19
CA LEU A 1092 0.62 -34.12 -27.24
C LEU A 1092 0.09 -32.81 -26.66
N TRP A 1093 0.99 -32.00 -26.10
CA TRP A 1093 0.66 -30.74 -25.45
C TRP A 1093 -0.08 -29.84 -26.45
N LYS A 1094 -1.41 -29.83 -26.38
CA LYS A 1094 -2.26 -29.00 -27.24
C LYS A 1094 -2.06 -27.56 -26.78
N CYS A 1095 -1.19 -26.87 -27.51
CA CYS A 1095 -0.92 -25.46 -27.34
C CYS A 1095 -2.25 -24.68 -27.30
N SER A 1096 -2.48 -23.93 -26.22
CA SER A 1096 -3.49 -22.87 -26.22
C SER A 1096 -2.99 -21.80 -27.18
N ALA A 1097 -3.32 -21.93 -28.47
CA ALA A 1097 -3.04 -20.92 -29.45
C ALA A 1097 -3.88 -19.70 -29.07
N MET A 1098 -3.25 -18.71 -28.44
CA MET A 1098 -3.84 -17.39 -28.21
C MET A 1098 -4.64 -16.97 -29.45
N PRO A 1099 -5.93 -16.62 -29.32
CA PRO A 1099 -6.82 -16.46 -30.46
C PRO A 1099 -6.24 -15.41 -31.41
N THR A 1100 -6.07 -15.81 -32.68
CA THR A 1100 -5.65 -14.89 -33.74
C THR A 1100 -6.71 -13.82 -33.89
N LYS A 1101 -6.31 -12.55 -33.76
CA LYS A 1101 -7.21 -11.42 -33.94
C LYS A 1101 -7.22 -11.03 -35.42
N HIS A 1102 -8.35 -10.52 -35.88
CA HIS A 1102 -8.48 -9.98 -37.24
C HIS A 1102 -8.89 -8.51 -37.16
N ALA A 1103 -8.32 -7.70 -38.04
CA ALA A 1103 -8.72 -6.30 -38.21
C ALA A 1103 -8.82 -5.98 -39.70
N LYS A 1104 -9.79 -5.17 -40.10
CA LYS A 1104 -9.98 -4.65 -41.45
C LYS A 1104 -9.93 -3.13 -41.45
N VAL A 1105 -9.26 -2.60 -42.47
CA VAL A 1105 -9.29 -1.20 -42.85
C VAL A 1105 -9.98 -1.08 -44.21
N LEU A 1106 -10.97 -0.20 -44.28
CA LEU A 1106 -11.77 0.06 -45.47
C LEU A 1106 -11.45 1.47 -45.99
N PHE A 1107 -11.15 1.59 -47.28
CA PHE A 1107 -10.88 2.86 -47.94
C PHE A 1107 -12.05 3.20 -48.87
N ARG A 1108 -12.93 4.11 -48.44
CA ARG A 1108 -14.16 4.49 -49.17
C ARG A 1108 -14.03 5.84 -49.85
N VAL A 1109 -14.51 5.95 -51.09
CA VAL A 1109 -14.72 7.25 -51.76
C VAL A 1109 -16.02 7.91 -51.32
N GLU A 1110 -16.15 9.22 -51.58
CA GLU A 1110 -17.39 10.00 -51.35
C GLU A 1110 -18.66 9.37 -51.97
N THR A 1111 -18.51 8.59 -53.04
CA THR A 1111 -19.62 7.85 -53.69
C THR A 1111 -20.06 6.60 -52.93
N GLY A 1112 -19.38 6.24 -51.84
CA GLY A 1112 -19.61 5.04 -51.04
C GLY A 1112 -18.89 3.78 -51.54
N GLN A 1113 -18.25 3.82 -52.72
CA GLN A 1113 -17.47 2.71 -53.28
C GLN A 1113 -16.16 2.47 -52.50
N LEU A 1114 -15.73 1.21 -52.43
CA LEU A 1114 -14.45 0.83 -51.83
C LEU A 1114 -13.35 0.79 -52.89
N ILE A 1115 -12.22 1.43 -52.62
CA ILE A 1115 -11.05 1.49 -53.52
C ILE A 1115 -10.01 0.44 -53.13
N ALA A 1116 -9.87 0.20 -51.83
CA ALA A 1116 -8.97 -0.78 -51.24
C ALA A 1116 -9.55 -1.29 -49.92
N VAL A 1117 -9.16 -2.51 -49.56
CA VAL A 1117 -9.42 -3.13 -48.26
C VAL A 1117 -8.12 -3.72 -47.76
N LEU A 1118 -7.77 -3.50 -46.50
CA LEU A 1118 -6.63 -4.15 -45.85
C LEU A 1118 -7.15 -5.06 -44.75
N CYS A 1119 -6.93 -6.36 -44.88
CA CYS A 1119 -7.24 -7.39 -43.89
C CYS A 1119 -5.98 -7.81 -43.15
N LEU A 1120 -5.88 -7.42 -41.89
CA LEU A 1120 -4.80 -7.78 -40.98
C LEU A 1120 -5.17 -9.04 -40.20
N THR A 1121 -4.27 -10.00 -40.18
CA THR A 1121 -4.31 -11.14 -39.25
C THR A 1121 -3.23 -10.92 -38.22
N VAL A 1122 -3.61 -10.69 -36.97
CA VAL A 1122 -2.68 -10.42 -35.89
C VAL A 1122 -2.44 -11.71 -35.13
N GLU A 1123 -1.19 -12.13 -35.15
CA GLU A 1123 -0.71 -13.27 -34.38
C GLU A 1123 0.07 -12.78 -33.16
N PRO A 1124 -0.45 -13.00 -31.94
CA PRO A 1124 0.23 -12.56 -30.73
C PRO A 1124 1.52 -13.36 -30.49
N GLN A 1125 2.58 -12.64 -30.19
CA GLN A 1125 3.91 -13.14 -29.80
C GLN A 1125 4.07 -13.12 -28.27
N PRO A 1126 4.87 -14.04 -27.70
CA PRO A 1126 5.16 -14.06 -26.27
C PRO A 1126 5.90 -12.80 -25.85
N HIS A 1127 5.52 -12.26 -24.70
CA HIS A 1127 6.14 -11.07 -24.13
C HIS A 1127 7.12 -11.46 -23.02
N VAL A 1128 8.03 -10.52 -22.74
CA VAL A 1128 9.06 -10.60 -21.70
C VAL A 1128 8.42 -10.06 -20.41
N VAL A 1129 8.47 -10.82 -19.32
CA VAL A 1129 8.11 -10.37 -17.97
C VAL A 1129 9.39 -10.07 -17.20
N ASP A 1130 9.60 -8.82 -16.78
CA ASP A 1130 10.82 -8.38 -16.11
C ASP A 1130 10.73 -8.53 -14.59
N GLN A 1131 9.54 -8.37 -14.01
CA GLN A 1131 9.29 -8.53 -12.58
C GLN A 1131 7.93 -9.14 -12.32
N VAL A 1132 7.81 -9.84 -11.20
CA VAL A 1132 6.52 -10.38 -10.73
C VAL A 1132 6.29 -9.94 -9.29
N PHE A 1133 5.10 -9.41 -9.06
CA PHE A 1133 4.64 -8.98 -7.75
C PHE A 1133 3.47 -9.85 -7.32
N ARG A 1134 3.57 -10.42 -6.12
CA ARG A 1134 2.43 -11.09 -5.47
C ARG A 1134 1.91 -10.24 -4.34
N PHE A 1135 0.62 -9.95 -4.36
CA PHE A 1135 -0.07 -9.22 -3.32
C PHE A 1135 -1.10 -10.12 -2.65
N TYR A 1136 -1.03 -10.22 -1.33
CA TYR A 1136 -2.08 -10.79 -0.51
C TYR A 1136 -2.91 -9.63 0.04
N HIS A 1137 -4.19 -9.57 -0.34
CA HIS A 1137 -5.08 -8.46 -0.05
C HIS A 1137 -6.43 -8.96 0.47
N PRO A 1138 -7.08 -8.22 1.38
CA PRO A 1138 -8.44 -8.52 1.79
C PRO A 1138 -9.42 -8.56 0.62
N GLU A 1139 -10.32 -9.53 0.66
CA GLU A 1139 -11.39 -9.67 -0.31
C GLU A 1139 -12.27 -8.41 -0.40
N LEU A 1140 -12.83 -8.16 -1.58
CA LEU A 1140 -13.81 -7.08 -1.81
C LEU A 1140 -13.32 -5.67 -1.44
N THR A 1141 -12.00 -5.44 -1.42
CA THR A 1141 -11.39 -4.13 -1.14
C THR A 1141 -10.45 -3.68 -2.25
N PHE A 1142 -9.97 -2.43 -2.20
CA PHE A 1142 -9.05 -1.88 -3.19
C PHE A 1142 -7.60 -1.95 -2.72
N LEU A 1143 -6.77 -2.70 -3.44
CA LEU A 1143 -5.32 -2.61 -3.31
C LEU A 1143 -4.86 -1.28 -3.90
N LYS A 1144 -4.23 -0.43 -3.08
CA LYS A 1144 -3.55 0.79 -3.51
C LYS A 1144 -2.06 0.68 -3.20
N LYS A 1145 -1.19 0.70 -4.21
CA LYS A 1145 0.26 0.56 -4.05
C LYS A 1145 1.02 1.55 -4.93
N ALA A 1146 2.18 2.00 -4.46
CA ALA A 1146 3.15 2.74 -5.25
C ALA A 1146 4.45 1.92 -5.32
N ILE A 1147 4.92 1.60 -6.53
CA ILE A 1147 6.13 0.81 -6.76
C ILE A 1147 7.20 1.75 -7.33
N ARG A 1148 8.30 1.94 -6.59
CA ARG A 1148 9.38 2.85 -6.97
C ARG A 1148 10.27 2.24 -8.04
N LEU A 1149 10.45 2.95 -9.13
CA LEU A 1149 11.35 2.57 -10.23
C LEU A 1149 12.82 2.80 -9.81
N PRO A 1150 13.76 2.01 -10.34
CA PRO A 1150 15.17 2.27 -10.12
C PRO A 1150 15.60 3.59 -10.80
N PRO A 1151 16.61 4.32 -10.29
CA PRO A 1151 17.07 5.57 -10.88
C PRO A 1151 17.58 5.37 -12.32
N TRP A 1152 17.02 6.08 -13.29
CA TRP A 1152 17.27 5.87 -14.73
C TRP A 1152 18.73 6.07 -15.16
N HIS A 1153 19.50 6.84 -14.39
CA HIS A 1153 20.94 7.04 -14.63
C HIS A 1153 21.77 5.75 -14.49
N THR A 1154 21.17 4.67 -13.98
CA THR A 1154 21.79 3.35 -13.87
C THR A 1154 21.41 2.36 -14.98
N LEU A 1155 20.54 2.74 -15.93
CA LEU A 1155 20.10 1.87 -17.03
C LEU A 1155 21.04 1.97 -18.25
N PRO A 1156 21.59 0.84 -18.76
CA PRO A 1156 22.44 0.84 -19.95
C PRO A 1156 21.62 1.16 -21.21
N GLY A 1157 22.07 2.16 -22.00
CA GLY A 1157 21.43 2.54 -23.27
C GLY A 1157 20.59 3.82 -23.22
N ALA A 1158 20.46 4.49 -22.07
CA ALA A 1158 19.85 5.82 -22.00
C ALA A 1158 20.61 6.79 -22.93
N PRO A 1159 19.93 7.53 -23.83
CA PRO A 1159 20.58 8.54 -24.65
C PRO A 1159 21.33 9.49 -23.72
N VAL A 1160 22.61 9.73 -24.02
CA VAL A 1160 23.39 10.81 -23.39
C VAL A 1160 22.83 12.14 -23.93
N GLY A 1161 21.62 12.46 -23.49
CA GLY A 1161 20.90 13.68 -23.80
C GLY A 1161 21.24 14.78 -22.81
N MET A 1162 21.08 16.02 -23.28
CA MET A 1162 21.44 17.27 -22.60
C MET A 1162 21.12 17.28 -21.10
N PRO A 1163 22.00 17.82 -20.24
CA PRO A 1163 21.78 17.86 -18.80
C PRO A 1163 20.55 18.72 -18.48
N GLY A 1164 19.40 18.10 -18.15
CA GLY A 1164 18.26 18.85 -17.62
C GLY A 1164 16.86 18.22 -17.70
N GLU A 1165 16.55 17.26 -18.57
CA GLU A 1165 15.20 16.69 -18.69
C GLU A 1165 15.17 15.17 -18.50
N ASP A 1166 14.56 14.71 -17.41
CA ASP A 1166 14.31 13.29 -17.16
C ASP A 1166 13.27 12.75 -18.17
N PRO A 1167 13.52 11.60 -18.84
CA PRO A 1167 12.64 11.09 -19.89
C PRO A 1167 11.21 10.85 -19.39
N PRO A 1168 10.17 11.15 -20.18
CA PRO A 1168 8.78 10.88 -19.81
C PRO A 1168 8.55 9.36 -19.68
N VAL A 1169 7.84 8.95 -18.62
CA VAL A 1169 7.58 7.56 -18.26
C VAL A 1169 6.08 7.41 -18.27
N HIS A 1170 5.61 6.46 -19.05
CA HIS A 1170 4.19 6.16 -19.18
C HIS A 1170 3.94 4.72 -18.76
N VAL A 1171 2.75 4.46 -18.21
CA VAL A 1171 2.36 3.14 -17.71
C VAL A 1171 1.02 2.76 -18.30
N ARG A 1172 0.87 1.50 -18.72
CA ARG A 1172 -0.38 0.89 -19.19
C ARG A 1172 -0.60 -0.44 -18.49
N CYS A 1173 -1.85 -0.83 -18.29
CA CYS A 1173 -2.23 -2.10 -17.70
C CYS A 1173 -2.99 -2.96 -18.71
N SER A 1174 -2.85 -4.29 -18.61
CA SER A 1174 -3.60 -5.24 -19.44
C SER A 1174 -5.07 -5.40 -19.03
N ASP A 1175 -5.38 -5.20 -17.74
CA ASP A 1175 -6.75 -5.19 -17.24
C ASP A 1175 -7.28 -3.74 -17.24
N PRO A 1176 -8.35 -3.43 -18.00
CA PRO A 1176 -8.94 -2.10 -18.05
C PRO A 1176 -9.56 -1.64 -16.71
N ASN A 1177 -9.82 -2.56 -15.77
CA ASN A 1177 -10.34 -2.23 -14.44
C ASN A 1177 -9.26 -1.83 -13.43
N VAL A 1178 -7.99 -1.87 -13.83
CA VAL A 1178 -6.85 -1.47 -13.00
C VAL A 1178 -6.40 -0.08 -13.40
N ILE A 1179 -6.33 0.81 -12.42
CA ILE A 1179 -5.82 2.16 -12.62
C ILE A 1179 -4.31 2.14 -12.33
N CYS A 1180 -3.52 2.53 -13.31
CA CYS A 1180 -2.07 2.66 -13.20
C CYS A 1180 -1.59 4.04 -13.66
N GLU A 1181 -0.71 4.68 -12.89
CA GLU A 1181 -0.19 6.00 -13.22
C GLU A 1181 1.27 6.14 -12.76
N ALA A 1182 2.11 6.80 -13.55
CA ALA A 1182 3.47 7.16 -13.13
C ALA A 1182 3.48 8.62 -12.69
N GLN A 1183 3.71 8.87 -11.40
CA GLN A 1183 3.87 10.23 -10.88
C GLN A 1183 5.35 10.57 -10.70
N ASN A 1184 5.67 11.84 -11.01
CA ASN A 1184 7.00 12.38 -10.78
C ASN A 1184 7.07 12.94 -9.35
N VAL A 1185 7.94 12.37 -8.52
CA VAL A 1185 8.04 12.69 -7.07
C VAL A 1185 8.90 13.94 -6.81
N GLY A 1186 9.76 14.30 -7.77
CA GLY A 1186 10.61 15.49 -7.74
C GLY A 1186 11.76 15.37 -8.75
N PRO A 1187 12.45 16.48 -9.09
CA PRO A 1187 13.61 16.44 -9.99
C PRO A 1187 14.76 15.63 -9.36
N GLY A 1188 15.23 14.60 -10.06
CA GLY A 1188 16.29 13.69 -9.60
C GLY A 1188 15.86 12.58 -8.63
N GLU A 1189 14.57 12.49 -8.26
CA GLU A 1189 14.04 11.34 -7.53
C GLU A 1189 13.54 10.24 -8.49
N PRO A 1190 13.74 8.96 -8.15
CA PRO A 1190 13.15 7.84 -8.90
C PRO A 1190 11.63 7.95 -8.94
N ARG A 1191 11.03 7.68 -10.12
CA ARG A 1191 9.58 7.73 -10.33
C ARG A 1191 8.83 6.59 -9.65
N ASP A 1192 7.59 6.86 -9.27
CA ASP A 1192 6.72 5.89 -8.61
C ASP A 1192 5.55 5.50 -9.53
N VAL A 1193 5.32 4.20 -9.67
CA VAL A 1193 4.17 3.63 -10.39
C VAL A 1193 3.06 3.31 -9.39
N PHE A 1194 1.99 4.10 -9.44
CA PHE A 1194 0.79 3.89 -8.66
C PHE A 1194 -0.11 2.85 -9.31
N LEU A 1195 -0.65 1.95 -8.48
CA LEU A 1195 -1.56 0.88 -8.84
C LEU A 1195 -2.77 0.93 -7.91
N LYS A 1196 -3.97 0.97 -8.49
CA LYS A 1196 -5.24 0.79 -7.77
C LYS A 1196 -6.02 -0.34 -8.44
N VAL A 1197 -6.26 -1.41 -7.69
CA VAL A 1197 -6.86 -2.67 -8.16
C VAL A 1197 -8.01 -3.06 -7.25
N ALA A 1198 -9.16 -3.44 -7.79
CA ALA A 1198 -10.25 -4.04 -7.02
C ALA A 1198 -9.98 -5.54 -6.79
N SER A 1199 -10.05 -5.98 -5.54
CA SER A 1199 -9.93 -7.39 -5.14
C SER A 1199 -11.27 -8.11 -5.22
N GLY A 1200 -11.25 -9.36 -5.65
CA GLY A 1200 -12.43 -10.23 -5.70
C GLY A 1200 -12.80 -10.84 -4.34
N PRO A 1201 -13.81 -11.73 -4.27
CA PRO A 1201 -14.08 -12.58 -3.12
C PRO A 1201 -12.94 -13.58 -2.86
N SER A 1202 -12.71 -13.94 -1.60
CA SER A 1202 -11.77 -15.00 -1.22
C SER A 1202 -12.30 -16.37 -1.66
N PRO A 1203 -11.46 -17.28 -2.20
CA PRO A 1203 -10.02 -17.16 -2.42
C PRO A 1203 -9.64 -16.88 -3.89
N GLU A 1204 -10.26 -15.88 -4.53
CA GLU A 1204 -9.98 -15.53 -5.94
C GLU A 1204 -8.56 -14.95 -6.12
N ILE A 1205 -7.92 -15.36 -7.23
CA ILE A 1205 -6.62 -14.86 -7.67
C ILE A 1205 -6.81 -14.09 -8.97
N LYS A 1206 -6.30 -12.86 -9.03
CA LYS A 1206 -6.39 -11.99 -10.19
C LYS A 1206 -5.00 -11.68 -10.74
N ASP A 1207 -4.77 -12.02 -11.99
CA ASP A 1207 -3.48 -11.85 -12.68
C ASP A 1207 -3.59 -10.83 -13.82
N PHE A 1208 -2.65 -9.88 -13.88
CA PHE A 1208 -2.58 -8.88 -14.94
C PHE A 1208 -1.15 -8.36 -15.15
N PHE A 1209 -0.93 -7.64 -16.25
CA PHE A 1209 0.37 -7.10 -16.62
C PHE A 1209 0.37 -5.57 -16.59
N VAL A 1210 1.44 -4.99 -16.06
CA VAL A 1210 1.71 -3.55 -16.04
C VAL A 1210 2.92 -3.29 -16.92
N VAL A 1211 2.75 -2.47 -17.95
CA VAL A 1211 3.76 -2.21 -18.97
C VAL A 1211 4.23 -0.76 -18.89
N ILE A 1212 5.55 -0.57 -18.85
CA ILE A 1212 6.21 0.71 -18.59
C ILE A 1212 6.99 1.13 -19.83
N TYR A 1213 6.84 2.38 -20.25
CA TYR A 1213 7.46 2.97 -21.44
C TYR A 1213 8.33 4.16 -21.03
N ALA A 1214 9.46 4.34 -21.71
CA ALA A 1214 10.32 5.53 -21.60
C ALA A 1214 10.16 6.50 -22.78
N ASP A 1215 9.27 6.19 -23.71
CA ASP A 1215 9.01 6.99 -24.88
C ASP A 1215 7.57 7.52 -24.85
N ARG A 1216 7.39 8.74 -25.38
CA ARG A 1216 6.11 9.45 -25.40
C ARG A 1216 5.04 8.74 -26.25
N TRP A 1217 5.46 7.91 -27.20
CA TRP A 1217 4.60 7.28 -28.21
C TRP A 1217 4.25 5.81 -27.89
N LEU A 1218 4.70 5.32 -26.73
CA LEU A 1218 4.48 3.96 -26.23
C LEU A 1218 4.95 2.89 -27.23
N ALA A 1219 6.08 3.10 -27.90
CA ALA A 1219 6.49 2.23 -28.99
C ALA A 1219 7.02 0.87 -28.53
N VAL A 1220 7.95 0.87 -27.57
CA VAL A 1220 8.58 -0.36 -27.06
C VAL A 1220 8.60 -0.32 -25.54
N PRO A 1221 8.06 -1.34 -24.87
CA PRO A 1221 8.09 -1.40 -23.42
C PRO A 1221 9.51 -1.54 -22.89
N VAL A 1222 9.85 -0.78 -21.85
CA VAL A 1222 11.13 -0.86 -21.13
C VAL A 1222 11.07 -1.89 -20.01
N GLN A 1223 9.92 -1.99 -19.33
CA GLN A 1223 9.66 -3.04 -18.37
C GLN A 1223 8.21 -3.52 -18.46
N THR A 1224 8.01 -4.81 -18.24
CA THR A 1224 6.70 -5.45 -18.09
C THR A 1224 6.66 -6.20 -16.77
N TRP A 1225 5.71 -5.86 -15.92
CA TRP A 1225 5.50 -6.50 -14.62
C TRP A 1225 4.27 -7.39 -14.67
N GLN A 1226 4.36 -8.59 -14.11
CA GLN A 1226 3.20 -9.41 -13.82
C GLN A 1226 2.78 -9.16 -12.38
N VAL A 1227 1.50 -8.95 -12.14
CA VAL A 1227 0.94 -8.73 -10.81
C VAL A 1227 -0.11 -9.79 -10.54
N CYS A 1228 0.10 -10.58 -9.48
CA CYS A 1228 -0.82 -11.58 -8.98
C CYS A 1228 -1.43 -11.10 -7.66
N LEU A 1229 -2.74 -10.88 -7.62
CA LEU A 1229 -3.49 -10.44 -6.44
C LEU A 1229 -4.30 -11.60 -5.86
N HIS A 1230 -3.92 -12.08 -4.67
CA HIS A 1230 -4.64 -13.07 -3.90
C HIS A 1230 -5.64 -12.39 -2.95
N SER A 1231 -6.92 -12.67 -3.13
CA SER A 1231 -8.01 -12.17 -2.28
C SER A 1231 -8.22 -13.09 -1.07
N LEU A 1232 -8.24 -12.52 0.14
CA LEU A 1232 -8.27 -13.28 1.42
C LEU A 1232 -9.31 -12.71 2.39
N GLN A 1233 -9.90 -13.54 3.24
CA GLN A 1233 -10.76 -13.03 4.33
C GLN A 1233 -9.93 -12.41 5.46
N ARG A 1234 -10.11 -11.12 5.73
CA ARG A 1234 -9.38 -10.44 6.81
C ARG A 1234 -9.97 -10.77 8.18
N VAL A 1235 -9.09 -11.04 9.15
CA VAL A 1235 -9.44 -11.19 10.56
C VAL A 1235 -8.48 -10.35 11.40
N ASP A 1236 -9.00 -9.33 12.08
CA ASP A 1236 -8.21 -8.49 12.99
C ASP A 1236 -8.19 -9.07 14.41
N VAL A 1237 -6.99 -9.33 14.93
CA VAL A 1237 -6.81 -9.92 16.27
C VAL A 1237 -5.91 -9.04 17.13
N SER A 1238 -6.49 -8.47 18.17
CA SER A 1238 -5.75 -7.79 19.23
C SER A 1238 -5.34 -8.79 20.31
N CYS A 1239 -4.04 -8.91 20.57
CA CYS A 1239 -3.48 -9.92 21.50
C CYS A 1239 -2.32 -9.34 22.32
N VAL A 1240 -1.90 -10.07 23.36
CA VAL A 1240 -0.75 -9.74 24.21
C VAL A 1240 0.30 -10.84 24.04
N ALA A 1241 1.57 -10.48 23.90
CA ALA A 1241 2.63 -11.48 23.69
C ALA A 1241 2.69 -12.45 24.88
N GLY A 1242 2.87 -13.74 24.60
CA GLY A 1242 2.90 -14.83 25.59
C GLY A 1242 1.54 -15.32 26.07
N GLN A 1243 0.46 -14.54 25.90
CA GLN A 1243 -0.90 -14.92 26.28
C GLN A 1243 -1.63 -15.61 25.13
N LEU A 1244 -2.48 -16.59 25.45
CA LEU A 1244 -3.38 -17.21 24.47
C LEU A 1244 -4.64 -16.36 24.27
N THR A 1245 -4.87 -15.91 23.04
CA THR A 1245 -6.12 -15.30 22.58
C THR A 1245 -6.88 -16.32 21.75
N ARG A 1246 -8.15 -16.58 22.08
CA ARG A 1246 -9.02 -17.49 21.31
C ARG A 1246 -10.06 -16.70 20.54
N LEU A 1247 -10.33 -17.09 19.30
CA LEU A 1247 -11.39 -16.59 18.43
C LEU A 1247 -12.03 -17.75 17.66
N SER A 1248 -13.22 -17.53 17.10
CA SER A 1248 -13.93 -18.51 16.27
C SER A 1248 -14.12 -17.93 14.87
N LEU A 1249 -13.79 -18.72 13.84
CA LEU A 1249 -14.02 -18.39 12.44
C LEU A 1249 -15.16 -19.24 11.89
N VAL A 1250 -16.12 -18.60 11.24
CA VAL A 1250 -17.30 -19.27 10.69
C VAL A 1250 -16.94 -19.89 9.33
N LEU A 1251 -16.93 -21.22 9.26
CA LEU A 1251 -16.77 -21.97 8.02
C LEU A 1251 -18.13 -22.26 7.38
N ARG A 1252 -18.27 -21.97 6.09
CA ARG A 1252 -19.44 -22.36 5.30
C ARG A 1252 -19.07 -23.50 4.35
N GLY A 1253 -19.86 -24.57 4.42
CA GLY A 1253 -19.73 -25.74 3.56
C GLY A 1253 -20.06 -25.46 2.10
N THR A 1254 -19.29 -26.08 1.20
CA THR A 1254 -19.57 -26.08 -0.25
C THR A 1254 -20.80 -26.94 -0.59
N GLN A 1255 -21.15 -27.09 -1.86
CA GLN A 1255 -22.23 -28.00 -2.29
C GLN A 1255 -21.92 -29.47 -1.99
N THR A 1256 -20.64 -29.84 -1.89
CA THR A 1256 -20.18 -31.20 -1.60
C THR A 1256 -19.60 -31.30 -0.19
N VAL A 1257 -19.68 -32.51 0.38
CA VAL A 1257 -18.92 -32.87 1.59
C VAL A 1257 -17.43 -32.81 1.26
N ARG A 1258 -16.64 -32.13 2.10
CA ARG A 1258 -15.18 -32.07 1.96
C ARG A 1258 -14.48 -32.48 3.24
N LYS A 1259 -13.43 -33.29 3.15
CA LYS A 1259 -12.48 -33.48 4.25
C LYS A 1259 -11.48 -32.35 4.22
N VAL A 1260 -11.50 -31.53 5.27
CA VAL A 1260 -10.69 -30.31 5.32
C VAL A 1260 -9.71 -30.35 6.49
N ARG A 1261 -8.62 -29.61 6.34
CA ARG A 1261 -7.67 -29.31 7.41
C ARG A 1261 -7.23 -27.85 7.29
N ALA A 1262 -7.12 -27.20 8.44
CA ALA A 1262 -6.59 -25.84 8.52
C ALA A 1262 -5.07 -25.88 8.69
N PHE A 1263 -4.37 -25.06 7.91
CA PHE A 1263 -2.92 -24.88 7.94
C PHE A 1263 -2.60 -23.40 8.11
N THR A 1264 -1.49 -23.09 8.79
CA THR A 1264 -1.08 -21.71 9.05
C THR A 1264 0.38 -21.50 8.74
N SER A 1265 0.74 -20.28 8.32
CA SER A 1265 2.14 -19.90 8.11
C SER A 1265 2.95 -19.85 9.41
N HIS A 1266 2.30 -19.67 10.56
CA HIS A 1266 2.95 -19.54 11.87
C HIS A 1266 2.39 -20.51 12.93
N PRO A 1267 2.61 -21.83 12.78
CA PRO A 1267 2.00 -22.86 13.63
C PRO A 1267 2.50 -22.88 15.09
N GLN A 1268 3.61 -22.18 15.35
CA GLN A 1268 4.11 -21.96 16.71
C GLN A 1268 3.33 -20.89 17.47
N GLU A 1269 2.70 -19.96 16.75
CA GLU A 1269 1.93 -18.86 17.32
C GLU A 1269 0.43 -19.08 17.15
N LEU A 1270 -0.02 -19.63 16.03
CA LEU A 1270 -1.43 -19.87 15.74
C LEU A 1270 -1.71 -21.37 15.69
N LYS A 1271 -2.72 -21.80 16.44
CA LYS A 1271 -3.23 -23.18 16.44
C LYS A 1271 -4.72 -23.18 16.15
N THR A 1272 -5.19 -24.20 15.47
CA THR A 1272 -6.61 -24.38 15.18
C THR A 1272 -7.18 -25.58 15.91
N ASP A 1273 -8.47 -25.51 16.25
CA ASP A 1273 -9.28 -26.61 16.76
C ASP A 1273 -10.55 -26.70 15.90
N PRO A 1274 -10.72 -27.77 15.11
CA PRO A 1274 -9.92 -29.00 15.08
C PRO A 1274 -8.50 -28.82 14.50
N ALA A 1275 -7.50 -29.45 15.13
CA ALA A 1275 -6.11 -29.45 14.62
C ALA A 1275 -5.86 -30.50 13.51
N GLY A 1276 -6.71 -31.54 13.50
CA GLY A 1276 -6.65 -32.64 12.55
C GLY A 1276 -7.56 -32.45 11.35
N VAL A 1277 -7.76 -33.53 10.61
CA VAL A 1277 -8.73 -33.60 9.52
C VAL A 1277 -10.14 -33.62 10.11
N PHE A 1278 -11.02 -32.78 9.58
CA PHE A 1278 -12.44 -32.79 9.94
C PHE A 1278 -13.30 -32.70 8.67
N VAL A 1279 -14.57 -33.07 8.79
CA VAL A 1279 -15.50 -33.11 7.65
C VAL A 1279 -16.36 -31.84 7.67
N LEU A 1280 -16.35 -31.09 6.57
CA LEU A 1280 -17.21 -29.94 6.36
C LEU A 1280 -18.51 -30.40 5.67
N PRO A 1281 -19.68 -30.32 6.32
CA PRO A 1281 -20.94 -30.75 5.73
C PRO A 1281 -21.36 -29.81 4.58
N PRO A 1282 -22.07 -30.30 3.55
CA PRO A 1282 -22.54 -29.48 2.46
C PRO A 1282 -23.50 -28.42 2.97
N HIS A 1283 -23.24 -27.16 2.63
CA HIS A 1283 -23.96 -25.98 3.15
C HIS A 1283 -24.02 -25.87 4.69
N GLY A 1284 -23.24 -26.70 5.41
CA GLY A 1284 -23.16 -26.65 6.87
C GLY A 1284 -22.38 -25.43 7.33
N VAL A 1285 -22.74 -24.92 8.51
CA VAL A 1285 -21.96 -23.89 9.19
C VAL A 1285 -21.22 -24.54 10.35
N GLN A 1286 -19.90 -24.39 10.39
CA GLN A 1286 -19.06 -24.94 11.45
C GLN A 1286 -18.06 -23.90 11.94
N ASP A 1287 -17.87 -23.85 13.25
CA ASP A 1287 -16.92 -22.93 13.89
C ASP A 1287 -15.53 -23.55 13.97
N LEU A 1288 -14.54 -22.88 13.35
CA LEU A 1288 -13.12 -23.18 13.49
C LEU A 1288 -12.53 -22.31 14.60
N HIS A 1289 -12.18 -22.92 15.72
CA HIS A 1289 -11.60 -22.20 16.84
C HIS A 1289 -10.12 -21.96 16.58
N VAL A 1290 -9.69 -20.71 16.64
CA VAL A 1290 -8.31 -20.29 16.41
C VAL A 1290 -7.73 -19.74 17.72
N GLY A 1291 -6.64 -20.34 18.18
CA GLY A 1291 -5.88 -19.92 19.34
C GLY A 1291 -4.55 -19.28 18.91
N VAL A 1292 -4.37 -18.00 19.19
CA VAL A 1292 -3.17 -17.23 18.87
C VAL A 1292 -2.38 -16.94 20.15
N ARG A 1293 -1.11 -17.33 20.20
CA ARG A 1293 -0.12 -17.02 21.23
C ARG A 1293 1.14 -16.43 20.59
N PRO A 1294 1.15 -15.12 20.37
CA PRO A 1294 2.26 -14.44 19.72
C PRO A 1294 3.50 -14.43 20.63
N ARG A 1295 4.70 -14.67 20.09
CA ARG A 1295 5.94 -14.64 20.88
C ARG A 1295 6.52 -13.24 21.09
N ARG A 1296 6.33 -12.36 20.11
CA ARG A 1296 6.82 -10.98 20.08
C ARG A 1296 5.67 -9.97 19.98
N ALA A 1297 5.90 -8.77 20.50
CA ALA A 1297 5.00 -7.63 20.28
C ALA A 1297 5.21 -7.04 18.87
N GLY A 1298 4.23 -6.27 18.39
CA GLY A 1298 4.23 -5.67 17.04
C GLY A 1298 3.05 -6.09 16.18
N SER A 1299 2.93 -5.48 15.00
CA SER A 1299 1.92 -5.85 14.01
C SER A 1299 2.50 -6.82 12.98
N ARG A 1300 1.74 -7.86 12.64
CA ARG A 1300 2.18 -8.91 11.70
C ARG A 1300 1.01 -9.64 11.07
N PHE A 1301 1.24 -10.16 9.88
CA PHE A 1301 0.24 -10.92 9.11
C PHE A 1301 0.53 -12.42 9.21
N VAL A 1302 -0.53 -13.20 9.44
CA VAL A 1302 -0.48 -14.66 9.46
C VAL A 1302 -1.53 -15.21 8.52
N HIS A 1303 -1.09 -15.96 7.53
CA HIS A 1303 -1.97 -16.70 6.63
C HIS A 1303 -2.53 -17.95 7.29
N LEU A 1304 -3.81 -18.20 7.03
CA LEU A 1304 -4.51 -19.42 7.41
C LEU A 1304 -5.22 -19.96 6.17
N ASN A 1305 -4.90 -21.17 5.74
CA ASN A 1305 -5.53 -21.85 4.62
C ASN A 1305 -6.37 -23.02 5.11
N LEU A 1306 -7.61 -23.12 4.66
CA LEU A 1306 -8.42 -24.34 4.77
C LEU A 1306 -8.31 -25.12 3.47
N VAL A 1307 -7.74 -26.31 3.54
CA VAL A 1307 -7.45 -27.15 2.36
C VAL A 1307 -8.29 -28.41 2.40
N ASP A 1308 -8.88 -28.75 1.26
CA ASP A 1308 -9.48 -30.05 0.97
C ASP A 1308 -8.37 -31.09 0.80
N ILE A 1309 -8.37 -32.12 1.63
CA ILE A 1309 -7.28 -33.11 1.67
C ILE A 1309 -7.43 -34.12 0.53
N ASP A 1310 -8.65 -34.39 0.08
CA ASP A 1310 -8.86 -35.40 -0.95
C ASP A 1310 -8.43 -34.85 -2.32
N TYR A 1311 -8.67 -33.55 -2.57
CA TYR A 1311 -8.35 -32.89 -3.85
C TYR A 1311 -7.18 -31.92 -3.82
N HIS A 1312 -6.61 -31.64 -2.64
CA HIS A 1312 -5.58 -30.60 -2.45
C HIS A 1312 -6.00 -29.24 -3.02
N GLN A 1313 -7.25 -28.84 -2.74
CA GLN A 1313 -7.83 -27.57 -3.20
C GLN A 1313 -8.05 -26.62 -2.03
N LEU A 1314 -7.80 -25.34 -2.27
CA LEU A 1314 -8.06 -24.29 -1.30
C LEU A 1314 -9.57 -24.04 -1.20
N VAL A 1315 -10.14 -24.24 -0.01
CA VAL A 1315 -11.59 -24.04 0.26
C VAL A 1315 -11.85 -22.62 0.76
N ALA A 1316 -10.99 -22.14 1.65
CA ALA A 1316 -11.05 -20.78 2.19
C ALA A 1316 -9.65 -20.37 2.65
N SER A 1317 -9.40 -19.07 2.68
CA SER A 1317 -8.13 -18.53 3.15
C SER A 1317 -8.35 -17.21 3.88
N TRP A 1318 -7.65 -17.05 5.01
CA TRP A 1318 -7.73 -15.87 5.86
C TRP A 1318 -6.38 -15.17 5.98
N LEU A 1319 -6.46 -13.85 6.00
CA LEU A 1319 -5.39 -12.97 6.40
C LEU A 1319 -5.61 -12.55 7.85
N VAL A 1320 -4.90 -13.18 8.79
CA VAL A 1320 -5.00 -12.88 10.22
C VAL A 1320 -4.02 -11.74 10.56
N CYS A 1321 -4.58 -10.57 10.81
CA CYS A 1321 -3.85 -9.35 11.14
C CYS A 1321 -3.67 -9.28 12.66
N LEU A 1322 -2.48 -9.64 13.14
CA LEU A 1322 -2.15 -9.60 14.56
C LEU A 1322 -1.70 -8.20 14.95
N SER A 1323 -2.37 -7.60 15.93
CA SER A 1323 -1.88 -6.43 16.67
C SER A 1323 -1.48 -6.89 18.07
N CYS A 1324 -0.19 -7.10 18.27
CA CYS A 1324 0.33 -7.69 19.50
C CYS A 1324 0.97 -6.65 20.41
N ARG A 1325 0.50 -6.58 21.65
CA ARG A 1325 1.00 -5.67 22.70
C ARG A 1325 2.04 -6.39 23.55
N GLN A 1326 3.06 -5.70 24.02
CA GLN A 1326 4.00 -6.26 24.99
C GLN A 1326 3.33 -6.42 26.37
N PRO A 1327 3.44 -7.58 27.04
CA PRO A 1327 2.93 -7.76 28.40
C PRO A 1327 3.73 -6.93 29.42
N LEU A 1328 3.10 -6.66 30.56
CA LEU A 1328 3.66 -5.83 31.61
C LEU A 1328 4.76 -6.63 32.37
N ILE A 1329 5.99 -6.11 32.38
CA ILE A 1329 7.12 -6.78 33.02
C ILE A 1329 7.00 -6.61 34.54
N SER A 1330 6.89 -7.71 35.28
CA SER A 1330 6.76 -7.71 36.75
C SER A 1330 8.09 -7.81 37.48
N LYS A 1331 9.08 -8.52 36.91
CA LYS A 1331 10.45 -8.62 37.46
C LYS A 1331 11.48 -8.60 36.33
N ALA A 1332 12.65 -8.02 36.58
CA ALA A 1332 13.77 -8.01 35.64
C ALA A 1332 15.03 -8.55 36.31
N PHE A 1333 15.83 -9.32 35.56
CA PHE A 1333 17.06 -9.96 36.00
C PHE A 1333 18.15 -9.72 34.96
N GLU A 1334 19.41 -9.68 35.39
CA GLU A 1334 20.57 -9.56 34.50
C GLU A 1334 21.54 -10.70 34.79
N ILE A 1335 22.05 -11.35 33.74
CA ILE A 1335 23.00 -12.47 33.83
C ILE A 1335 24.10 -12.35 32.77
N THR A 1336 25.33 -12.59 33.19
CA THR A 1336 26.50 -12.65 32.32
C THR A 1336 26.85 -14.10 32.01
N MET A 1337 27.13 -14.40 30.74
CA MET A 1337 27.50 -15.72 30.22
C MET A 1337 28.72 -15.60 29.32
N ALA A 1338 29.59 -16.62 29.32
CA ALA A 1338 30.72 -16.68 28.39
C ALA A 1338 30.22 -17.00 26.96
N ALA A 1339 30.67 -16.22 25.98
CA ALA A 1339 30.42 -16.48 24.56
C ALA A 1339 31.28 -17.67 24.08
N GLY A 1340 30.65 -18.64 23.42
CA GLY A 1340 31.35 -19.79 22.81
C GLY A 1340 31.51 -21.06 23.68
N ASP A 1341 30.98 -21.10 24.90
CA ASP A 1341 31.04 -22.31 25.73
C ASP A 1341 29.97 -23.33 25.27
N GLU A 1342 30.36 -24.48 24.71
CA GLU A 1342 29.41 -25.47 24.14
C GLU A 1342 28.42 -26.05 25.17
N LYS A 1343 28.71 -25.89 26.48
CA LYS A 1343 27.84 -26.36 27.57
C LYS A 1343 26.98 -25.21 28.11
N GLY A 1344 25.72 -25.17 27.69
CA GLY A 1344 24.73 -24.20 28.19
C GLY A 1344 24.62 -24.16 29.73
N THR A 1345 24.38 -22.97 30.29
CA THR A 1345 24.33 -22.73 31.75
C THR A 1345 22.95 -22.95 32.35
N ASN A 1346 22.91 -23.54 33.55
CA ASN A 1346 21.69 -23.68 34.33
C ASN A 1346 21.60 -22.59 35.41
N LYS A 1347 20.45 -21.93 35.50
CA LYS A 1347 20.10 -20.91 36.51
C LYS A 1347 18.76 -21.26 37.17
N ARG A 1348 18.42 -20.55 38.24
CA ARG A 1348 17.18 -20.77 39.00
C ARG A 1348 16.55 -19.42 39.37
N ILE A 1349 15.23 -19.33 39.27
CA ILE A 1349 14.44 -18.16 39.70
C ILE A 1349 13.29 -18.64 40.59
N THR A 1350 12.98 -17.91 41.66
CA THR A 1350 11.88 -18.25 42.56
C THR A 1350 10.59 -17.52 42.19
N TYR A 1351 9.46 -18.21 42.28
CA TYR A 1351 8.11 -17.68 42.09
C TYR A 1351 7.24 -18.03 43.30
N THR A 1352 6.58 -17.05 43.90
CA THR A 1352 5.69 -17.25 45.05
C THR A 1352 4.25 -17.11 44.58
N ASN A 1353 3.41 -18.11 44.86
CA ASN A 1353 1.98 -18.03 44.56
C ASN A 1353 1.30 -17.04 45.52
N PRO A 1354 0.79 -15.88 45.02
CA PRO A 1354 0.20 -14.86 45.89
C PRO A 1354 -1.22 -15.24 46.38
N TYR A 1355 -1.83 -16.27 45.80
CA TYR A 1355 -3.18 -16.69 46.15
C TYR A 1355 -3.19 -17.58 47.39
N PRO A 1356 -4.30 -17.64 48.14
CA PRO A 1356 -4.46 -18.56 49.27
C PRO A 1356 -4.71 -20.01 48.83
N SER A 1357 -5.04 -20.24 47.55
CA SER A 1357 -5.34 -21.56 47.00
C SER A 1357 -4.22 -22.08 46.10
N ARG A 1358 -4.15 -23.42 45.97
CA ARG A 1358 -3.22 -24.07 45.04
C ARG A 1358 -3.56 -23.68 43.61
N ARG A 1359 -2.55 -23.25 42.83
CA ARG A 1359 -2.69 -22.92 41.41
C ARG A 1359 -1.67 -23.67 40.57
N THR A 1360 -2.04 -23.86 39.30
CA THR A 1360 -1.16 -24.41 38.27
C THR A 1360 -0.75 -23.26 37.36
N TYR A 1361 0.54 -23.18 37.06
CA TYR A 1361 1.11 -22.17 36.18
C TYR A 1361 1.82 -22.84 34.99
N ARG A 1362 1.76 -22.21 33.82
CA ARG A 1362 2.48 -22.60 32.59
C ARG A 1362 3.56 -21.59 32.29
N LEU A 1363 4.70 -22.07 31.80
CA LEU A 1363 5.86 -21.26 31.46
C LEU A 1363 6.04 -21.22 29.94
N HIS A 1364 6.20 -20.02 29.41
CA HIS A 1364 6.58 -19.80 28.00
C HIS A 1364 7.72 -18.78 27.92
N SER A 1365 8.39 -18.72 26.77
CA SER A 1365 9.41 -17.71 26.49
C SER A 1365 9.23 -17.14 25.09
N ASP A 1366 9.61 -15.89 24.89
CA ASP A 1366 9.72 -15.26 23.56
C ASP A 1366 10.90 -15.80 22.74
N ARG A 1367 11.96 -16.30 23.40
CA ARG A 1367 13.21 -16.83 22.84
C ARG A 1367 13.48 -18.28 23.27
N PRO A 1368 12.63 -19.25 22.90
CA PRO A 1368 12.84 -20.65 23.28
C PRO A 1368 14.08 -21.30 22.62
N GLU A 1369 14.63 -20.69 21.57
CA GLU A 1369 15.94 -21.04 21.03
C GLU A 1369 17.12 -20.72 21.98
N LEU A 1370 16.95 -19.76 22.91
CA LEU A 1370 17.97 -19.37 23.88
C LEU A 1370 17.67 -19.90 25.29
N LEU A 1371 16.40 -20.08 25.65
CA LEU A 1371 15.98 -20.48 26.99
C LEU A 1371 15.08 -21.72 26.96
N ARG A 1372 15.45 -22.74 27.75
CA ARG A 1372 14.59 -23.89 28.06
C ARG A 1372 14.28 -23.96 29.54
N PHE A 1373 13.04 -24.29 29.86
CA PHE A 1373 12.63 -24.59 31.23
C PHE A 1373 12.96 -26.04 31.56
N LYS A 1374 13.23 -26.32 32.84
CA LYS A 1374 13.33 -27.69 33.32
C LYS A 1374 11.98 -28.41 33.24
N GLU A 1375 10.92 -27.65 33.47
CA GLU A 1375 9.52 -28.06 33.51
C GLU A 1375 8.68 -26.93 32.90
N ASP A 1376 7.76 -27.24 31.98
CA ASP A 1376 6.96 -26.23 31.28
C ASP A 1376 5.71 -25.80 32.08
N SER A 1377 5.43 -26.49 33.19
CA SER A 1377 4.33 -26.18 34.10
C SER A 1377 4.62 -26.69 35.50
N PHE A 1378 4.11 -26.00 36.51
CA PHE A 1378 4.30 -26.35 37.91
C PHE A 1378 3.06 -25.99 38.74
N GLN A 1379 2.86 -26.70 39.85
CA GLN A 1379 1.79 -26.42 40.82
C GLN A 1379 2.39 -25.93 42.13
N VAL A 1380 1.76 -24.92 42.73
CA VAL A 1380 2.24 -24.29 43.97
C VAL A 1380 1.05 -24.09 44.91
N ALA A 1381 1.20 -24.47 46.18
CA ALA A 1381 0.18 -24.20 47.19
C ALA A 1381 0.05 -22.68 47.44
N GLY A 1382 -0.99 -22.27 48.15
CA GLY A 1382 -1.18 -20.84 48.44
C GLY A 1382 -0.08 -20.29 49.35
N GLY A 1383 0.55 -19.18 48.96
CA GLY A 1383 1.67 -18.56 49.68
C GLY A 1383 3.00 -19.32 49.59
N GLU A 1384 3.05 -20.48 48.94
CA GLU A 1384 4.27 -21.27 48.79
C GLU A 1384 5.17 -20.68 47.69
N THR A 1385 6.48 -20.86 47.84
CA THR A 1385 7.48 -20.41 46.86
C THR A 1385 8.06 -21.61 46.11
N TYR A 1386 7.98 -21.57 44.79
CA TYR A 1386 8.52 -22.55 43.86
C TYR A 1386 9.81 -22.06 43.20
N THR A 1387 10.73 -22.97 42.86
CA THR A 1387 11.98 -22.64 42.18
C THR A 1387 11.97 -23.13 40.74
N ILE A 1388 11.84 -22.20 39.80
CA ILE A 1388 11.86 -22.45 38.35
C ILE A 1388 13.31 -22.67 37.89
N GLY A 1389 13.56 -23.81 37.25
CA GLY A 1389 14.87 -24.13 36.65
C GLY A 1389 14.96 -23.63 35.20
N LEU A 1390 15.98 -22.82 34.92
CA LEU A 1390 16.24 -22.20 33.62
C LEU A 1390 17.53 -22.76 33.02
N ARG A 1391 17.52 -23.16 31.75
CA ARG A 1391 18.71 -23.57 30.99
C ARG A 1391 18.91 -22.66 29.80
N PHE A 1392 19.96 -21.86 29.83
CA PHE A 1392 20.36 -20.99 28.72
C PHE A 1392 21.27 -21.75 27.76
N LEU A 1393 20.95 -21.70 26.47
CA LEU A 1393 21.75 -22.30 25.41
C LEU A 1393 22.90 -21.36 25.00
N PRO A 1394 24.05 -21.90 24.54
CA PRO A 1394 25.18 -21.07 24.11
C PRO A 1394 24.81 -20.22 22.90
N SER A 1395 25.16 -18.93 22.92
CA SER A 1395 25.13 -18.07 21.75
C SER A 1395 26.50 -18.10 21.04
N GLY A 1396 26.50 -18.19 19.71
CA GLY A 1396 27.71 -18.13 18.88
C GLY A 1396 28.25 -16.72 18.69
N SER A 1397 27.50 -15.69 19.08
CA SER A 1397 27.88 -14.28 18.91
C SER A 1397 27.83 -13.55 20.25
N ALA A 1398 28.91 -12.81 20.56
CA ALA A 1398 28.93 -11.87 21.68
C ALA A 1398 27.90 -10.77 21.45
N GLY A 1399 27.17 -10.39 22.50
CA GLY A 1399 26.05 -9.46 22.38
C GLY A 1399 25.13 -9.46 23.60
N GLN A 1400 24.18 -8.54 23.58
CA GLN A 1400 23.13 -8.43 24.60
C GLN A 1400 21.82 -8.93 24.02
N GLU A 1401 21.15 -9.83 24.75
CA GLU A 1401 19.83 -10.34 24.39
C GLU A 1401 18.85 -10.15 25.55
N GLU A 1402 17.63 -9.70 25.25
CA GLU A 1402 16.52 -9.67 26.21
C GLU A 1402 15.59 -10.86 25.96
N ILE A 1403 15.33 -11.62 27.03
CA ILE A 1403 14.47 -12.80 27.02
C ILE A 1403 13.32 -12.58 28.00
N LEU A 1404 12.09 -12.68 27.51
CA LEU A 1404 10.88 -12.65 28.32
C LEU A 1404 10.46 -14.08 28.70
N ILE A 1405 10.09 -14.25 29.97
CA ILE A 1405 9.51 -15.47 30.55
C ILE A 1405 8.08 -15.13 30.95
N TYR A 1406 7.13 -15.80 30.32
CA TYR A 1406 5.71 -15.65 30.58
C TYR A 1406 5.25 -16.71 31.58
N ILE A 1407 4.73 -16.28 32.72
CA ILE A 1407 4.09 -17.14 33.73
C ILE A 1407 2.59 -16.95 33.55
N ASN A 1408 1.96 -17.97 32.97
CA ASN A 1408 0.54 -17.95 32.69
C ASN A 1408 -0.22 -18.85 33.67
N ASP A 1409 -1.50 -18.53 33.90
CA ASP A 1409 -2.39 -19.40 34.65
C ASP A 1409 -2.82 -20.66 33.86
N HIS A 1410 -3.72 -21.45 34.43
CA HIS A 1410 -4.28 -22.63 33.76
C HIS A 1410 -5.10 -22.34 32.49
N GLU A 1411 -5.68 -21.14 32.36
CA GLU A 1411 -6.37 -20.65 31.15
C GLU A 1411 -5.40 -20.08 30.11
N ASP A 1412 -4.11 -20.02 30.44
CA ASP A 1412 -3.04 -19.44 29.63
C ASP A 1412 -3.14 -17.90 29.49
N LYS A 1413 -3.74 -17.24 30.49
CA LYS A 1413 -3.67 -15.78 30.71
C LYS A 1413 -2.37 -15.41 31.42
N ASN A 1414 -1.78 -14.29 31.01
CA ASN A 1414 -0.55 -13.79 31.62
C ASN A 1414 -0.82 -13.31 33.05
N GLU A 1415 -0.11 -13.90 34.03
CA GLU A 1415 -0.14 -13.51 35.45
C GLU A 1415 1.07 -12.63 35.79
N GLU A 1416 2.28 -13.12 35.46
CA GLU A 1416 3.53 -12.40 35.64
C GLU A 1416 4.43 -12.59 34.42
N THR A 1417 5.19 -11.55 34.07
CA THR A 1417 6.22 -11.63 33.01
C THR A 1417 7.57 -11.22 33.59
N PHE A 1418 8.55 -12.12 33.51
CA PHE A 1418 9.92 -11.82 33.90
C PHE A 1418 10.75 -11.46 32.68
N CYS A 1419 11.58 -10.43 32.79
CA CYS A 1419 12.59 -10.09 31.80
C CYS A 1419 13.96 -10.56 32.28
N VAL A 1420 14.71 -11.26 31.44
CA VAL A 1420 16.08 -11.67 31.71
C VAL A 1420 16.99 -11.09 30.63
N LYS A 1421 17.84 -10.16 31.04
CA LYS A 1421 18.86 -9.53 30.20
C LYS A 1421 20.13 -10.39 30.23
N VAL A 1422 20.48 -10.98 29.10
CA VAL A 1422 21.65 -11.86 28.96
C VAL A 1422 22.77 -11.12 28.24
N LEU A 1423 23.91 -10.99 28.90
CA LEU A 1423 25.15 -10.46 28.34
C LEU A 1423 26.09 -11.63 27.99
N TYR A 1424 26.27 -11.90 26.70
CA TYR A 1424 27.26 -12.84 26.19
C TYR A 1424 28.60 -12.12 26.00
N GLN A 1425 29.60 -12.46 26.83
CA GLN A 1425 30.95 -11.85 26.85
C GLN A 1425 32.04 -12.81 26.38
#